data_AF-G2XH25-F1
#
_entry.id   AF-G2XH25-F1
#
_cell.length_a   1.000
_cell.length_b   1.000
_cell.length_c   1.000
_cell.angle_alpha   90.00
_cell.angle_beta   90.00
_cell.angle_gamma   90.00
#
_symmetry.space_group_name_H-M   'P 1'
#
loop_
_entity.id
_entity.type
_entity.pdbx_description
1 polymer ?
#
loop_
_entity_poly.entity_id
_entity_poly.type
_entity_poly.pdbx_seq_one_letter_code
_entity_poly.pdbx_strand_id
1 'polypeptide(L)'
;MASAHSNGAAGIGSSNGGEVDILSQIHQALEVVHAPYSANGARREAQEFLENVKAVDEAPFHGYTLASNKSQPAVVRHYALSLLDNAIKHKWADYTTEQASTLRGWMLELCQGISQADPLYIRNKTAQLWVEVAKRSWGTEWMDMDELLVQLWQVPDSAVHKELVMTVLETLGYETFFGDDVVVAMRQGVLCKGWTEITTPTAVLAEAIKNRNPAPEVRYGDEGWLVRLVTLLEQCLNGDINGNSEVRSCAVKALSVLSTLMPCTIPKGTAASKVVPVASRALAASQVSVQKGALEVLHALYSRDDFYDEEFAELVAPMYEQASVGLLKELFNWSVVDAEDIDDDKYQFAKKFSEMLSLLGNYLDRKFSVVPTGSDIDGFLNLLVVVAQSQSLIVSIPVLVTWTRLLNNRLIGQSSANSQLIGPLLELCGSRLIRYENLPEDTQDATYLFLMEDTDTMPERHAFLGNYRRYSMQVIEAIVQLKPSDAISHILGQTEQVLHHLYDGQPSLNVAAYAKHSMPVLRADAHLTVIDAANKGYMKWRANPIQRGNPDYDQQRSSLEDGLESWCHRLLDMNFEDPMVRKRVLQILVLMSTSALDKRPQFMLKVLEHILMTWPAPQPEHRAFNEAIKDFQSESMFELQRLASKVPDHLLAVYDQVETRVRDMVTSGTLDEKRQIAYQTFLFIIVHRASNIDPQVQMQRLEGFIEPIKAQWQNPELKQALSSYSGFCELMALDKAKAYLRNHGAHTVSDWGACELDAEGLALQAELEDRQKMLPLRPTKSFLSYSVEKLEKSSQPFQASYRLWNNEAFQAILPDLLQFLSHAHASHNPDNWPEFPNEMGTVVKRVLSDRFWQAGISEGSKDEFYARVTDRKGTLEGLASTIRGSVRFVRETCYAIIYCMSRLETYFYGFGELPSPLAEALFQNAVHLSAHQQINLLNLTRYLVDDCPLEQREHFLPPLLANCFRQMDAKISSEWKRLEDQQKIDVGSDDLTEEMKSESILRQVTHTAVIMVADFLDPTKRNPAPLRPQDPPKRYPTLRKFCLMHSSIVEPLLLFSTHAIRMRDGRCCNIILRVFRSIVPDFQSSDVTAAGGDGNTQQDGGADPWLDTTAIDHERATQIREYISTQVLEACVTSFHEPYFVDLQKDLASLIAAIVVHYMTLTDSPKNFLLSIPGVKFKDFEKLGEFAPKPSSGSRQQRALVLHLLKDVKGVSMAEMHKLPKSGLPAVQKKPARSKMAQEFMTPADEAGSKGQPSTGVADDSLVGLANLFDA
;
A
#
# COMPACT_ATOMS: atom_id res chain seq x y z
N MET A 1 54.00 -27.62 30.71
CA MET A 1 54.79 -28.88 30.78
C MET A 1 53.87 -29.97 31.34
N ALA A 2 54.08 -31.24 30.94
CA ALA A 2 53.57 -32.54 31.45
C ALA A 2 52.63 -32.59 32.69
N SER A 3 51.70 -33.52 32.92
CA SER A 3 51.19 -34.76 32.24
C SER A 3 50.13 -35.40 33.19
N ALA A 4 49.15 -36.25 32.83
CA ALA A 4 48.61 -36.83 31.58
C ALA A 4 47.17 -37.36 31.86
N HIS A 5 46.55 -38.08 30.90
CA HIS A 5 45.21 -38.70 31.03
C HIS A 5 45.18 -40.00 31.88
N SER A 6 44.01 -40.32 32.43
CA SER A 6 43.55 -41.72 32.59
C SER A 6 42.02 -41.82 32.49
N ASN A 7 41.52 -42.63 31.55
CA ASN A 7 40.12 -43.02 31.47
C ASN A 7 39.71 -43.91 32.66
N GLY A 8 38.44 -43.84 33.06
CA GLY A 8 37.86 -44.75 34.06
C GLY A 8 36.34 -44.76 33.99
N ALA A 9 35.78 -45.69 33.22
CA ALA A 9 34.33 -45.89 33.16
C ALA A 9 33.84 -46.65 34.40
N ALA A 10 32.81 -46.11 35.06
CA ALA A 10 31.87 -46.80 35.92
C ALA A 10 30.49 -46.25 35.53
N GLY A 11 29.46 -47.06 35.24
CA GLY A 11 29.20 -48.39 35.76
C GLY A 11 27.80 -48.32 36.39
N ILE A 12 26.78 -48.12 35.55
CA ILE A 12 25.41 -47.86 36.00
C ILE A 12 24.85 -49.14 36.62
N GLY A 13 24.84 -49.20 37.94
CA GLY A 13 24.17 -50.23 38.72
C GLY A 13 22.71 -49.88 38.94
N SER A 14 21.80 -50.76 38.54
CA SER A 14 20.36 -50.63 38.81
C SER A 14 20.03 -50.98 40.27
N SER A 15 19.36 -50.07 40.98
CA SER A 15 18.52 -50.39 42.14
C SER A 15 17.67 -49.19 42.60
N ASN A 16 16.35 -49.26 42.38
CA ASN A 16 15.20 -48.63 43.09
C ASN A 16 15.41 -47.40 44.02
N GLY A 17 16.26 -46.42 43.65
CA GLY A 17 16.50 -45.19 44.42
C GLY A 17 16.53 -43.90 43.61
N GLY A 18 16.30 -43.95 42.30
CA GLY A 18 16.52 -42.82 41.38
C GLY A 18 15.47 -41.70 41.40
N GLU A 19 14.23 -41.98 41.82
CA GLU A 19 13.13 -40.99 41.75
C GLU A 19 13.35 -39.77 42.65
N VAL A 20 13.98 -39.95 43.81
CA VAL A 20 14.26 -38.87 44.78
C VAL A 20 15.43 -37.98 44.29
N ASP A 21 16.37 -38.56 43.54
CA ASP A 21 17.58 -37.89 43.07
C ASP A 21 17.25 -36.90 41.92
N ILE A 22 16.51 -37.35 40.90
CA ILE A 22 16.08 -36.50 39.77
C ILE A 22 15.29 -35.27 40.26
N LEU A 23 14.36 -35.45 41.20
CA LEU A 23 13.59 -34.34 41.75
C LEU A 23 14.50 -33.33 42.47
N SER A 24 15.50 -33.79 43.24
CA SER A 24 16.48 -32.89 43.89
C SER A 24 17.33 -32.12 42.87
N GLN A 25 17.81 -32.81 41.83
CA GLN A 25 18.60 -32.21 40.74
C GLN A 25 17.81 -31.14 39.97
N ILE A 26 16.50 -31.32 39.75
CA ILE A 26 15.64 -30.28 39.14
C ILE A 26 15.63 -28.98 39.97
N HIS A 27 15.59 -29.06 41.30
CA HIS A 27 15.62 -27.87 42.16
C HIS A 27 16.96 -27.16 42.04
N GLN A 28 18.07 -27.89 42.16
CA GLN A 28 19.42 -27.35 42.06
C GLN A 28 19.67 -26.70 40.69
N ALA A 29 19.23 -27.34 39.61
CA ALA A 29 19.35 -26.80 38.25
C ALA A 29 18.54 -25.50 38.08
N LEU A 30 17.32 -25.43 38.60
CA LEU A 30 16.51 -24.21 38.54
C LEU A 30 17.08 -23.08 39.40
N GLU A 31 17.64 -23.37 40.58
CA GLU A 31 18.36 -22.39 41.40
C GLU A 31 19.57 -21.82 40.63
N VAL A 32 20.37 -22.67 39.99
CA VAL A 32 21.51 -22.24 39.16
C VAL A 32 21.06 -21.43 37.95
N VAL A 33 19.98 -21.80 37.27
CA VAL A 33 19.46 -21.06 36.10
C VAL A 33 18.98 -19.66 36.48
N HIS A 34 18.22 -19.54 37.57
CA HIS A 34 17.59 -18.29 37.99
C HIS A 34 18.48 -17.39 38.88
N ALA A 35 19.57 -17.90 39.44
CA ALA A 35 20.51 -17.08 40.20
C ALA A 35 21.29 -16.11 39.27
N PRO A 36 21.32 -14.80 39.57
CA PRO A 36 21.94 -13.79 38.71
C PRO A 36 23.47 -13.92 38.65
N TYR A 37 24.09 -14.49 39.69
CA TYR A 37 25.54 -14.64 39.81
C TYR A 37 26.09 -15.99 39.32
N SER A 38 25.25 -16.89 38.79
CA SER A 38 25.71 -18.16 38.23
C SER A 38 26.57 -17.96 36.98
N ALA A 39 27.69 -18.69 36.91
CA ALA A 39 28.57 -18.71 35.76
C ALA A 39 27.85 -19.30 34.53
N ASN A 40 28.16 -18.77 33.33
CA ASN A 40 27.48 -19.16 32.09
C ASN A 40 27.62 -20.66 31.74
N GLY A 41 28.75 -21.29 32.11
CA GLY A 41 28.94 -22.74 31.96
C GLY A 41 27.94 -23.54 32.80
N ALA A 42 27.90 -23.29 34.11
CA ALA A 42 26.96 -23.94 35.03
C ALA A 42 25.48 -23.65 34.66
N ARG A 43 25.15 -22.44 34.20
CA ARG A 43 23.81 -22.11 33.70
C ARG A 43 23.44 -22.94 32.46
N ARG A 44 24.39 -23.14 31.53
CA ARG A 44 24.19 -23.98 30.34
C ARG A 44 24.02 -25.44 30.71
N GLU A 45 24.88 -25.99 31.57
CA GLU A 45 24.79 -27.39 32.05
C GLU A 45 23.46 -27.66 32.76
N ALA A 46 23.04 -26.77 33.66
CA ALA A 46 21.76 -26.85 34.34
C ALA A 46 20.56 -26.78 33.37
N GLN A 47 20.64 -25.91 32.35
CA GLN A 47 19.59 -25.79 31.33
C GLN A 47 19.55 -27.02 30.40
N GLU A 48 20.69 -27.57 30.01
CA GLU A 48 20.81 -28.79 29.22
C GLU A 48 20.26 -30.01 29.97
N PHE A 49 20.54 -30.12 31.29
CA PHE A 49 19.88 -31.10 32.15
C PHE A 49 18.36 -30.94 32.17
N LEU A 50 17.84 -29.72 32.36
CA LEU A 50 16.39 -29.44 32.40
C LEU A 50 15.69 -29.69 31.05
N GLU A 51 16.40 -29.62 29.92
CA GLU A 51 15.88 -30.07 28.62
C GLU A 51 15.92 -31.59 28.50
N ASN A 52 17.01 -32.25 28.91
CA ASN A 52 17.13 -33.71 28.90
C ASN A 52 16.07 -34.41 29.75
N VAL A 53 15.68 -33.82 30.90
CA VAL A 53 14.57 -34.32 31.74
C VAL A 53 13.25 -34.40 30.96
N LYS A 54 12.99 -33.55 29.97
CA LYS A 54 11.76 -33.61 29.15
C LYS A 54 11.69 -34.84 28.24
N ALA A 55 12.83 -35.46 27.92
CA ALA A 55 12.90 -36.64 27.07
C ALA A 55 12.52 -37.93 27.83
N VAL A 56 12.72 -37.95 29.16
CA VAL A 56 12.38 -39.07 30.05
C VAL A 56 10.88 -39.42 29.97
N ASP A 57 10.52 -40.67 30.17
CA ASP A 57 9.13 -41.13 30.05
C ASP A 57 8.31 -40.86 31.32
N GLU A 58 8.95 -40.85 32.48
CA GLU A 58 8.42 -40.45 33.79
C GLU A 58 8.31 -38.91 33.96
N ALA A 59 8.85 -38.12 33.03
CA ALA A 59 8.81 -36.66 33.06
C ALA A 59 7.42 -36.04 33.30
N PRO A 60 6.31 -36.55 32.72
CA PRO A 60 4.98 -35.99 32.97
C PRO A 60 4.50 -36.26 34.40
N PHE A 61 4.86 -37.42 34.99
CA PHE A 61 4.54 -37.75 36.38
C PHE A 61 5.32 -36.84 37.34
N HIS A 62 6.62 -36.65 37.12
CA HIS A 62 7.42 -35.67 37.87
C HIS A 62 6.86 -34.24 37.74
N GLY A 63 6.40 -33.86 36.54
CA GLY A 63 5.72 -32.59 36.28
C GLY A 63 4.45 -32.41 37.10
N TYR A 64 3.57 -33.43 37.15
CA TYR A 64 2.38 -33.38 37.99
C TYR A 64 2.72 -33.31 39.49
N THR A 65 3.59 -34.17 40.00
CA THR A 65 3.96 -34.23 41.43
C THR A 65 4.58 -32.92 41.94
N LEU A 66 5.43 -32.28 41.14
CA LEU A 66 6.01 -30.99 41.49
C LEU A 66 5.00 -29.83 41.35
N ALA A 67 4.12 -29.84 40.34
CA ALA A 67 3.16 -28.76 40.11
C ALA A 67 2.00 -28.74 41.13
N SER A 68 1.51 -29.92 41.55
CA SER A 68 0.40 -30.07 42.50
C SER A 68 0.80 -29.76 43.93
N ASN A 69 2.06 -29.99 44.30
CA ASN A 69 2.58 -29.67 45.63
C ASN A 69 2.71 -28.14 45.85
N LYS A 70 1.74 -27.57 46.57
CA LYS A 70 1.70 -26.13 46.92
C LYS A 70 2.87 -25.64 47.78
N SER A 71 3.63 -26.52 48.45
CA SER A 71 4.83 -26.09 49.19
C SER A 71 6.01 -25.77 48.28
N GLN A 72 5.95 -26.12 46.99
CA GLN A 72 7.03 -25.88 46.05
C GLN A 72 7.10 -24.41 45.57
N PRO A 73 8.31 -23.86 45.35
CA PRO A 73 8.47 -22.54 44.77
C PRO A 73 7.75 -22.42 43.42
N ALA A 74 7.13 -21.27 43.16
CA ALA A 74 6.37 -21.05 41.93
C ALA A 74 7.20 -21.23 40.65
N VAL A 75 8.52 -20.97 40.69
CA VAL A 75 9.45 -21.26 39.59
C VAL A 75 9.53 -22.77 39.29
N VAL A 76 9.66 -23.60 40.32
CA VAL A 76 9.68 -25.07 40.22
C VAL A 76 8.35 -25.57 39.66
N ARG A 77 7.23 -25.06 40.19
CA ARG A 77 5.88 -25.40 39.71
C ARG A 77 5.66 -25.00 38.24
N HIS A 78 6.22 -23.87 37.79
CA HIS A 78 6.13 -23.44 36.39
C HIS A 78 6.95 -24.33 35.43
N TYR A 79 8.17 -24.71 35.82
CA TYR A 79 8.95 -25.69 35.07
C TYR A 79 8.26 -27.07 35.03
N ALA A 80 7.69 -27.50 36.15
CA ALA A 80 6.96 -28.76 36.25
C ALA A 80 5.71 -28.80 35.32
N LEU A 81 4.94 -27.71 35.23
CA LEU A 81 3.89 -27.54 34.23
C LEU A 81 4.43 -27.60 32.78
N SER A 82 5.69 -27.21 32.56
CA SER A 82 6.33 -27.28 31.24
C SER A 82 6.77 -28.71 30.85
N LEU A 83 6.95 -29.62 31.82
CA LEU A 83 7.12 -31.06 31.54
C LEU A 83 5.82 -31.67 31.01
N LEU A 84 4.69 -31.34 31.64
CA LEU A 84 3.36 -31.73 31.18
C LEU A 84 3.04 -31.12 29.80
N ASP A 85 3.35 -29.84 29.59
CA ASP A 85 3.20 -29.15 28.29
C ASP A 85 3.97 -29.87 27.18
N ASN A 86 5.22 -30.27 27.44
CA ASN A 86 6.03 -31.03 26.48
C ASN A 86 5.43 -32.39 26.16
N ALA A 87 4.99 -33.13 27.18
CA ALA A 87 4.34 -34.43 27.02
C ALA A 87 3.08 -34.35 26.15
N ILE A 88 2.19 -33.39 26.45
CA ILE A 88 0.96 -33.15 25.68
C ILE A 88 1.28 -32.66 24.26
N LYS A 89 2.28 -31.79 24.08
CA LYS A 89 2.57 -31.24 22.75
C LYS A 89 3.21 -32.25 21.80
N HIS A 90 4.14 -33.06 22.30
CA HIS A 90 5.06 -33.83 21.46
C HIS A 90 4.88 -35.36 21.55
N LYS A 91 4.47 -35.91 22.69
CA LYS A 91 4.31 -37.37 22.91
C LYS A 91 2.84 -37.86 22.85
N TRP A 92 1.84 -36.97 22.74
CA TRP A 92 0.42 -37.34 22.86
C TRP A 92 -0.07 -38.41 21.89
N ALA A 93 0.44 -38.45 20.66
CA ALA A 93 0.05 -39.45 19.66
C ALA A 93 0.64 -40.86 19.94
N ASP A 94 1.65 -40.94 20.81
CA ASP A 94 2.32 -42.21 21.17
C ASP A 94 1.72 -42.82 22.45
N TYR A 95 0.87 -42.09 23.18
CA TYR A 95 0.23 -42.56 24.41
C TYR A 95 -0.99 -43.44 24.16
N THR A 96 -1.18 -44.45 25.02
CA THR A 96 -2.43 -45.22 25.06
C THR A 96 -3.59 -44.36 25.56
N THR A 97 -4.83 -44.78 25.27
CA THR A 97 -6.04 -44.10 25.78
C THR A 97 -6.05 -43.98 27.31
N GLU A 98 -5.48 -44.96 28.03
CA GLU A 98 -5.30 -44.89 29.48
C GLU A 98 -4.31 -43.80 29.89
N GLN A 99 -3.10 -43.78 29.30
CA GLN A 99 -2.08 -42.77 29.58
C GLN A 99 -2.55 -41.34 29.25
N ALA A 100 -3.22 -41.17 28.11
CA ALA A 100 -3.84 -39.90 27.72
C ALA A 100 -4.94 -39.46 28.70
N SER A 101 -5.74 -40.41 29.22
CA SER A 101 -6.75 -40.14 30.23
C SER A 101 -6.13 -39.79 31.60
N THR A 102 -5.01 -40.42 31.99
CA THR A 102 -4.24 -40.08 33.19
C THR A 102 -3.66 -38.66 33.10
N LEU A 103 -3.04 -38.30 31.97
CA LEU A 103 -2.54 -36.94 31.72
C LEU A 103 -3.64 -35.89 31.76
N ARG A 104 -4.81 -36.20 31.18
CA ARG A 104 -6.02 -35.36 31.30
C ARG A 104 -6.44 -35.23 32.76
N GLY A 105 -6.51 -36.33 33.53
CA GLY A 105 -6.85 -36.31 34.95
C GLY A 105 -5.92 -35.40 35.78
N TRP A 106 -4.61 -35.55 35.62
CA TRP A 106 -3.61 -34.66 36.26
C TRP A 106 -3.79 -33.20 35.89
N MET A 107 -4.09 -32.88 34.63
CA MET A 107 -4.39 -31.52 34.19
C MET A 107 -5.68 -30.97 34.83
N LEU A 108 -6.74 -31.78 34.91
CA LEU A 108 -8.00 -31.41 35.55
C LEU A 108 -7.81 -31.12 37.05
N GLU A 109 -7.09 -31.98 37.77
CA GLU A 109 -6.76 -31.77 39.19
C GLU A 109 -5.91 -30.51 39.42
N LEU A 110 -4.93 -30.25 38.56
CA LEU A 110 -4.13 -29.02 38.61
C LEU A 110 -4.96 -27.77 38.36
N CYS A 111 -6.01 -27.85 37.53
CA CYS A 111 -6.99 -26.78 37.29
C CYS A 111 -7.94 -26.57 38.48
N GLN A 112 -8.45 -27.64 39.10
CA GLN A 112 -9.29 -27.60 40.30
C GLN A 112 -8.51 -27.13 41.54
N GLY A 113 -7.19 -27.35 41.56
CA GLY A 113 -6.31 -26.96 42.64
C GLY A 113 -5.83 -25.50 42.59
N ILE A 114 -6.28 -24.66 41.65
CA ILE A 114 -5.80 -23.27 41.54
C ILE A 114 -6.38 -22.39 42.65
N SER A 115 -5.53 -21.53 43.23
CA SER A 115 -5.92 -20.56 44.25
C SER A 115 -5.53 -19.13 43.87
N GLN A 116 -6.07 -18.14 44.60
CA GLN A 116 -5.71 -16.73 44.44
C GLN A 116 -4.24 -16.43 44.76
N ALA A 117 -3.60 -17.27 45.59
CA ALA A 117 -2.19 -17.16 45.94
C ALA A 117 -1.25 -17.67 44.82
N ASP A 118 -1.78 -18.36 43.80
CA ASP A 118 -0.97 -18.79 42.65
C ASP A 118 -0.65 -17.60 41.73
N PRO A 119 0.64 -17.34 41.40
CA PRO A 119 1.02 -16.28 40.48
C PRO A 119 0.33 -16.42 39.11
N LEU A 120 0.01 -15.29 38.47
CA LEU A 120 -0.73 -15.27 37.20
C LEU A 120 -0.11 -16.16 36.11
N TYR A 121 1.23 -16.25 36.03
CA TYR A 121 1.92 -17.12 35.08
C TYR A 121 1.68 -18.62 35.33
N ILE A 122 1.45 -19.05 36.57
CA ILE A 122 1.02 -20.43 36.88
C ILE A 122 -0.40 -20.64 36.39
N ARG A 123 -1.33 -19.75 36.77
CA ARG A 123 -2.75 -19.85 36.43
C ARG A 123 -2.94 -19.90 34.91
N ASN A 124 -2.22 -19.05 34.19
CA ASN A 124 -2.15 -19.02 32.73
C ASN A 124 -1.52 -20.29 32.13
N LYS A 125 -0.42 -20.82 32.69
CA LYS A 125 0.22 -22.04 32.17
C LYS A 125 -0.68 -23.28 32.36
N THR A 126 -1.41 -23.38 33.47
CA THR A 126 -2.39 -24.47 33.66
C THR A 126 -3.56 -24.34 32.68
N ALA A 127 -4.07 -23.13 32.42
CA ALA A 127 -5.06 -22.88 31.37
C ALA A 127 -4.56 -23.34 29.99
N GLN A 128 -3.29 -23.07 29.67
CA GLN A 128 -2.66 -23.54 28.43
C GLN A 128 -2.66 -25.07 28.33
N LEU A 129 -2.37 -25.81 29.41
CA LEU A 129 -2.42 -27.29 29.39
C LEU A 129 -3.81 -27.81 29.02
N TRP A 130 -4.88 -27.21 29.56
CA TRP A 130 -6.25 -27.58 29.20
C TRP A 130 -6.52 -27.37 27.71
N VAL A 131 -6.14 -26.21 27.18
CA VAL A 131 -6.30 -25.89 25.75
C VAL A 131 -5.52 -26.87 24.88
N GLU A 132 -4.29 -27.22 25.23
CA GLU A 132 -3.46 -28.16 24.46
C GLU A 132 -4.01 -29.59 24.47
N VAL A 133 -4.64 -30.03 25.56
CA VAL A 133 -5.41 -31.30 25.58
C VAL A 133 -6.67 -31.18 24.72
N ALA A 134 -7.44 -30.09 24.86
CA ALA A 134 -8.69 -29.88 24.10
C ALA A 134 -8.45 -29.85 22.58
N LYS A 135 -7.39 -29.16 22.12
CA LYS A 135 -6.94 -29.18 20.72
C LYS A 135 -6.82 -30.60 20.17
N ARG A 136 -6.40 -31.58 20.98
CA ARG A 136 -6.08 -32.95 20.58
C ARG A 136 -7.25 -33.93 20.72
N SER A 137 -8.01 -33.88 21.81
CA SER A 137 -9.03 -34.91 22.13
C SER A 137 -10.49 -34.42 22.21
N TRP A 138 -10.73 -33.12 22.36
CA TRP A 138 -12.10 -32.60 22.54
C TRP A 138 -12.96 -32.76 21.30
N GLY A 139 -14.19 -33.27 21.45
CA GLY A 139 -15.12 -33.56 20.36
C GLY A 139 -14.84 -34.87 19.61
N THR A 140 -13.94 -35.72 20.11
CA THR A 140 -13.76 -37.10 19.64
C THR A 140 -13.66 -38.11 20.79
N GLU A 141 -12.74 -37.89 21.74
CA GLU A 141 -12.49 -38.80 22.88
C GLU A 141 -12.80 -38.13 24.23
N TRP A 142 -12.85 -36.79 24.24
CA TRP A 142 -13.23 -35.98 25.38
C TRP A 142 -14.48 -35.20 25.00
N MET A 143 -15.63 -35.58 25.57
CA MET A 143 -16.95 -35.06 25.17
C MET A 143 -17.53 -34.16 26.27
N ASP A 144 -17.30 -34.55 27.53
CA ASP A 144 -17.68 -33.91 28.79
C ASP A 144 -16.86 -32.64 29.15
N MET A 145 -16.02 -32.12 28.26
CA MET A 145 -15.23 -30.90 28.53
C MET A 145 -16.10 -29.71 28.96
N ASP A 146 -17.27 -29.55 28.32
CA ASP A 146 -18.18 -28.45 28.62
C ASP A 146 -18.80 -28.58 30.03
N GLU A 147 -19.16 -29.81 30.42
CA GLU A 147 -19.61 -30.12 31.77
C GLU A 147 -18.54 -29.77 32.81
N LEU A 148 -17.29 -30.19 32.59
CA LEU A 148 -16.18 -29.91 33.49
C LEU A 148 -15.89 -28.40 33.61
N LEU A 149 -16.01 -27.63 32.52
CA LEU A 149 -15.89 -26.17 32.56
C LEU A 149 -17.05 -25.53 33.33
N VAL A 150 -18.29 -26.04 33.19
CA VAL A 150 -19.45 -25.57 33.96
C VAL A 150 -19.34 -25.93 35.45
N GLN A 151 -18.81 -27.10 35.80
CA GLN A 151 -18.53 -27.47 37.19
C GLN A 151 -17.52 -26.49 37.83
N LEU A 152 -16.43 -26.15 37.13
CA LEU A 152 -15.46 -25.14 37.57
C LEU A 152 -16.08 -23.73 37.68
N TRP A 153 -17.00 -23.38 36.78
CA TRP A 153 -17.72 -22.11 36.78
C TRP A 153 -18.68 -21.95 37.97
N GLN A 154 -19.24 -23.06 38.44
CA GLN A 154 -20.21 -23.13 39.54
C GLN A 154 -19.57 -23.24 40.92
N VAL A 155 -18.23 -23.30 41.03
CA VAL A 155 -17.53 -23.26 42.32
C VAL A 155 -17.91 -21.97 43.07
N PRO A 156 -18.57 -22.06 44.25
CA PRO A 156 -19.04 -20.87 44.98
C PRO A 156 -17.91 -19.91 45.32
N ASP A 157 -18.19 -18.61 45.19
CA ASP A 157 -17.32 -17.48 45.56
C ASP A 157 -15.88 -17.52 44.99
N SER A 158 -15.65 -18.29 43.93
CA SER A 158 -14.33 -18.46 43.32
C SER A 158 -14.19 -17.66 42.01
N ALA A 159 -13.73 -16.41 42.11
CA ALA A 159 -13.33 -15.61 40.95
C ALA A 159 -12.22 -16.28 40.12
N VAL A 160 -11.30 -17.01 40.77
CA VAL A 160 -10.12 -17.61 40.13
C VAL A 160 -10.47 -18.75 39.15
N HIS A 161 -11.40 -19.64 39.52
CA HIS A 161 -11.89 -20.67 38.59
C HIS A 161 -12.70 -20.08 37.43
N LYS A 162 -13.42 -18.97 37.63
CA LYS A 162 -14.08 -18.24 36.54
C LYS A 162 -13.06 -17.60 35.57
N GLU A 163 -12.00 -16.99 36.09
CA GLU A 163 -10.88 -16.45 35.30
C GLU A 163 -10.14 -17.53 34.50
N LEU A 164 -9.94 -18.72 35.10
CA LEU A 164 -9.40 -19.90 34.43
C LEU A 164 -10.27 -20.34 33.26
N VAL A 165 -11.57 -20.58 33.50
CA VAL A 165 -12.54 -20.99 32.47
C VAL A 165 -12.59 -19.97 31.33
N MET A 166 -12.66 -18.67 31.65
CA MET A 166 -12.60 -17.59 30.66
C MET A 166 -11.30 -17.62 29.84
N THR A 167 -10.15 -17.87 30.47
CA THR A 167 -8.85 -17.94 29.77
C THR A 167 -8.77 -19.16 28.85
N VAL A 168 -9.31 -20.32 29.26
CA VAL A 168 -9.44 -21.51 28.42
C VAL A 168 -10.31 -21.21 27.20
N LEU A 169 -11.48 -20.59 27.41
CA LEU A 169 -12.41 -20.26 26.33
C LEU A 169 -11.81 -19.26 25.33
N GLU A 170 -11.28 -18.14 25.82
CA GLU A 170 -10.63 -17.12 25.00
C GLU A 170 -9.51 -17.71 24.14
N THR A 171 -8.62 -18.51 24.74
CA THR A 171 -7.49 -19.11 24.04
C THR A 171 -7.93 -20.18 23.04
N LEU A 172 -8.84 -21.09 23.42
CA LEU A 172 -9.31 -22.17 22.54
C LEU A 172 -10.11 -21.61 21.36
N GLY A 173 -10.95 -20.59 21.59
CA GLY A 173 -11.68 -19.87 20.55
C GLY A 173 -10.72 -19.17 19.59
N TYR A 174 -9.74 -18.42 20.11
CA TYR A 174 -8.75 -17.74 19.28
C TYR A 174 -7.97 -18.71 18.39
N GLU A 175 -7.43 -19.79 18.96
CA GLU A 175 -6.68 -20.81 18.22
C GLU A 175 -7.56 -21.46 17.14
N THR A 176 -8.82 -21.80 17.46
CA THR A 176 -9.77 -22.45 16.55
C THR A 176 -10.04 -21.62 15.30
N PHE A 177 -10.29 -20.32 15.43
CA PHE A 177 -10.69 -19.46 14.30
C PHE A 177 -9.55 -18.67 13.66
N PHE A 178 -8.55 -18.24 14.43
CA PHE A 178 -7.49 -17.33 13.97
C PHE A 178 -6.07 -17.92 14.04
N GLY A 179 -5.86 -18.98 14.83
CA GLY A 179 -4.57 -19.67 14.95
C GLY A 179 -4.15 -20.45 13.70
N ASP A 180 -2.86 -20.78 13.61
CA ASP A 180 -2.27 -21.63 12.56
C ASP A 180 -1.70 -22.94 13.13
N ASP A 181 -2.12 -23.33 14.33
CA ASP A 181 -1.79 -24.63 14.93
C ASP A 181 -2.30 -25.77 14.05
N VAL A 182 -1.44 -26.75 13.78
CA VAL A 182 -1.70 -27.82 12.82
C VAL A 182 -2.63 -28.89 13.38
N VAL A 183 -2.60 -29.14 14.69
CA VAL A 183 -3.58 -30.01 15.36
C VAL A 183 -4.97 -29.39 15.22
N VAL A 184 -5.07 -28.07 15.40
CA VAL A 184 -6.31 -27.32 15.22
C VAL A 184 -6.77 -27.33 13.77
N ALA A 185 -5.90 -27.07 12.81
CA ALA A 185 -6.25 -27.07 11.39
C ALA A 185 -6.74 -28.45 10.90
N MET A 186 -6.08 -29.54 11.34
CA MET A 186 -6.53 -30.91 11.09
C MET A 186 -7.93 -31.17 11.64
N ARG A 187 -8.20 -30.71 12.88
CA ARG A 187 -9.47 -30.94 13.58
C ARG A 187 -10.47 -29.80 13.40
N GLN A 188 -10.24 -28.85 12.48
CA GLN A 188 -11.02 -27.61 12.35
C GLN A 188 -12.53 -27.88 12.19
N GLY A 189 -12.89 -28.88 11.38
CA GLY A 189 -14.31 -29.24 11.17
C GLY A 189 -15.01 -29.81 12.42
N VAL A 190 -14.27 -30.36 13.38
CA VAL A 190 -14.77 -30.84 14.67
C VAL A 190 -14.77 -29.70 15.69
N LEU A 191 -13.62 -29.02 15.84
CA LEU A 191 -13.42 -27.94 16.81
C LEU A 191 -14.34 -26.75 16.55
N CYS A 192 -14.48 -26.27 15.31
CA CYS A 192 -15.44 -25.19 15.01
C CYS A 192 -16.89 -25.59 15.31
N LYS A 193 -17.30 -26.84 15.01
CA LYS A 193 -18.66 -27.31 15.30
C LYS A 193 -18.91 -27.44 16.80
N GLY A 194 -17.98 -28.03 17.54
CA GLY A 194 -18.05 -28.14 19.00
C GLY A 194 -18.03 -26.77 19.66
N TRP A 195 -17.26 -25.82 19.12
CA TRP A 195 -17.22 -24.43 19.61
C TRP A 195 -18.56 -23.72 19.42
N THR A 196 -19.11 -23.74 18.20
CA THR A 196 -20.44 -23.20 17.92
C THR A 196 -21.51 -23.87 18.78
N GLU A 197 -21.39 -25.17 19.05
CA GLU A 197 -22.27 -25.92 19.95
C GLU A 197 -22.22 -25.35 21.39
N ILE A 198 -21.08 -25.38 22.07
CA ILE A 198 -21.01 -24.97 23.48
C ILE A 198 -21.24 -23.46 23.70
N THR A 199 -20.99 -22.62 22.70
CA THR A 199 -21.12 -21.16 22.83
C THR A 199 -22.53 -20.64 22.57
N THR A 200 -23.30 -21.29 21.70
CA THR A 200 -24.61 -20.81 21.25
C THR A 200 -25.75 -21.45 22.08
N PRO A 201 -26.85 -20.74 22.38
CA PRO A 201 -28.02 -21.36 23.02
C PRO A 201 -28.67 -22.47 22.17
N THR A 202 -29.14 -23.56 22.78
CA THR A 202 -29.74 -24.72 22.07
C THR A 202 -30.90 -24.29 21.15
N ALA A 203 -31.77 -23.40 21.63
CA ALA A 203 -32.93 -22.91 20.88
C ALA A 203 -32.53 -22.22 19.55
N VAL A 204 -31.43 -21.47 19.54
CA VAL A 204 -30.93 -20.79 18.35
C VAL A 204 -30.34 -21.78 17.35
N LEU A 205 -29.62 -22.80 17.81
CA LEU A 205 -29.07 -23.84 16.91
C LEU A 205 -30.18 -24.65 16.22
N ALA A 206 -31.27 -24.94 16.94
CA ALA A 206 -32.44 -25.63 16.40
C ALA A 206 -33.14 -24.83 15.28
N GLU A 207 -33.18 -23.49 15.40
CA GLU A 207 -33.76 -22.62 14.38
C GLU A 207 -32.81 -22.39 13.18
N ALA A 208 -31.54 -22.06 13.48
CA ALA A 208 -30.57 -21.57 12.49
C ALA A 208 -29.98 -22.67 11.58
N ILE A 209 -29.98 -23.94 12.01
CA ILE A 209 -29.28 -25.02 11.28
C ILE A 209 -30.22 -26.20 10.97
N LYS A 210 -31.25 -25.94 10.17
CA LYS A 210 -32.32 -26.92 9.81
C LYS A 210 -31.82 -28.17 9.07
N ASN A 211 -30.67 -28.11 8.39
CA ASN A 211 -30.07 -29.23 7.65
C ASN A 211 -28.69 -29.60 8.24
N ARG A 212 -28.67 -30.11 9.47
CA ARG A 212 -27.42 -30.37 10.20
C ARG A 212 -26.84 -31.76 9.92
N ASN A 213 -25.56 -31.83 9.51
CA ASN A 213 -24.75 -33.01 9.82
C ASN A 213 -24.52 -33.05 11.35
N PRO A 214 -24.75 -34.17 12.05
CA PRO A 214 -24.63 -34.23 13.50
C PRO A 214 -23.25 -33.72 13.95
N ALA A 215 -23.25 -32.82 14.92
CA ALA A 215 -22.04 -32.43 15.64
C ALA A 215 -21.78 -33.45 16.77
N PRO A 216 -20.53 -33.56 17.26
CA PRO A 216 -20.28 -34.34 18.47
C PRO A 216 -21.10 -33.80 19.65
N GLU A 217 -21.62 -34.71 20.46
CA GLU A 217 -22.45 -34.44 21.65
C GLU A 217 -21.56 -33.92 22.79
N VAL A 218 -21.18 -32.65 22.71
CA VAL A 218 -20.22 -32.00 23.63
C VAL A 218 -20.84 -30.93 24.54
N ARG A 219 -22.14 -30.68 24.43
CA ARG A 219 -22.84 -29.62 25.17
C ARG A 219 -23.21 -30.08 26.58
N TYR A 220 -23.08 -29.16 27.54
CA TYR A 220 -23.69 -29.27 28.86
C TYR A 220 -24.62 -28.08 29.16
N GLY A 221 -25.93 -28.35 29.18
CA GLY A 221 -26.99 -27.37 29.44
C GLY A 221 -27.38 -26.49 28.23
N ASP A 222 -28.59 -25.94 28.28
CA ASP A 222 -29.21 -25.31 27.10
C ASP A 222 -28.78 -23.87 26.79
N GLU A 223 -28.23 -23.18 27.77
CA GLU A 223 -27.92 -21.74 27.72
C GLU A 223 -26.69 -21.39 26.87
N GLY A 224 -25.64 -22.22 26.90
CA GLY A 224 -24.36 -21.97 26.24
C GLY A 224 -23.50 -20.87 26.88
N TRP A 225 -22.22 -20.78 26.48
CA TRP A 225 -21.27 -19.85 27.09
C TRP A 225 -21.55 -18.37 26.86
N LEU A 226 -22.18 -17.97 25.73
CA LEU A 226 -22.53 -16.57 25.52
C LEU A 226 -23.46 -16.05 26.62
N VAL A 227 -24.51 -16.80 26.96
CA VAL A 227 -25.44 -16.43 28.03
C VAL A 227 -24.71 -16.40 29.38
N ARG A 228 -23.90 -17.42 29.69
CA ARG A 228 -23.13 -17.49 30.96
C ARG A 228 -22.19 -16.30 31.14
N LEU A 229 -21.46 -15.91 30.10
CA LEU A 229 -20.55 -14.77 30.11
C LEU A 229 -21.30 -13.43 30.25
N VAL A 230 -22.42 -13.27 29.54
CA VAL A 230 -23.26 -12.07 29.65
C VAL A 230 -23.88 -11.97 31.05
N THR A 231 -24.43 -13.05 31.59
CA THR A 231 -24.98 -13.08 32.96
C THR A 231 -23.91 -12.79 34.02
N LEU A 232 -22.68 -13.30 33.87
CA LEU A 232 -21.57 -12.93 34.77
C LEU A 232 -21.24 -11.43 34.66
N LEU A 233 -21.18 -10.89 33.45
CA LEU A 233 -20.93 -9.46 33.23
C LEU A 233 -22.04 -8.62 33.87
N GLU A 234 -23.31 -9.01 33.74
CA GLU A 234 -24.43 -8.36 34.42
C GLU A 234 -24.31 -8.41 35.94
N GLN A 235 -23.92 -9.54 36.52
CA GLN A 235 -23.67 -9.68 37.95
C GLN A 235 -22.54 -8.75 38.40
N CYS A 236 -21.46 -8.64 37.63
CA CYS A 236 -20.37 -7.73 37.94
C CYS A 236 -20.80 -6.27 37.86
N LEU A 237 -21.55 -5.88 36.81
CA LEU A 237 -22.09 -4.52 36.62
C LEU A 237 -23.09 -4.12 37.72
N ASN A 238 -23.76 -5.08 38.35
CA ASN A 238 -24.66 -4.85 39.48
C ASN A 238 -23.92 -4.88 40.84
N GLY A 239 -22.64 -5.25 40.85
CA GLY A 239 -21.76 -5.26 42.02
C GLY A 239 -20.90 -4.00 42.12
N ASP A 240 -20.02 -3.97 43.13
CA ASP A 240 -19.12 -2.84 43.37
C ASP A 240 -17.88 -2.88 42.46
N ILE A 241 -18.02 -2.47 41.19
CA ILE A 241 -16.89 -2.35 40.25
C ILE A 241 -15.85 -1.30 40.69
N ASN A 242 -16.27 -0.30 41.46
CA ASN A 242 -15.40 0.82 41.82
C ASN A 242 -14.50 0.47 43.02
N GLY A 243 -15.04 -0.18 44.06
CA GLY A 243 -14.31 -0.59 45.25
C GLY A 243 -13.71 -2.01 45.19
N ASN A 244 -14.30 -2.95 44.44
CA ASN A 244 -13.84 -4.34 44.40
C ASN A 244 -13.01 -4.66 43.14
N SER A 245 -11.70 -4.88 43.34
CA SER A 245 -10.75 -5.24 42.28
C SER A 245 -11.04 -6.58 41.61
N GLU A 246 -11.59 -7.56 42.32
CA GLU A 246 -11.92 -8.88 41.79
C GLU A 246 -13.14 -8.81 40.86
N VAL A 247 -14.21 -8.12 41.29
CA VAL A 247 -15.40 -7.89 40.46
C VAL A 247 -15.04 -7.14 39.17
N ARG A 248 -14.21 -6.10 39.30
CA ARG A 248 -13.68 -5.33 38.15
C ARG A 248 -12.82 -6.20 37.22
N SER A 249 -11.92 -7.02 37.76
CA SER A 249 -11.08 -7.93 36.96
C SER A 249 -11.93 -8.99 36.24
N CYS A 250 -12.95 -9.52 36.90
CA CYS A 250 -13.90 -10.47 36.35
C CYS A 250 -14.71 -9.87 35.18
N ALA A 251 -15.21 -8.63 35.34
CA ALA A 251 -15.89 -7.89 34.28
C ALA A 251 -15.00 -7.65 33.05
N VAL A 252 -13.76 -7.15 33.25
CA VAL A 252 -12.80 -6.91 32.17
C VAL A 252 -12.45 -8.21 31.45
N LYS A 253 -12.27 -9.32 32.19
CA LYS A 253 -11.97 -10.63 31.59
C LYS A 253 -13.16 -11.17 30.78
N ALA A 254 -14.39 -11.02 31.27
CA ALA A 254 -15.60 -11.41 30.54
C ALA A 254 -15.74 -10.64 29.21
N LEU A 255 -15.45 -9.33 29.23
CA LEU A 255 -15.42 -8.48 28.03
C LEU A 255 -14.33 -8.92 27.02
N SER A 256 -13.12 -9.25 27.49
CA SER A 256 -12.03 -9.79 26.65
C SER A 256 -12.42 -11.10 25.94
N VAL A 257 -13.09 -12.02 26.65
CA VAL A 257 -13.59 -13.26 26.06
C VAL A 257 -14.70 -12.96 25.03
N LEU A 258 -15.64 -12.08 25.36
CA LEU A 258 -16.71 -11.69 24.46
C LEU A 258 -16.17 -11.05 23.18
N SER A 259 -15.16 -10.17 23.25
CA SER A 259 -14.57 -9.52 22.06
C SER A 259 -13.92 -10.53 21.12
N THR A 260 -13.25 -11.55 21.68
CA THR A 260 -12.67 -12.68 20.93
C THR A 260 -13.74 -13.56 20.28
N LEU A 261 -14.92 -13.67 20.90
CA LEU A 261 -16.07 -14.45 20.38
C LEU A 261 -16.81 -13.76 19.23
N MET A 262 -16.94 -12.42 19.25
CA MET A 262 -17.82 -11.69 18.32
C MET A 262 -17.61 -11.99 16.81
N PRO A 263 -16.38 -12.21 16.29
CA PRO A 263 -16.21 -12.52 14.87
C PRO A 263 -16.50 -13.99 14.51
N CYS A 264 -16.56 -14.91 15.48
CA CYS A 264 -16.74 -16.35 15.24
C CYS A 264 -18.12 -16.91 15.66
N THR A 265 -18.92 -16.15 16.42
CA THR A 265 -20.28 -16.56 16.82
C THR A 265 -21.32 -16.34 15.73
N ILE A 266 -22.43 -17.07 15.84
CA ILE A 266 -23.64 -16.85 15.02
C ILE A 266 -24.30 -15.53 15.47
N PRO A 267 -24.71 -14.61 14.57
CA PRO A 267 -25.33 -13.34 14.97
C PRO A 267 -26.62 -13.53 15.77
N LYS A 268 -27.54 -14.40 15.32
CA LYS A 268 -28.74 -14.79 16.10
C LYS A 268 -28.42 -15.27 17.53
N GLY A 269 -27.30 -15.97 17.72
CA GLY A 269 -26.83 -16.39 19.06
C GLY A 269 -26.37 -15.23 19.93
N THR A 270 -25.73 -14.23 19.31
CA THR A 270 -25.28 -12.99 19.94
C THR A 270 -26.46 -12.11 20.36
N ALA A 271 -27.50 -12.04 19.53
CA ALA A 271 -28.74 -11.31 19.80
C ALA A 271 -29.54 -11.97 20.93
N ALA A 272 -29.83 -13.28 20.83
CA ALA A 272 -30.54 -14.04 21.85
C ALA A 272 -29.85 -14.00 23.24
N SER A 273 -28.52 -13.88 23.26
CA SER A 273 -27.73 -13.76 24.50
C SER A 273 -27.66 -12.34 25.05
N LYS A 274 -28.29 -11.35 24.43
CA LYS A 274 -28.32 -9.93 24.85
C LYS A 274 -26.93 -9.27 25.02
N VAL A 275 -25.97 -9.64 24.17
CA VAL A 275 -24.60 -9.09 24.26
C VAL A 275 -24.59 -7.57 24.12
N VAL A 276 -25.30 -7.00 23.14
CA VAL A 276 -25.31 -5.56 22.86
C VAL A 276 -25.87 -4.72 24.03
N PRO A 277 -27.07 -4.99 24.59
CA PRO A 277 -27.57 -4.26 25.77
C PRO A 277 -26.62 -4.28 26.98
N VAL A 278 -25.96 -5.41 27.25
CA VAL A 278 -25.07 -5.54 28.42
C VAL A 278 -23.70 -4.91 28.15
N ALA A 279 -23.18 -5.00 26.93
CA ALA A 279 -21.99 -4.27 26.52
C ALA A 279 -22.22 -2.75 26.58
N SER A 280 -23.37 -2.25 26.12
CA SER A 280 -23.73 -0.83 26.27
C SER A 280 -23.85 -0.39 27.74
N ARG A 281 -24.36 -1.26 28.64
CA ARG A 281 -24.34 -0.99 30.08
C ARG A 281 -22.94 -0.98 30.68
N ALA A 282 -22.02 -1.82 30.19
CA ALA A 282 -20.61 -1.80 30.56
C ALA A 282 -19.86 -0.56 30.02
N LEU A 283 -20.25 -0.07 28.83
CA LEU A 283 -19.71 1.14 28.23
C LEU A 283 -20.08 2.40 29.04
N ALA A 284 -21.23 2.37 29.72
CA ALA A 284 -21.68 3.41 30.65
C ALA A 284 -21.07 3.32 32.07
N ALA A 285 -20.19 2.35 32.36
CA ALA A 285 -19.56 2.22 33.67
C ALA A 285 -18.53 3.34 33.94
N SER A 286 -18.40 3.77 35.19
CA SER A 286 -17.44 4.80 35.62
C SER A 286 -15.96 4.43 35.53
N GLN A 287 -15.65 3.17 35.21
CA GLN A 287 -14.30 2.61 35.25
C GLN A 287 -13.76 2.40 33.83
N VAL A 288 -12.74 3.18 33.45
CA VAL A 288 -12.14 3.22 32.10
C VAL A 288 -11.77 1.85 31.54
N SER A 289 -11.21 0.96 32.37
CA SER A 289 -10.85 -0.40 31.93
C SER A 289 -12.06 -1.26 31.51
N VAL A 290 -13.23 -1.03 32.11
CA VAL A 290 -14.49 -1.70 31.74
C VAL A 290 -15.06 -1.07 30.47
N GLN A 291 -14.99 0.26 30.35
CA GLN A 291 -15.43 0.99 29.15
C GLN A 291 -14.61 0.59 27.91
N LYS A 292 -13.28 0.49 28.04
CA LYS A 292 -12.38 0.03 26.96
C LYS A 292 -12.69 -1.40 26.54
N GLY A 293 -12.91 -2.32 27.50
CA GLY A 293 -13.34 -3.69 27.19
C GLY A 293 -14.71 -3.77 26.50
N ALA A 294 -15.67 -2.94 26.91
CA ALA A 294 -16.99 -2.86 26.27
C ALA A 294 -16.90 -2.32 24.84
N LEU A 295 -16.06 -1.31 24.61
CA LEU A 295 -15.77 -0.78 23.29
C LEU A 295 -15.10 -1.83 22.39
N GLU A 296 -14.18 -2.64 22.91
CA GLU A 296 -13.58 -3.75 22.14
C GLU A 296 -14.60 -4.81 21.71
N VAL A 297 -15.56 -5.16 22.57
CA VAL A 297 -16.68 -6.07 22.21
C VAL A 297 -17.53 -5.47 21.07
N LEU A 298 -17.98 -4.23 21.22
CA LEU A 298 -18.82 -3.56 20.22
C LEU A 298 -18.06 -3.36 18.90
N HIS A 299 -16.81 -2.91 18.95
CA HIS A 299 -15.95 -2.80 17.78
C HIS A 299 -15.78 -4.15 17.07
N ALA A 300 -15.48 -5.23 17.80
CA ALA A 300 -15.31 -6.56 17.22
C ALA A 300 -16.60 -7.09 16.57
N LEU A 301 -17.77 -6.79 17.14
CA LEU A 301 -19.07 -7.11 16.56
C LEU A 301 -19.33 -6.34 15.27
N TYR A 302 -19.12 -5.02 15.28
CA TYR A 302 -19.38 -4.15 14.13
C TYR A 302 -18.27 -4.17 13.06
N SER A 303 -17.17 -4.88 13.29
CA SER A 303 -16.12 -5.14 12.28
C SER A 303 -16.51 -6.24 11.28
N ARG A 304 -17.70 -6.84 11.41
CA ARG A 304 -18.24 -7.83 10.48
C ARG A 304 -18.81 -7.11 9.26
N ASP A 305 -18.66 -7.65 8.05
CA ASP A 305 -19.17 -6.95 6.85
C ASP A 305 -20.66 -7.21 6.56
N ASP A 306 -21.16 -8.39 6.92
CA ASP A 306 -22.48 -8.88 6.54
C ASP A 306 -23.36 -9.22 7.76
N PHE A 307 -24.47 -8.50 7.89
CA PHE A 307 -25.63 -8.89 8.69
C PHE A 307 -26.86 -8.93 7.79
N TYR A 308 -27.71 -9.95 7.98
CA TYR A 308 -29.05 -9.97 7.39
C TYR A 308 -29.95 -8.91 8.05
N ASP A 309 -31.09 -8.58 7.44
CA ASP A 309 -31.93 -7.46 7.90
C ASP A 309 -32.50 -7.69 9.30
N GLU A 310 -32.86 -8.94 9.64
CA GLU A 310 -33.22 -9.36 11.01
C GLU A 310 -32.08 -9.11 12.01
N GLU A 311 -30.86 -9.53 11.66
CA GLU A 311 -29.69 -9.43 12.53
C GLU A 311 -29.23 -7.98 12.72
N PHE A 312 -29.35 -7.15 11.67
CA PHE A 312 -29.11 -5.71 11.75
C PHE A 312 -30.10 -5.03 12.71
N ALA A 313 -31.39 -5.39 12.64
CA ALA A 313 -32.43 -4.85 13.52
C ALA A 313 -32.21 -5.23 15.00
N GLU A 314 -31.65 -6.40 15.28
CA GLU A 314 -31.39 -6.86 16.65
C GLU A 314 -30.02 -6.44 17.22
N LEU A 315 -28.99 -6.26 16.40
CA LEU A 315 -27.60 -6.05 16.85
C LEU A 315 -27.04 -4.66 16.59
N VAL A 316 -27.49 -3.98 15.52
CA VAL A 316 -26.94 -2.68 15.09
C VAL A 316 -27.94 -1.56 15.37
N ALA A 317 -29.20 -1.74 15.00
CA ALA A 317 -30.24 -0.73 15.15
C ALA A 317 -30.43 -0.20 16.60
N PRO A 318 -30.25 -0.99 17.68
CA PRO A 318 -30.32 -0.48 19.05
C PRO A 318 -29.30 0.63 19.35
N MET A 319 -28.16 0.68 18.64
CA MET A 319 -27.17 1.74 18.81
C MET A 319 -27.63 3.11 18.27
N TYR A 320 -28.71 3.13 17.47
CA TYR A 320 -29.36 4.35 17.00
C TYR A 320 -30.55 4.76 17.88
N GLU A 321 -30.84 4.07 18.98
CA GLU A 321 -31.86 4.53 19.93
C GLU A 321 -31.39 5.78 20.67
N GLN A 322 -32.31 6.69 21.01
CA GLN A 322 -32.00 7.97 21.66
C GLN A 322 -31.14 7.83 22.93
N ALA A 323 -31.35 6.79 23.73
CA ALA A 323 -30.56 6.51 24.93
C ALA A 323 -29.10 6.11 24.59
N SER A 324 -28.92 5.27 23.57
CA SER A 324 -27.60 4.86 23.08
C SER A 324 -26.86 6.03 22.43
N VAL A 325 -27.52 6.81 21.59
CA VAL A 325 -26.95 8.02 20.96
C VAL A 325 -26.53 9.05 22.02
N GLY A 326 -27.36 9.27 23.05
CA GLY A 326 -27.03 10.12 24.20
C GLY A 326 -25.77 9.66 24.93
N LEU A 327 -25.72 8.38 25.30
CA LEU A 327 -24.54 7.77 25.95
C LEU A 327 -23.27 7.91 25.08
N LEU A 328 -23.36 7.60 23.79
CA LEU A 328 -22.21 7.71 22.88
C LEU A 328 -21.67 9.15 22.78
N LYS A 329 -22.56 10.15 22.86
CA LYS A 329 -22.19 11.58 22.87
C LYS A 329 -21.54 12.02 24.18
N GLU A 330 -22.04 11.57 25.32
CA GLU A 330 -21.42 11.81 26.63
C GLU A 330 -20.01 11.20 26.71
N LEU A 331 -19.85 9.96 26.24
CA LEU A 331 -18.57 9.25 26.21
C LEU A 331 -17.54 9.93 25.30
N PHE A 332 -17.95 10.41 24.12
CA PHE A 332 -17.04 11.17 23.26
C PHE A 332 -16.53 12.42 23.97
N ASN A 333 -17.44 13.22 24.53
CA ASN A 333 -17.10 14.44 25.26
C ASN A 333 -16.18 14.17 26.46
N TRP A 334 -16.40 13.07 27.19
CA TRP A 334 -15.51 12.64 28.29
C TRP A 334 -14.10 12.24 27.81
N SER A 335 -13.98 11.72 26.58
CA SER A 335 -12.72 11.26 25.99
C SER A 335 -11.88 12.36 25.32
N VAL A 336 -12.38 13.59 25.25
CA VAL A 336 -11.62 14.75 24.76
C VAL A 336 -10.48 15.06 25.74
N VAL A 337 -9.28 15.26 25.20
CA VAL A 337 -8.04 15.57 25.93
C VAL A 337 -7.43 16.86 25.41
N ASP A 338 -6.55 17.47 26.20
CA ASP A 338 -5.73 18.59 25.75
C ASP A 338 -4.60 18.09 24.83
N ALA A 339 -4.10 18.94 23.93
CA ALA A 339 -2.96 18.63 23.08
C ALA A 339 -1.62 18.81 23.83
N GLU A 340 -1.59 19.63 24.88
CA GLU A 340 -0.41 19.87 25.72
C GLU A 340 -0.33 18.91 26.92
N ASP A 341 -1.45 18.28 27.31
CA ASP A 341 -1.56 17.33 28.44
C ASP A 341 -2.50 16.15 28.09
N ILE A 342 -1.93 15.14 27.42
CA ILE A 342 -2.67 13.99 26.87
C ILE A 342 -2.88 12.92 27.95
N ASP A 343 -4.14 12.71 28.34
CA ASP A 343 -4.57 11.51 29.07
C ASP A 343 -4.59 10.31 28.11
N ASP A 344 -3.51 9.51 28.15
CA ASP A 344 -3.32 8.30 27.33
C ASP A 344 -4.55 7.39 27.31
N ASP A 345 -5.18 7.17 28.47
CA ASP A 345 -6.22 6.15 28.60
C ASP A 345 -7.50 6.60 27.90
N LYS A 346 -7.86 7.89 28.02
CA LYS A 346 -8.93 8.56 27.26
C LYS A 346 -8.61 8.70 25.79
N TYR A 347 -7.38 9.09 25.43
CA TYR A 347 -7.03 9.33 24.03
C TYR A 347 -7.05 8.03 23.22
N GLN A 348 -6.55 6.93 23.78
CA GLN A 348 -6.67 5.60 23.18
C GLN A 348 -8.13 5.13 23.10
N PHE A 349 -8.99 5.49 24.08
CA PHE A 349 -10.43 5.26 23.96
C PHE A 349 -11.01 6.07 22.79
N ALA A 350 -10.75 7.38 22.69
CA ALA A 350 -11.26 8.25 21.63
C ALA A 350 -10.89 7.74 20.22
N LYS A 351 -9.62 7.34 20.01
CA LYS A 351 -9.13 6.74 18.77
C LYS A 351 -9.93 5.48 18.40
N LYS A 352 -10.13 4.57 19.36
CA LYS A 352 -10.86 3.31 19.10
C LYS A 352 -12.38 3.52 18.98
N PHE A 353 -12.90 4.54 19.63
CA PHE A 353 -14.31 4.90 19.65
C PHE A 353 -14.75 5.47 18.30
N SER A 354 -13.95 6.32 17.67
CA SER A 354 -14.27 6.84 16.33
C SER A 354 -14.20 5.76 15.24
N GLU A 355 -13.33 4.75 15.36
CA GLU A 355 -13.37 3.55 14.52
C GLU A 355 -14.70 2.80 14.65
N MET A 356 -15.19 2.59 15.87
CA MET A 356 -16.47 1.91 16.13
C MET A 356 -17.67 2.72 15.60
N LEU A 357 -17.68 4.04 15.78
CA LEU A 357 -18.69 4.93 15.20
C LEU A 357 -18.65 4.95 13.65
N SER A 358 -17.47 4.87 13.06
CA SER A 358 -17.30 4.71 11.60
C SER A 358 -17.92 3.40 11.10
N LEU A 359 -17.70 2.29 11.80
CA LEU A 359 -18.32 0.99 11.49
C LEU A 359 -19.86 1.06 11.56
N LEU A 360 -20.43 1.68 12.60
CA LEU A 360 -21.88 1.94 12.70
C LEU A 360 -22.37 2.78 11.51
N GLY A 361 -21.71 3.91 11.19
CA GLY A 361 -22.11 4.73 10.04
C GLY A 361 -21.99 4.01 8.69
N ASN A 362 -21.07 3.05 8.53
CA ASN A 362 -20.99 2.20 7.35
C ASN A 362 -22.18 1.22 7.26
N TYR A 363 -22.69 0.71 8.38
CA TYR A 363 -23.95 -0.05 8.38
C TYR A 363 -25.15 0.84 8.06
N LEU A 364 -25.19 2.06 8.60
CA LEU A 364 -26.27 3.02 8.29
C LEU A 364 -26.36 3.27 6.78
N ASP A 365 -25.22 3.49 6.11
CA ASP A 365 -25.12 3.58 4.64
C ASP A 365 -25.66 2.32 3.94
N ARG A 366 -25.17 1.13 4.32
CA ARG A 366 -25.55 -0.16 3.70
C ARG A 366 -27.02 -0.58 3.93
N LYS A 367 -27.63 -0.17 5.05
CA LYS A 367 -28.90 -0.74 5.56
C LYS A 367 -29.98 0.30 5.91
N PHE A 368 -29.84 1.56 5.47
CA PHE A 368 -30.77 2.64 5.83
C PHE A 368 -32.27 2.31 5.66
N SER A 369 -32.64 1.57 4.61
CA SER A 369 -34.03 1.21 4.31
C SER A 369 -34.70 0.27 5.31
N VAL A 370 -33.94 -0.37 6.20
CA VAL A 370 -34.45 -1.30 7.24
C VAL A 370 -34.21 -0.76 8.68
N VAL A 371 -33.86 0.51 8.81
CA VAL A 371 -33.76 1.20 10.11
C VAL A 371 -35.16 1.35 10.73
N PRO A 372 -35.35 1.00 12.03
CA PRO A 372 -36.62 1.22 12.73
C PRO A 372 -37.04 2.68 12.79
N THR A 373 -38.34 2.96 12.66
CA THR A 373 -38.89 4.33 12.60
C THR A 373 -38.74 5.15 13.90
N GLY A 374 -38.36 4.52 15.01
CA GLY A 374 -38.10 5.18 16.30
C GLY A 374 -36.63 5.53 16.57
N SER A 375 -35.72 5.30 15.61
CA SER A 375 -34.29 5.56 15.77
C SER A 375 -33.95 7.06 15.69
N ASP A 376 -33.07 7.52 16.59
CA ASP A 376 -32.51 8.89 16.63
C ASP A 376 -31.34 9.04 15.65
N ILE A 377 -31.66 8.93 14.35
CA ILE A 377 -30.69 9.09 13.27
C ILE A 377 -30.13 10.52 13.23
N ASP A 378 -30.95 11.52 13.52
CA ASP A 378 -30.53 12.93 13.55
C ASP A 378 -29.48 13.18 14.64
N GLY A 379 -29.70 12.64 15.84
CA GLY A 379 -28.73 12.67 16.94
C GLY A 379 -27.46 11.89 16.64
N PHE A 380 -27.57 10.72 16.01
CA PHE A 380 -26.39 9.93 15.60
C PHE A 380 -25.56 10.64 14.53
N LEU A 381 -26.20 11.22 13.51
CA LEU A 381 -25.52 12.03 12.50
C LEU A 381 -24.90 13.29 13.12
N ASN A 382 -25.56 13.94 14.09
CA ASN A 382 -24.96 15.05 14.84
C ASN A 382 -23.70 14.61 15.61
N LEU A 383 -23.72 13.44 16.26
CA LEU A 383 -22.54 12.86 16.91
C LEU A 383 -21.40 12.65 15.92
N LEU A 384 -21.67 12.13 14.72
CA LEU A 384 -20.64 11.97 13.68
C LEU A 384 -20.04 13.32 13.22
N VAL A 385 -20.79 14.43 13.24
CA VAL A 385 -20.21 15.76 13.00
C VAL A 385 -19.29 16.17 14.15
N VAL A 386 -19.72 16.02 15.40
CA VAL A 386 -18.94 16.37 16.59
C VAL A 386 -17.62 15.60 16.66
N VAL A 387 -17.62 14.31 16.30
CA VAL A 387 -16.40 13.48 16.26
C VAL A 387 -15.46 13.94 15.13
N ALA A 388 -16.01 14.28 13.96
CA ALA A 388 -15.22 14.82 12.85
C ALA A 388 -14.59 16.20 13.17
N GLN A 389 -15.20 16.97 14.07
CA GLN A 389 -14.69 18.26 14.55
C GLN A 389 -13.50 18.15 15.52
N SER A 390 -13.11 16.94 15.94
CA SER A 390 -11.92 16.72 16.80
C SER A 390 -10.67 17.44 16.27
N GLN A 391 -9.83 17.92 17.19
CA GLN A 391 -8.51 18.47 16.87
C GLN A 391 -7.48 17.37 16.54
N SER A 392 -7.63 16.16 17.08
CA SER A 392 -6.84 15.01 16.62
C SER A 392 -7.38 14.51 15.28
N LEU A 393 -6.52 14.57 14.26
CA LEU A 393 -6.85 14.09 12.92
C LEU A 393 -7.02 12.55 12.89
N ILE A 394 -6.34 11.78 13.75
CA ILE A 394 -6.57 10.33 13.86
C ILE A 394 -7.96 10.05 14.43
N VAL A 395 -8.43 10.84 15.40
CA VAL A 395 -9.77 10.65 15.96
C VAL A 395 -10.85 11.02 14.93
N SER A 396 -10.67 12.07 14.13
CA SER A 396 -11.68 12.50 13.16
C SER A 396 -11.71 11.70 11.85
N ILE A 397 -10.58 11.19 11.34
CA ILE A 397 -10.51 10.59 10.00
C ILE A 397 -11.44 9.39 9.76
N PRO A 398 -11.68 8.43 10.70
CA PRO A 398 -12.58 7.30 10.44
C PRO A 398 -14.01 7.75 10.13
N VAL A 399 -14.46 8.79 10.81
CA VAL A 399 -15.80 9.37 10.63
C VAL A 399 -15.84 10.30 9.42
N LEU A 400 -14.78 11.04 9.12
CA LEU A 400 -14.66 11.81 7.88
C LEU A 400 -14.80 10.92 6.62
N VAL A 401 -14.16 9.75 6.61
CA VAL A 401 -14.32 8.76 5.52
C VAL A 401 -15.75 8.22 5.46
N THR A 402 -16.42 8.11 6.59
CA THR A 402 -17.82 7.64 6.65
C THR A 402 -18.77 8.68 6.05
N TRP A 403 -18.52 9.97 6.27
CA TRP A 403 -19.28 11.06 5.64
C TRP A 403 -19.20 11.05 4.11
N THR A 404 -18.08 10.63 3.49
CA THR A 404 -18.01 10.51 2.02
C THR A 404 -18.99 9.47 1.48
N ARG A 405 -19.34 8.44 2.25
CA ARG A 405 -20.37 7.45 1.90
C ARG A 405 -21.77 7.99 2.17
N LEU A 406 -22.03 8.44 3.41
CA LEU A 406 -23.35 8.91 3.87
C LEU A 406 -23.95 10.02 2.99
N LEU A 407 -23.13 10.97 2.52
CA LEU A 407 -23.60 12.07 1.65
C LEU A 407 -23.88 11.63 0.21
N ASN A 408 -23.18 10.60 -0.29
CA ASN A 408 -23.41 10.05 -1.62
C ASN A 408 -24.57 9.02 -1.65
N ASN A 409 -25.01 8.54 -0.48
CA ASN A 409 -26.19 7.70 -0.36
C ASN A 409 -27.46 8.49 -0.72
N ARG A 410 -28.32 7.92 -1.58
CA ARG A 410 -29.51 8.62 -2.09
C ARG A 410 -30.58 8.88 -1.02
N LEU A 411 -30.72 7.98 -0.05
CA LEU A 411 -31.75 8.09 0.98
C LEU A 411 -31.29 8.97 2.15
N ILE A 412 -30.03 8.84 2.55
CA ILE A 412 -29.44 9.62 3.64
C ILE A 412 -29.10 11.03 3.15
N GLY A 413 -28.31 11.15 2.07
CA GLY A 413 -27.81 12.43 1.53
C GLY A 413 -28.91 13.48 1.30
N GLN A 414 -30.07 13.04 0.80
CA GLN A 414 -31.23 13.89 0.49
C GLN A 414 -32.17 14.13 1.69
N SER A 415 -31.91 13.53 2.85
CA SER A 415 -32.73 13.71 4.06
C SER A 415 -32.72 15.16 4.56
N SER A 416 -33.86 15.61 5.09
CA SER A 416 -33.97 16.90 5.79
C SER A 416 -33.00 17.02 6.96
N ALA A 417 -32.68 15.89 7.62
CA ALA A 417 -31.71 15.80 8.73
C ALA A 417 -30.35 16.43 8.37
N ASN A 418 -29.83 16.13 7.18
CA ASN A 418 -28.54 16.63 6.72
C ASN A 418 -28.52 18.14 6.48
N SER A 419 -29.68 18.78 6.30
CA SER A 419 -29.74 20.21 5.97
C SER A 419 -29.12 21.12 7.04
N GLN A 420 -29.11 20.69 8.30
CA GLN A 420 -28.49 21.42 9.41
C GLN A 420 -27.01 21.05 9.62
N LEU A 421 -26.57 19.91 9.08
CA LEU A 421 -25.22 19.37 9.26
C LEU A 421 -24.25 19.78 8.12
N ILE A 422 -24.79 20.10 6.95
CA ILE A 422 -24.01 20.50 5.76
C ILE A 422 -23.09 21.71 6.02
N GLY A 423 -23.58 22.77 6.68
CA GLY A 423 -22.77 23.97 6.98
C GLY A 423 -21.55 23.64 7.85
N PRO A 424 -21.74 23.07 9.06
CA PRO A 424 -20.63 22.65 9.93
C PRO A 424 -19.64 21.69 9.27
N LEU A 425 -20.09 20.75 8.43
CA LEU A 425 -19.21 19.84 7.69
C LEU A 425 -18.40 20.55 6.61
N LEU A 426 -18.98 21.54 5.93
CA LEU A 426 -18.33 22.34 4.90
C LEU A 426 -17.24 23.24 5.49
N GLU A 427 -17.55 23.95 6.57
CA GLU A 427 -16.60 24.80 7.32
C GLU A 427 -15.45 23.97 7.90
N LEU A 428 -15.77 22.82 8.51
CA LEU A 428 -14.78 21.86 8.99
C LEU A 428 -13.88 21.39 7.85
N CYS A 429 -14.44 20.86 6.77
CA CYS A 429 -13.62 20.33 5.67
C CYS A 429 -12.75 21.42 5.03
N GLY A 430 -13.25 22.65 4.88
CA GLY A 430 -12.47 23.77 4.38
C GLY A 430 -11.29 24.14 5.29
N SER A 431 -11.53 24.29 6.59
CA SER A 431 -10.46 24.60 7.56
C SER A 431 -9.38 23.52 7.64
N ARG A 432 -9.72 22.25 7.40
CA ARG A 432 -8.79 21.11 7.41
C ARG A 432 -7.97 20.93 6.13
N LEU A 433 -8.13 21.79 5.11
CA LEU A 433 -7.32 21.75 3.88
C LEU A 433 -5.99 22.52 3.98
N ILE A 434 -5.69 23.16 5.12
CA ILE A 434 -4.37 23.74 5.39
C ILE A 434 -3.29 22.66 5.28
N ARG A 435 -2.14 23.00 4.68
CA ARG A 435 -0.97 22.11 4.59
C ARG A 435 -0.20 22.11 5.92
N TYR A 436 -0.66 21.29 6.86
CA TYR A 436 -0.03 21.10 8.16
C TYR A 436 1.46 20.73 8.05
N GLU A 437 1.88 20.03 6.99
CA GLU A 437 3.30 19.70 6.73
C GLU A 437 4.20 20.90 6.44
N ASN A 438 3.62 22.07 6.15
CA ASN A 438 4.32 23.32 5.85
C ASN A 438 4.19 24.37 6.98
N LEU A 439 3.61 24.00 8.13
CA LEU A 439 3.58 24.86 9.30
C LEU A 439 4.96 24.89 10.00
N PRO A 440 5.33 25.99 10.68
CA PRO A 440 6.52 26.04 11.52
C PRO A 440 6.50 24.96 12.62
N GLU A 441 7.65 24.33 12.89
CA GLU A 441 7.75 23.26 13.90
C GLU A 441 7.48 23.75 15.34
N ASP A 442 7.63 25.05 15.60
CA ASP A 442 7.34 25.71 16.88
C ASP A 442 5.88 26.17 17.03
N THR A 443 5.01 25.83 16.08
CA THR A 443 3.58 26.19 16.12
C THR A 443 2.87 25.59 17.33
N GLN A 444 2.03 26.39 17.99
CA GLN A 444 1.17 25.96 19.11
C GLN A 444 -0.24 25.57 18.61
N ASP A 445 -0.36 25.16 17.35
CA ASP A 445 -1.62 24.66 16.80
C ASP A 445 -1.90 23.25 17.34
N ALA A 446 -2.96 23.10 18.13
CA ALA A 446 -3.34 21.83 18.77
C ALA A 446 -3.50 20.67 17.77
N THR A 447 -3.93 20.93 16.53
CA THR A 447 -4.05 19.89 15.50
C THR A 447 -2.68 19.43 14.99
N TYR A 448 -1.72 20.36 14.87
CA TYR A 448 -0.33 20.03 14.59
C TYR A 448 0.30 19.25 15.75
N LEU A 449 0.09 19.65 17.01
CA LEU A 449 0.62 18.94 18.18
C LEU A 449 0.11 17.48 18.24
N PHE A 450 -1.20 17.25 18.10
CA PHE A 450 -1.74 15.89 18.00
C PHE A 450 -1.16 15.10 16.82
N LEU A 451 -0.98 15.72 15.66
CA LEU A 451 -0.38 15.08 14.49
C LEU A 451 1.06 14.63 14.74
N MET A 452 1.84 15.42 15.50
CA MET A 452 3.23 15.08 15.86
C MET A 452 3.30 13.92 16.85
N GLU A 453 2.40 13.85 17.84
CA GLU A 453 2.26 12.69 18.75
C GLU A 453 1.77 11.44 18.00
N ASP A 454 0.88 11.62 17.01
CA ASP A 454 0.24 10.53 16.30
C ASP A 454 1.13 9.85 15.23
N THR A 455 2.15 10.55 14.70
CA THR A 455 2.93 10.11 13.52
C THR A 455 4.45 10.11 13.77
N ASP A 456 5.05 8.91 13.75
CA ASP A 456 6.47 8.72 14.09
C ASP A 456 7.41 9.23 12.99
N THR A 457 6.98 9.16 11.73
CA THR A 457 7.85 9.43 10.57
C THR A 457 7.21 10.40 9.56
N MET A 458 8.06 11.17 8.88
CA MET A 458 7.62 12.13 7.86
C MET A 458 6.87 11.48 6.67
N PRO A 459 7.26 10.28 6.17
CA PRO A 459 6.48 9.59 5.13
C PRO A 459 5.08 9.17 5.58
N GLU A 460 4.93 8.61 6.79
CA GLU A 460 3.62 8.26 7.36
C GLU A 460 2.74 9.52 7.49
N ARG A 461 3.31 10.62 8.01
CA ARG A 461 2.62 11.91 8.16
C ARG A 461 2.17 12.47 6.80
N HIS A 462 3.01 12.41 5.79
CA HIS A 462 2.67 12.90 4.44
C HIS A 462 1.55 12.08 3.79
N ALA A 463 1.61 10.75 3.87
CA ALA A 463 0.56 9.86 3.36
C ALA A 463 -0.76 10.09 4.10
N PHE A 464 -0.71 10.20 5.44
CA PHE A 464 -1.86 10.48 6.28
C PHE A 464 -2.54 11.82 5.95
N LEU A 465 -1.78 12.92 5.86
CA LEU A 465 -2.30 14.24 5.49
C LEU A 465 -2.87 14.26 4.05
N GLY A 466 -2.22 13.55 3.12
CA GLY A 466 -2.73 13.37 1.75
C GLY A 466 -4.08 12.66 1.73
N ASN A 467 -4.21 11.57 2.48
CA ASN A 467 -5.47 10.83 2.65
C ASN A 467 -6.55 11.73 3.29
N TYR A 468 -6.22 12.46 4.37
CA TYR A 468 -7.16 13.35 5.07
C TYR A 468 -7.73 14.42 4.12
N ARG A 469 -6.87 15.18 3.42
CA ARG A 469 -7.29 16.21 2.46
C ARG A 469 -8.17 15.63 1.35
N ARG A 470 -7.85 14.44 0.84
CA ARG A 470 -8.67 13.75 -0.17
C ARG A 470 -10.09 13.52 0.34
N TYR A 471 -10.26 13.04 1.57
CA TYR A 471 -11.60 12.80 2.13
C TYR A 471 -12.35 14.12 2.41
N SER A 472 -11.67 15.16 2.90
CA SER A 472 -12.27 16.51 3.03
C SER A 472 -12.77 17.06 1.70
N MET A 473 -11.98 16.94 0.62
CA MET A 473 -12.43 17.33 -0.72
C MET A 473 -13.63 16.49 -1.21
N GLN A 474 -13.66 15.19 -0.96
CA GLN A 474 -14.79 14.33 -1.32
C GLN A 474 -16.09 14.70 -0.58
N VAL A 475 -16.01 15.13 0.68
CA VAL A 475 -17.17 15.67 1.42
C VAL A 475 -17.67 16.98 0.80
N ILE A 476 -16.76 17.92 0.47
CA ILE A 476 -17.11 19.18 -0.20
C ILE A 476 -17.77 18.91 -1.58
N GLU A 477 -17.20 18.01 -2.37
CA GLU A 477 -17.75 17.58 -3.67
C GLU A 477 -19.17 17.03 -3.53
N ALA A 478 -19.43 16.17 -2.53
CA ALA A 478 -20.75 15.60 -2.26
C ALA A 478 -21.75 16.66 -1.79
N ILE A 479 -21.34 17.58 -0.90
CA ILE A 479 -22.17 18.70 -0.43
C ILE A 479 -22.62 19.57 -1.60
N VAL A 480 -21.71 19.98 -2.49
CA VAL A 480 -22.04 20.79 -3.66
C VAL A 480 -22.92 20.02 -4.65
N GLN A 481 -22.74 18.71 -4.79
CA GLN A 481 -23.61 17.87 -5.62
C GLN A 481 -25.05 17.75 -5.06
N LEU A 482 -25.23 17.82 -3.73
CA LEU A 482 -26.54 17.80 -3.06
C LEU A 482 -27.24 19.16 -3.09
N LYS A 483 -26.52 20.26 -2.76
CA LYS A 483 -27.05 21.62 -2.64
C LYS A 483 -26.19 22.64 -3.38
N PRO A 484 -26.17 22.64 -4.72
CA PRO A 484 -25.22 23.45 -5.50
C PRO A 484 -25.40 24.95 -5.27
N SER A 485 -26.63 25.47 -5.27
CA SER A 485 -26.91 26.91 -5.10
C SER A 485 -26.43 27.45 -3.76
N ASP A 486 -26.82 26.81 -2.66
CA ASP A 486 -26.46 27.27 -1.30
C ASP A 486 -24.96 27.10 -1.04
N ALA A 487 -24.40 25.93 -1.37
CA ALA A 487 -23.02 25.61 -1.09
C ALA A 487 -22.05 26.46 -1.93
N ILE A 488 -22.30 26.64 -3.23
CA ILE A 488 -21.44 27.48 -4.08
C ILE A 488 -21.50 28.94 -3.61
N SER A 489 -22.70 29.47 -3.34
CA SER A 489 -22.86 30.84 -2.83
C SER A 489 -22.06 31.07 -1.52
N HIS A 490 -22.18 30.16 -0.56
CA HIS A 490 -21.43 30.23 0.70
C HIS A 490 -19.91 30.12 0.50
N ILE A 491 -19.43 29.14 -0.28
CA ILE A 491 -18.00 28.91 -0.53
C ILE A 491 -17.36 30.12 -1.21
N LEU A 492 -18.02 30.68 -2.24
CA LEU A 492 -17.53 31.85 -2.96
C LEU A 492 -17.45 33.07 -2.04
N GLY A 493 -18.51 33.33 -1.24
CA GLY A 493 -18.55 34.45 -0.31
C GLY A 493 -17.53 34.35 0.82
N GLN A 494 -17.37 33.16 1.42
CA GLN A 494 -16.36 32.92 2.46
C GLN A 494 -14.93 33.08 1.90
N THR A 495 -14.67 32.53 0.71
CA THR A 495 -13.36 32.66 0.05
C THR A 495 -13.06 34.12 -0.32
N GLU A 496 -14.04 34.85 -0.85
CA GLU A 496 -13.93 36.29 -1.15
C GLU A 496 -13.61 37.11 0.10
N GLN A 497 -14.31 36.84 1.22
CA GLN A 497 -14.04 37.48 2.51
C GLN A 497 -12.61 37.20 3.00
N VAL A 498 -12.13 35.94 2.92
CA VAL A 498 -10.78 35.58 3.37
C VAL A 498 -9.69 36.20 2.47
N LEU A 499 -9.90 36.25 1.15
CA LEU A 499 -8.94 36.85 0.22
C LEU A 499 -8.84 38.37 0.39
N HIS A 500 -9.95 39.06 0.70
CA HIS A 500 -9.92 40.50 0.98
C HIS A 500 -9.16 40.84 2.27
N HIS A 501 -9.25 40.01 3.31
CA HIS A 501 -8.61 40.23 4.61
C HIS A 501 -7.36 39.35 4.80
N LEU A 502 -6.75 38.88 3.71
CA LEU A 502 -5.70 37.87 3.72
C LEU A 502 -4.43 38.32 4.48
N TYR A 503 -4.16 39.62 4.42
CA TYR A 503 -2.98 40.28 5.01
C TYR A 503 -3.32 41.04 6.30
N ASP A 504 -4.56 40.93 6.82
CA ASP A 504 -4.99 41.64 8.02
C ASP A 504 -4.17 41.22 9.24
N GLY A 505 -3.59 42.21 9.93
CA GLY A 505 -2.71 41.99 11.09
C GLY A 505 -1.37 41.32 10.75
N GLN A 506 -1.02 41.15 9.47
CA GLN A 506 0.28 40.65 9.03
C GLN A 506 1.26 41.80 8.74
N PRO A 507 2.58 41.58 8.88
CA PRO A 507 3.58 42.51 8.35
C PRO A 507 3.52 42.57 6.82
N SER A 508 3.89 43.70 6.24
CA SER A 508 4.03 43.85 4.78
C SER A 508 5.08 42.88 4.21
N LEU A 509 4.92 42.47 2.94
CA LEU A 509 5.78 41.48 2.31
C LEU A 509 7.26 41.96 2.27
N ASN A 510 8.10 41.36 3.11
CA ASN A 510 9.54 41.62 3.10
C ASN A 510 10.23 40.69 2.10
N VAL A 511 10.56 41.22 0.92
CA VAL A 511 11.20 40.46 -0.17
C VAL A 511 12.56 39.87 0.23
N ALA A 512 13.30 40.54 1.14
CA ALA A 512 14.58 40.06 1.64
C ALA A 512 14.46 38.87 2.62
N ALA A 513 13.28 38.67 3.22
CA ALA A 513 12.97 37.57 4.12
C ALA A 513 11.80 36.71 3.58
N TYR A 514 11.70 36.60 2.25
CA TYR A 514 10.60 35.91 1.59
C TYR A 514 10.56 34.42 1.93
N ALA A 515 9.40 33.93 2.39
CA ALA A 515 9.13 32.53 2.66
C ALA A 515 7.96 32.03 1.80
N LYS A 516 8.21 31.01 0.98
CA LYS A 516 7.24 30.41 0.03
C LYS A 516 5.97 29.84 0.71
N HIS A 517 6.05 29.55 2.00
CA HIS A 517 4.99 28.90 2.80
C HIS A 517 4.56 29.78 3.98
N SER A 518 4.36 31.08 3.72
CA SER A 518 3.77 32.01 4.70
C SER A 518 2.31 31.67 5.01
N MET A 519 1.82 32.05 6.20
CA MET A 519 0.42 31.79 6.58
C MET A 519 -0.63 32.41 5.61
N PRO A 520 -0.42 33.61 5.03
CA PRO A 520 -1.23 34.10 3.92
C PRO A 520 -1.29 33.15 2.72
N VAL A 521 -0.15 32.60 2.28
CA VAL A 521 -0.11 31.62 1.16
C VAL A 521 -0.85 30.33 1.53
N LEU A 522 -0.64 29.81 2.74
CA LEU A 522 -1.31 28.58 3.19
C LEU A 522 -2.84 28.74 3.33
N ARG A 523 -3.31 29.89 3.82
CA ARG A 523 -4.75 30.22 3.88
C ARG A 523 -5.36 30.37 2.49
N ALA A 524 -4.69 31.07 1.58
CA ALA A 524 -5.14 31.21 0.21
C ALA A 524 -5.21 29.85 -0.52
N ASP A 525 -4.17 29.01 -0.38
CA ASP A 525 -4.16 27.66 -0.98
C ASP A 525 -5.30 26.78 -0.45
N ALA A 526 -5.55 26.80 0.86
CA ALA A 526 -6.65 26.03 1.46
C ALA A 526 -8.01 26.43 0.88
N HIS A 527 -8.36 27.73 0.89
CA HIS A 527 -9.65 28.19 0.37
C HIS A 527 -9.79 28.02 -1.15
N LEU A 528 -8.72 28.25 -1.93
CA LEU A 528 -8.75 27.99 -3.37
C LEU A 528 -8.86 26.47 -3.66
N THR A 529 -8.36 25.60 -2.78
CA THR A 529 -8.59 24.15 -2.86
C THR A 529 -10.04 23.76 -2.51
N VAL A 530 -10.74 24.52 -1.66
CA VAL A 530 -12.21 24.38 -1.49
C VAL A 530 -12.92 24.71 -2.80
N ILE A 531 -12.49 25.74 -3.55
CA ILE A 531 -13.03 26.09 -4.87
C ILE A 531 -12.76 24.97 -5.89
N ASP A 532 -11.57 24.36 -5.90
CA ASP A 532 -11.24 23.20 -6.75
C ASP A 532 -12.23 22.03 -6.49
N ALA A 533 -12.47 21.69 -5.22
CA ALA A 533 -13.40 20.63 -4.82
C ALA A 533 -14.86 21.00 -5.13
N ALA A 534 -15.27 22.25 -4.88
CA ALA A 534 -16.61 22.74 -5.19
C ALA A 534 -16.91 22.65 -6.69
N ASN A 535 -15.95 23.01 -7.55
CA ASN A 535 -16.10 22.88 -8.99
C ASN A 535 -16.20 21.42 -9.45
N LYS A 536 -15.42 20.49 -8.85
CA LYS A 536 -15.59 19.05 -9.11
C LYS A 536 -17.00 18.57 -8.73
N GLY A 537 -17.54 19.00 -7.59
CA GLY A 537 -18.93 18.72 -7.17
C GLY A 537 -19.97 19.28 -8.14
N TYR A 538 -19.80 20.54 -8.56
CA TYR A 538 -20.65 21.18 -9.57
C TYR A 538 -20.61 20.45 -10.91
N MET A 539 -19.42 20.03 -11.38
CA MET A 539 -19.29 19.30 -12.65
C MET A 539 -19.96 17.91 -12.59
N LYS A 540 -19.92 17.23 -11.44
CA LYS A 540 -20.71 15.99 -11.22
C LYS A 540 -22.21 16.27 -11.26
N TRP A 541 -22.67 17.35 -10.63
CA TRP A 541 -24.08 17.78 -10.70
C TRP A 541 -24.52 18.11 -12.14
N ARG A 542 -23.72 18.91 -12.87
CA ARG A 542 -23.94 19.28 -14.29
C ARG A 542 -23.92 18.07 -15.24
N ALA A 543 -23.20 17.00 -14.87
CA ALA A 543 -23.17 15.74 -15.62
C ALA A 543 -24.36 14.80 -15.31
N ASN A 544 -25.04 14.97 -14.17
CA ASN A 544 -26.03 14.01 -13.67
C ASN A 544 -27.30 13.94 -14.55
N PRO A 545 -27.62 12.79 -15.17
CA PRO A 545 -28.81 12.65 -16.02
C PRO A 545 -30.14 12.88 -15.29
N ILE A 546 -30.20 12.58 -13.98
CA ILE A 546 -31.43 12.74 -13.18
C ILE A 546 -31.75 14.23 -13.00
N GLN A 547 -30.72 15.05 -12.73
CA GLN A 547 -30.90 16.49 -12.53
C GLN A 547 -31.31 17.20 -13.83
N ARG A 548 -30.80 16.75 -14.99
CA ARG A 548 -31.20 17.27 -16.31
C ARG A 548 -32.67 17.01 -16.68
N GLY A 549 -33.36 16.12 -15.96
CA GLY A 549 -34.80 15.89 -16.12
C GLY A 549 -35.69 16.88 -15.34
N ASN A 550 -35.10 17.72 -14.48
CA ASN A 550 -35.84 18.73 -13.70
C ASN A 550 -36.14 19.97 -14.57
N PRO A 551 -37.40 20.44 -14.67
CA PRO A 551 -37.76 21.65 -15.42
C PRO A 551 -36.93 22.89 -15.09
N ASP A 552 -36.53 23.06 -13.83
CA ASP A 552 -35.80 24.25 -13.37
C ASP A 552 -34.28 24.15 -13.60
N TYR A 553 -33.78 23.02 -14.11
CA TYR A 553 -32.34 22.73 -14.21
C TYR A 553 -31.57 23.77 -15.01
N ASP A 554 -32.05 24.16 -16.20
CA ASP A 554 -31.33 25.13 -17.05
C ASP A 554 -31.35 26.54 -16.45
N GLN A 555 -32.41 26.92 -15.74
CA GLN A 555 -32.48 28.20 -15.02
C GLN A 555 -31.52 28.21 -13.82
N GLN A 556 -31.54 27.15 -13.00
CA GLN A 556 -30.63 27.00 -11.87
C GLN A 556 -29.17 26.97 -12.34
N ARG A 557 -28.88 26.24 -13.43
CA ARG A 557 -27.56 26.16 -14.04
C ARG A 557 -27.09 27.52 -14.57
N SER A 558 -27.93 28.27 -15.29
CA SER A 558 -27.56 29.61 -15.75
C SER A 558 -27.23 30.52 -14.58
N SER A 559 -28.09 30.56 -13.55
CA SER A 559 -27.87 31.40 -12.38
C SER A 559 -26.59 31.05 -11.61
N LEU A 560 -26.20 29.77 -11.58
CA LEU A 560 -24.93 29.31 -11.03
C LEU A 560 -23.73 29.74 -11.89
N GLU A 561 -23.82 29.60 -13.21
CA GLU A 561 -22.78 30.04 -14.15
C GLU A 561 -22.60 31.57 -14.11
N ASP A 562 -23.70 32.35 -14.03
CA ASP A 562 -23.66 33.80 -13.88
C ASP A 562 -23.04 34.25 -12.55
N GLY A 563 -23.33 33.54 -11.44
CA GLY A 563 -22.73 33.78 -10.13
C GLY A 563 -21.23 33.47 -10.09
N LEU A 564 -20.82 32.35 -10.67
CA LEU A 564 -19.41 31.96 -10.83
C LEU A 564 -18.65 32.96 -11.70
N GLU A 565 -19.21 33.37 -12.85
CA GLU A 565 -18.62 34.38 -13.72
C GLU A 565 -18.47 35.73 -13.02
N SER A 566 -19.46 36.15 -12.23
CA SER A 566 -19.41 37.38 -11.44
C SER A 566 -18.32 37.36 -10.37
N TRP A 567 -18.16 36.23 -9.64
CA TRP A 567 -17.10 36.06 -8.65
C TRP A 567 -15.71 36.02 -9.28
N CYS A 568 -15.54 35.33 -10.41
CA CYS A 568 -14.27 35.28 -11.13
C CYS A 568 -13.83 36.66 -11.65
N HIS A 569 -14.77 37.53 -12.04
CA HIS A 569 -14.47 38.92 -12.37
C HIS A 569 -13.96 39.70 -11.16
N ARG A 570 -14.61 39.58 -9.99
CA ARG A 570 -14.10 40.22 -8.76
C ARG A 570 -12.73 39.71 -8.36
N LEU A 571 -12.47 38.41 -8.53
CA LEU A 571 -11.16 37.80 -8.28
C LEU A 571 -10.06 38.32 -9.23
N LEU A 572 -10.38 38.58 -10.51
CA LEU A 572 -9.48 39.23 -11.47
C LEU A 572 -9.13 40.68 -11.08
N ASP A 573 -10.07 41.39 -10.44
CA ASP A 573 -9.88 42.77 -9.97
C ASP A 573 -9.08 42.85 -8.64
N MET A 574 -8.87 41.72 -7.94
CA MET A 574 -8.07 41.65 -6.72
C MET A 574 -6.56 41.70 -7.02
N ASN A 575 -5.83 42.51 -6.24
CA ASN A 575 -4.38 42.61 -6.34
C ASN A 575 -3.71 41.89 -5.16
N PHE A 576 -2.84 40.92 -5.47
CA PHE A 576 -2.06 40.16 -4.47
C PHE A 576 -0.56 40.48 -4.62
N GLU A 577 0.17 40.60 -3.51
CA GLU A 577 1.62 40.86 -3.55
C GLU A 577 2.43 39.59 -3.84
N ASP A 578 2.06 38.46 -3.22
CA ASP A 578 2.82 37.21 -3.29
C ASP A 578 2.64 36.45 -4.63
N PRO A 579 3.73 36.07 -5.34
CA PRO A 579 3.66 35.26 -6.57
C PRO A 579 2.93 33.92 -6.40
N MET A 580 3.00 33.28 -5.23
CA MET A 580 2.34 31.99 -4.97
C MET A 580 0.82 32.13 -4.84
N VAL A 581 0.32 33.25 -4.30
CA VAL A 581 -1.11 33.55 -4.29
C VAL A 581 -1.59 33.84 -5.71
N ARG A 582 -0.85 34.67 -6.49
CA ARG A 582 -1.14 34.90 -7.92
C ARG A 582 -1.19 33.61 -8.73
N LYS A 583 -0.26 32.68 -8.46
CA LYS A 583 -0.22 31.35 -9.09
C LYS A 583 -1.51 30.55 -8.83
N ARG A 584 -1.95 30.42 -7.57
CA ARG A 584 -3.19 29.69 -7.26
C ARG A 584 -4.43 30.38 -7.82
N VAL A 585 -4.49 31.71 -7.77
CA VAL A 585 -5.59 32.50 -8.37
C VAL A 585 -5.70 32.25 -9.88
N LEU A 586 -4.57 32.26 -10.61
CA LEU A 586 -4.55 31.97 -12.04
C LEU A 586 -5.06 30.55 -12.35
N GLN A 587 -4.62 29.55 -11.60
CA GLN A 587 -5.08 28.16 -11.77
C GLN A 587 -6.59 28.03 -11.57
N ILE A 588 -7.18 28.74 -10.59
CA ILE A 588 -8.63 28.77 -10.39
C ILE A 588 -9.35 29.45 -11.55
N LEU A 589 -8.89 30.61 -12.03
CA LEU A 589 -9.50 31.32 -13.15
C LEU A 589 -9.53 30.46 -14.43
N VAL A 590 -8.43 29.75 -14.72
CA VAL A 590 -8.34 28.85 -15.86
C VAL A 590 -9.14 27.56 -15.65
N LEU A 591 -9.18 27.01 -14.42
CA LEU A 591 -10.07 25.90 -14.10
C LEU A 591 -11.54 26.28 -14.38
N MET A 592 -12.02 27.42 -13.90
CA MET A 592 -13.39 27.88 -14.15
C MET A 592 -13.65 28.08 -15.65
N SER A 593 -12.74 28.77 -16.34
CA SER A 593 -12.84 29.01 -17.79
C SER A 593 -12.82 27.74 -18.65
N THR A 594 -12.20 26.65 -18.18
CA THR A 594 -12.11 25.37 -18.91
C THR A 594 -13.11 24.32 -18.46
N SER A 595 -13.99 24.63 -17.50
CA SER A 595 -14.98 23.69 -16.97
C SER A 595 -16.37 24.31 -16.76
N ALA A 596 -16.63 24.98 -15.63
CA ALA A 596 -17.95 25.52 -15.33
C ALA A 596 -18.38 26.63 -16.32
N LEU A 597 -17.44 27.46 -16.76
CA LEU A 597 -17.65 28.60 -17.66
C LEU A 597 -17.15 28.33 -19.09
N ASP A 598 -17.05 27.05 -19.48
CA ASP A 598 -16.64 26.60 -20.83
C ASP A 598 -17.42 27.26 -21.98
N LYS A 599 -18.67 27.68 -21.72
CA LYS A 599 -19.55 28.37 -22.67
C LYS A 599 -19.51 29.91 -22.62
N ARG A 600 -18.61 30.53 -21.84
CA ARG A 600 -18.49 31.99 -21.69
C ARG A 600 -17.19 32.52 -22.36
N PRO A 601 -17.16 32.68 -23.70
CA PRO A 601 -15.94 33.05 -24.42
C PRO A 601 -15.36 34.41 -24.02
N GLN A 602 -16.21 35.37 -23.61
CA GLN A 602 -15.74 36.69 -23.18
C GLN A 602 -14.93 36.63 -21.88
N PHE A 603 -15.35 35.79 -20.92
CA PHE A 603 -14.58 35.54 -19.70
C PHE A 603 -13.24 34.85 -20.00
N MET A 604 -13.26 33.83 -20.87
CA MET A 604 -12.04 33.14 -21.33
C MET A 604 -11.01 34.12 -21.92
N LEU A 605 -11.46 35.03 -22.79
CA LEU A 605 -10.56 36.02 -23.40
C LEU A 605 -9.94 36.99 -22.38
N LYS A 606 -10.66 37.36 -21.31
CA LYS A 606 -10.09 38.14 -20.19
C LYS A 606 -9.04 37.35 -19.41
N VAL A 607 -9.27 36.05 -19.17
CA VAL A 607 -8.28 35.18 -18.52
C VAL A 607 -7.04 35.02 -19.39
N LEU A 608 -7.20 34.88 -20.71
CA LEU A 608 -6.08 34.89 -21.67
C LEU A 608 -5.30 36.22 -21.63
N GLU A 609 -5.99 37.37 -21.64
CA GLU A 609 -5.35 38.68 -21.53
C GLU A 609 -4.56 38.81 -20.21
N HIS A 610 -5.14 38.36 -19.10
CA HIS A 610 -4.46 38.35 -17.80
C HIS A 610 -3.20 37.46 -17.80
N ILE A 611 -3.25 36.27 -18.41
CA ILE A 611 -2.06 35.41 -18.58
C ILE A 611 -0.97 36.11 -19.38
N LEU A 612 -1.32 36.90 -20.40
CA LEU A 612 -0.35 37.58 -21.25
C LEU A 612 0.20 38.88 -20.63
N MET A 613 -0.47 39.47 -19.64
CA MET A 613 -0.15 40.83 -19.14
C MET A 613 0.31 40.91 -17.66
N THR A 614 -0.04 39.95 -16.78
CA THR A 614 0.13 40.10 -15.31
C THR A 614 1.49 39.66 -14.75
N TRP A 615 2.58 39.87 -15.49
CA TRP A 615 3.90 39.33 -15.15
C TRP A 615 4.65 40.26 -14.16
N PRO A 616 4.97 39.83 -12.92
CA PRO A 616 5.80 40.62 -12.03
C PRO A 616 7.24 40.71 -12.56
N ALA A 617 7.85 41.89 -12.47
CA ALA A 617 9.25 42.10 -12.83
C ALA A 617 10.18 41.38 -11.82
N PRO A 618 11.23 40.67 -12.28
CA PRO A 618 12.21 40.05 -11.40
C PRO A 618 13.03 41.14 -10.66
N GLN A 619 13.41 40.85 -9.42
CA GLN A 619 14.22 41.72 -8.57
C GLN A 619 15.57 41.03 -8.31
N PRO A 620 16.64 41.32 -9.08
CA PRO A 620 17.85 40.48 -9.13
C PRO A 620 18.51 40.16 -7.78
N GLU A 621 18.39 41.07 -6.81
CA GLU A 621 18.97 40.96 -5.46
C GLU A 621 18.23 39.96 -4.55
N HIS A 622 17.01 39.53 -4.90
CA HIS A 622 16.16 38.69 -4.05
C HIS A 622 15.83 37.34 -4.70
N ARG A 623 16.70 36.35 -4.46
CA ARG A 623 16.66 35.05 -5.13
C ARG A 623 15.40 34.22 -4.86
N ALA A 624 15.03 34.00 -3.60
CA ALA A 624 13.86 33.16 -3.26
C ALA A 624 12.56 33.72 -3.86
N PHE A 625 12.42 35.04 -3.93
CA PHE A 625 11.31 35.72 -4.59
C PHE A 625 11.34 35.54 -6.12
N ASN A 626 12.51 35.63 -6.75
CA ASN A 626 12.65 35.35 -8.19
C ASN A 626 12.39 33.88 -8.55
N GLU A 627 12.69 32.94 -7.65
CA GLU A 627 12.34 31.52 -7.80
C GLU A 627 10.82 31.34 -7.75
N ALA A 628 10.13 32.00 -6.80
CA ALA A 628 8.66 32.04 -6.76
C ALA A 628 8.04 32.70 -8.01
N ILE A 629 8.67 33.74 -8.57
CA ILE A 629 8.27 34.32 -9.86
C ILE A 629 8.44 33.29 -10.99
N LYS A 630 9.56 32.58 -11.08
CA LYS A 630 9.77 31.52 -12.10
C LYS A 630 8.73 30.41 -11.99
N ASP A 631 8.39 29.97 -10.77
CA ASP A 631 7.35 28.97 -10.51
C ASP A 631 5.95 29.43 -10.98
N PHE A 632 5.64 30.73 -10.88
CA PHE A 632 4.41 31.33 -11.42
C PHE A 632 4.45 31.44 -12.95
N GLN A 633 5.59 31.88 -13.51
CA GLN A 633 5.80 32.01 -14.95
C GLN A 633 5.70 30.68 -15.68
N SER A 634 6.27 29.60 -15.14
CA SER A 634 6.16 28.26 -15.70
C SER A 634 4.72 27.72 -15.64
N GLU A 635 4.00 27.96 -14.53
CA GLU A 635 2.59 27.57 -14.40
C GLU A 635 1.70 28.27 -15.44
N SER A 636 1.93 29.57 -15.67
CA SER A 636 1.13 30.35 -16.62
C SER A 636 1.20 29.81 -18.06
N MET A 637 2.34 29.22 -18.44
CA MET A 637 2.50 28.57 -19.75
C MET A 637 1.74 27.24 -19.84
N PHE A 638 1.74 26.45 -18.75
CA PHE A 638 0.94 25.22 -18.67
C PHE A 638 -0.57 25.51 -18.75
N GLU A 639 -1.03 26.50 -17.99
CA GLU A 639 -2.45 26.90 -18.00
C GLU A 639 -2.88 27.53 -19.35
N LEU A 640 -1.97 28.23 -20.05
CA LEU A 640 -2.18 28.70 -21.42
C LEU A 640 -2.41 27.53 -22.41
N GLN A 641 -1.58 26.47 -22.33
CA GLN A 641 -1.74 25.26 -23.14
C GLN A 641 -3.01 24.47 -22.77
N ARG A 642 -3.42 24.50 -21.50
CA ARG A 642 -4.68 23.92 -21.02
C ARG A 642 -5.91 24.65 -21.58
N LEU A 643 -5.89 25.98 -21.66
CA LEU A 643 -6.93 26.77 -22.35
C LEU A 643 -7.07 26.30 -23.81
N ALA A 644 -5.97 26.28 -24.57
CA ALA A 644 -5.99 25.80 -25.96
C ALA A 644 -6.52 24.36 -26.08
N SER A 645 -6.19 23.48 -25.14
CA SER A 645 -6.63 22.09 -25.16
C SER A 645 -8.12 21.88 -24.85
N LYS A 646 -8.76 22.85 -24.18
CA LYS A 646 -10.14 22.71 -23.66
C LYS A 646 -11.17 23.61 -24.32
N VAL A 647 -10.78 24.78 -24.82
CA VAL A 647 -11.66 25.75 -25.48
C VAL A 647 -11.07 26.25 -26.83
N PRO A 648 -10.60 25.35 -27.71
CA PRO A 648 -9.87 25.72 -28.93
C PRO A 648 -10.69 26.55 -29.91
N ASP A 649 -11.99 26.25 -30.10
CA ASP A 649 -12.83 26.96 -31.06
C ASP A 649 -13.04 28.45 -30.71
N HIS A 650 -13.10 28.77 -29.42
CA HIS A 650 -13.16 30.17 -28.96
C HIS A 650 -11.83 30.91 -29.19
N LEU A 651 -10.70 30.21 -29.06
CA LEU A 651 -9.37 30.76 -29.34
C LEU A 651 -9.09 30.87 -30.85
N LEU A 652 -9.65 29.98 -31.67
CA LEU A 652 -9.55 30.02 -33.13
C LEU A 652 -10.12 31.33 -33.68
N ALA A 653 -11.23 31.81 -33.12
CA ALA A 653 -11.88 33.07 -33.52
C ALA A 653 -11.01 34.32 -33.33
N VAL A 654 -9.98 34.27 -32.49
CA VAL A 654 -8.99 35.34 -32.27
C VAL A 654 -7.57 34.98 -32.70
N TYR A 655 -7.40 33.82 -33.36
CA TYR A 655 -6.08 33.20 -33.59
C TYR A 655 -5.08 34.14 -34.26
N ASP A 656 -5.47 34.82 -35.35
CA ASP A 656 -4.51 35.64 -36.12
C ASP A 656 -4.00 36.86 -35.29
N GLN A 657 -4.79 37.36 -34.34
CA GLN A 657 -4.38 38.41 -33.39
C GLN A 657 -3.38 37.85 -32.36
N VAL A 658 -3.67 36.67 -31.82
CA VAL A 658 -2.83 35.96 -30.85
C VAL A 658 -1.50 35.54 -31.49
N GLU A 659 -1.53 35.01 -32.71
CA GLU A 659 -0.34 34.65 -33.49
C GLU A 659 0.56 35.87 -33.74
N THR A 660 -0.03 37.01 -34.10
CA THR A 660 0.71 38.26 -34.29
C THR A 660 1.40 38.68 -32.99
N ARG A 661 0.70 38.67 -31.85
CA ARG A 661 1.29 39.00 -30.54
C ARG A 661 2.38 38.01 -30.10
N VAL A 662 2.18 36.71 -30.33
CA VAL A 662 3.22 35.70 -30.09
C VAL A 662 4.45 35.96 -30.95
N ARG A 663 4.26 36.29 -32.24
CA ARG A 663 5.35 36.64 -33.16
C ARG A 663 6.12 37.86 -32.66
N ASP A 664 5.43 38.91 -32.23
CA ASP A 664 6.05 40.12 -31.65
C ASP A 664 6.88 39.80 -30.39
N MET A 665 6.35 38.96 -29.50
CA MET A 665 7.07 38.53 -28.28
C MET A 665 8.27 37.61 -28.55
N VAL A 666 8.25 36.87 -29.66
CA VAL A 666 9.41 36.06 -30.09
C VAL A 666 10.46 36.94 -30.77
N THR A 667 10.06 37.91 -31.59
CA THR A 667 10.99 38.82 -32.29
C THR A 667 11.62 39.88 -31.36
N SER A 668 11.02 40.18 -30.21
CA SER A 668 11.63 41.06 -29.20
C SER A 668 12.87 40.47 -28.53
N GLY A 669 13.12 39.16 -28.65
CA GLY A 669 14.25 38.47 -28.03
C GLY A 669 14.17 38.39 -26.49
N THR A 670 13.03 38.72 -25.89
CA THR A 670 12.83 38.74 -24.42
C THR A 670 12.40 37.40 -23.85
N LEU A 671 12.10 36.41 -24.70
CA LEU A 671 11.68 35.07 -24.30
C LEU A 671 12.87 34.09 -24.30
N ASP A 672 12.90 33.20 -23.32
CA ASP A 672 13.74 32.01 -23.39
C ASP A 672 13.14 30.97 -24.36
N GLU A 673 13.99 30.03 -24.80
CA GLU A 673 13.63 28.97 -25.75
C GLU A 673 12.46 28.10 -25.24
N LYS A 674 12.39 27.83 -23.94
CA LYS A 674 11.28 27.06 -23.34
C LYS A 674 9.94 27.78 -23.54
N ARG A 675 9.88 29.10 -23.29
CA ARG A 675 8.69 29.92 -23.53
C ARG A 675 8.35 30.04 -25.01
N GLN A 676 9.35 30.18 -25.87
CA GLN A 676 9.14 30.20 -27.33
C GLN A 676 8.43 28.92 -27.80
N ILE A 677 8.90 27.75 -27.37
CA ILE A 677 8.25 26.46 -27.65
C ILE A 677 6.86 26.38 -27.00
N ALA A 678 6.68 26.88 -25.78
CA ALA A 678 5.37 26.92 -25.11
C ALA A 678 4.32 27.74 -25.89
N TYR A 679 4.70 28.91 -26.41
CA TYR A 679 3.80 29.72 -27.24
C TYR A 679 3.53 29.10 -28.62
N GLN A 680 4.54 28.51 -29.27
CA GLN A 680 4.35 27.82 -30.55
C GLN A 680 3.45 26.58 -30.40
N THR A 681 3.62 25.81 -29.33
CA THR A 681 2.77 24.66 -29.02
C THR A 681 1.36 25.08 -28.63
N PHE A 682 1.19 26.19 -27.89
CA PHE A 682 -0.12 26.80 -27.64
C PHE A 682 -0.87 27.13 -28.95
N LEU A 683 -0.23 27.80 -29.92
CA LEU A 683 -0.82 28.07 -31.23
C LEU A 683 -1.18 26.78 -31.99
N PHE A 684 -0.27 25.80 -31.99
CA PHE A 684 -0.51 24.48 -32.59
C PHE A 684 -1.71 23.76 -31.97
N ILE A 685 -1.85 23.75 -30.64
CA ILE A 685 -2.97 23.11 -29.95
C ILE A 685 -4.31 23.74 -30.39
N ILE A 686 -4.38 25.08 -30.55
CA ILE A 686 -5.61 25.75 -31.03
C ILE A 686 -6.02 25.21 -32.40
N VAL A 687 -5.10 25.21 -33.37
CA VAL A 687 -5.35 24.71 -34.74
C VAL A 687 -5.67 23.21 -34.73
N HIS A 688 -4.96 22.44 -33.92
CA HIS A 688 -5.08 20.98 -33.87
C HIS A 688 -6.39 20.51 -33.24
N ARG A 689 -6.85 21.17 -32.17
CA ARG A 689 -8.02 20.76 -31.38
C ARG A 689 -9.33 21.45 -31.81
N ALA A 690 -9.28 22.52 -32.62
CA ALA A 690 -10.48 23.19 -33.11
C ALA A 690 -11.32 22.29 -34.03
N SER A 691 -12.64 22.44 -33.94
CA SER A 691 -13.63 21.74 -34.75
C SER A 691 -14.11 22.58 -35.95
N ASN A 692 -14.10 23.91 -35.82
CA ASN A 692 -14.65 24.84 -36.82
C ASN A 692 -13.60 25.37 -37.82
N ILE A 693 -12.67 24.51 -38.27
CA ILE A 693 -11.64 24.84 -39.25
C ILE A 693 -11.74 23.93 -40.48
N ASP A 694 -11.51 24.48 -41.67
CA ASP A 694 -11.44 23.69 -42.90
C ASP A 694 -10.28 22.66 -42.81
N PRO A 695 -10.50 21.37 -43.11
CA PRO A 695 -9.47 20.33 -42.94
C PRO A 695 -8.19 20.52 -43.78
N GLN A 696 -8.27 21.20 -44.94
CA GLN A 696 -7.07 21.48 -45.76
C GLN A 696 -6.28 22.64 -45.16
N VAL A 697 -6.96 23.71 -44.76
CA VAL A 697 -6.34 24.86 -44.07
C VAL A 697 -5.75 24.44 -42.72
N GLN A 698 -6.45 23.56 -41.99
CA GLN A 698 -5.98 22.95 -40.75
C GLN A 698 -4.66 22.21 -40.99
N MET A 699 -4.63 21.27 -41.95
CA MET A 699 -3.42 20.49 -42.23
C MET A 699 -2.26 21.39 -42.67
N GLN A 700 -2.50 22.34 -43.58
CA GLN A 700 -1.48 23.29 -44.04
C GLN A 700 -0.86 24.11 -42.89
N ARG A 701 -1.70 24.59 -41.94
CA ARG A 701 -1.22 25.30 -40.74
C ARG A 701 -0.42 24.37 -39.82
N LEU A 702 -0.87 23.14 -39.60
CA LEU A 702 -0.17 22.15 -38.76
C LEU A 702 1.18 21.72 -39.35
N GLU A 703 1.23 21.45 -40.66
CA GLU A 703 2.47 21.12 -41.39
C GLU A 703 3.52 22.22 -41.23
N GLY A 704 3.11 23.50 -41.25
CA GLY A 704 3.99 24.65 -41.01
C GLY A 704 4.72 24.65 -39.65
N PHE A 705 4.18 23.98 -38.63
CA PHE A 705 4.87 23.80 -37.35
C PHE A 705 5.82 22.59 -37.33
N ILE A 706 5.52 21.52 -38.08
CA ILE A 706 6.26 20.25 -38.04
C ILE A 706 7.40 20.20 -39.05
N GLU A 707 7.28 20.86 -40.20
CA GLU A 707 8.32 20.85 -41.24
C GLU A 707 9.69 21.40 -40.75
N PRO A 708 9.75 22.48 -39.94
CA PRO A 708 11.01 22.91 -39.32
C PRO A 708 11.64 21.85 -38.40
N ILE A 709 10.82 21.02 -37.74
CA ILE A 709 11.29 19.96 -36.84
C ILE A 709 11.88 18.81 -37.68
N LYS A 710 11.18 18.38 -38.74
CA LYS A 710 11.71 17.37 -39.68
C LYS A 710 13.04 17.83 -40.29
N ALA A 711 13.15 19.09 -40.69
CA ALA A 711 14.38 19.65 -41.25
C ALA A 711 15.57 19.59 -40.27
N GLN A 712 15.34 19.78 -38.96
CA GLN A 712 16.39 19.61 -37.95
C GLN A 712 16.87 18.16 -37.83
N TRP A 713 15.96 17.18 -37.85
CA TRP A 713 16.30 15.76 -37.86
C TRP A 713 17.00 15.31 -39.15
N GLN A 714 16.69 15.95 -40.28
CA GLN A 714 17.33 15.67 -41.56
C GLN A 714 18.72 16.32 -41.72
N ASN A 715 19.21 17.08 -40.74
CA ASN A 715 20.53 17.73 -40.79
C ASN A 715 21.66 16.68 -40.94
N PRO A 716 22.49 16.73 -42.01
CA PRO A 716 23.62 15.81 -42.21
C PRO A 716 24.64 15.83 -41.07
N GLU A 717 24.89 16.99 -40.45
CA GLU A 717 25.85 17.13 -39.34
C GLU A 717 25.39 16.35 -38.10
N LEU A 718 24.08 16.41 -37.80
CA LEU A 718 23.47 15.66 -36.71
C LEU A 718 23.61 14.14 -36.94
N LYS A 719 23.32 13.67 -38.16
CA LYS A 719 23.42 12.25 -38.54
C LYS A 719 24.86 11.75 -38.49
N GLN A 720 25.81 12.57 -38.94
CA GLN A 720 27.23 12.26 -38.83
C GLN A 720 27.66 12.15 -37.36
N ALA A 721 27.24 13.08 -36.49
CA ALA A 721 27.55 13.04 -35.07
C ALA A 721 26.97 11.79 -34.38
N LEU A 722 25.71 11.43 -34.67
CA LEU A 722 25.05 10.27 -34.05
C LEU A 722 25.53 8.91 -34.57
N SER A 723 26.29 8.87 -35.68
CA SER A 723 26.85 7.63 -36.23
C SER A 723 27.85 6.91 -35.32
N SER A 724 28.34 7.58 -34.26
CA SER A 724 29.28 7.02 -33.29
C SER A 724 29.11 7.64 -31.90
N TYR A 725 29.48 6.89 -30.85
CA TYR A 725 29.44 7.40 -29.48
C TYR A 725 30.39 8.60 -29.24
N SER A 726 31.54 8.63 -29.94
CA SER A 726 32.46 9.77 -29.91
C SER A 726 31.84 11.02 -30.54
N GLY A 727 31.18 10.89 -31.69
CA GLY A 727 30.47 12.00 -32.33
C GLY A 727 29.31 12.53 -31.48
N PHE A 728 28.60 11.66 -30.75
CA PHE A 728 27.63 12.09 -29.73
C PHE A 728 28.30 12.85 -28.57
N CYS A 729 29.47 12.40 -28.10
CA CYS A 729 30.22 13.12 -27.07
C CYS A 729 30.63 14.51 -27.55
N GLU A 730 31.18 14.62 -28.76
CA GLU A 730 31.54 15.90 -29.39
C GLU A 730 30.31 16.80 -29.56
N LEU A 731 29.18 16.28 -30.06
CA LEU A 731 27.92 17.01 -30.22
C LEU A 731 27.45 17.61 -28.89
N MET A 732 27.59 16.87 -27.79
CA MET A 732 27.15 17.26 -26.45
C MET A 732 28.22 17.98 -25.62
N ALA A 733 29.43 18.25 -26.16
CA ALA A 733 30.61 18.74 -25.42
C ALA A 733 31.03 17.86 -24.21
N LEU A 734 30.64 16.57 -24.22
CA LEU A 734 31.02 15.60 -23.19
C LEU A 734 32.48 15.15 -23.32
N ASP A 735 33.07 15.26 -24.51
CA ASP A 735 34.51 15.12 -24.78
C ASP A 735 35.32 16.18 -24.00
N LYS A 736 34.88 17.44 -24.05
CA LYS A 736 35.49 18.53 -23.27
C LYS A 736 35.30 18.33 -21.78
N ALA A 737 34.11 17.89 -21.35
CA ALA A 737 33.86 17.58 -19.94
C ALA A 737 34.72 16.41 -19.42
N LYS A 738 34.91 15.35 -20.22
CA LYS A 738 35.86 14.26 -19.96
C LYS A 738 37.28 14.79 -19.76
N ALA A 739 37.75 15.63 -20.69
CA ALA A 739 39.08 16.24 -20.61
C ALA A 739 39.24 17.15 -19.37
N TYR A 740 38.27 18.02 -19.09
CA TYR A 740 38.32 18.94 -17.95
C TYR A 740 38.39 18.18 -16.61
N LEU A 741 37.52 17.18 -16.40
CA LEU A 741 37.50 16.38 -15.17
C LEU A 741 38.80 15.58 -14.97
N ARG A 742 39.41 15.08 -16.06
CA ARG A 742 40.71 14.40 -16.03
C ARG A 742 41.83 15.39 -15.66
N ASN A 743 41.93 16.51 -16.38
CA ASN A 743 43.02 17.46 -16.26
C ASN A 743 43.04 18.14 -14.88
N HIS A 744 41.87 18.36 -14.29
CA HIS A 744 41.70 18.89 -12.92
C HIS A 744 41.68 17.80 -11.84
N GLY A 745 41.93 16.53 -12.21
CA GLY A 745 42.12 15.45 -11.26
C GLY A 745 40.91 15.12 -10.39
N ALA A 746 39.68 15.27 -10.88
CA ALA A 746 38.44 15.27 -10.07
C ALA A 746 38.27 14.12 -9.05
N HIS A 747 38.87 12.93 -9.28
CA HIS A 747 38.96 11.83 -8.32
C HIS A 747 39.72 12.12 -7.01
N THR A 748 40.66 13.08 -6.98
CA THR A 748 41.39 13.46 -5.76
C THR A 748 40.64 14.49 -4.92
N VAL A 749 39.58 15.09 -5.46
CA VAL A 749 38.75 16.10 -4.79
C VAL A 749 37.70 15.39 -3.94
N SER A 750 37.81 15.51 -2.61
CA SER A 750 36.85 14.95 -1.66
C SER A 750 35.48 15.65 -1.77
N ASP A 751 35.42 16.95 -1.47
CA ASP A 751 34.19 17.75 -1.57
C ASP A 751 34.15 18.57 -2.87
N TRP A 752 33.34 18.11 -3.82
CA TRP A 752 33.06 18.79 -5.07
C TRP A 752 32.19 20.04 -4.92
N GLY A 753 31.46 20.17 -3.80
CA GLY A 753 30.64 21.35 -3.50
C GLY A 753 31.42 22.52 -2.91
N ALA A 754 32.66 22.31 -2.46
CA ALA A 754 33.57 23.34 -1.99
C ALA A 754 34.61 23.76 -3.05
N CYS A 755 34.73 23.02 -4.15
CA CYS A 755 35.64 23.33 -5.25
C CYS A 755 34.96 24.24 -6.28
N GLU A 756 35.28 25.52 -6.28
CA GLU A 756 34.82 26.47 -7.30
C GLU A 756 35.34 26.09 -8.70
N LEU A 757 34.57 26.42 -9.75
CA LEU A 757 34.99 26.30 -11.14
C LEU A 757 35.84 27.50 -11.54
N ASP A 758 36.84 27.26 -12.38
CA ASP A 758 37.57 28.34 -13.03
C ASP A 758 36.81 28.86 -14.27
N ALA A 759 37.44 29.77 -15.02
CA ALA A 759 36.84 30.34 -16.22
C ALA A 759 36.63 29.30 -17.34
N GLU A 760 37.43 28.22 -17.41
CA GLU A 760 37.24 27.13 -18.37
C GLU A 760 36.02 26.28 -17.97
N GLY A 761 35.90 25.91 -16.69
CA GLY A 761 34.78 25.15 -16.15
C GLY A 761 33.43 25.88 -16.26
N LEU A 762 33.41 27.20 -16.01
CA LEU A 762 32.21 28.03 -16.19
C LEU A 762 31.83 28.17 -17.68
N ALA A 763 32.81 28.35 -18.57
CA ALA A 763 32.56 28.41 -20.01
C ALA A 763 32.05 27.06 -20.56
N LEU A 764 32.62 25.94 -20.10
CA LEU A 764 32.16 24.59 -20.40
C LEU A 764 30.72 24.36 -19.90
N GLN A 765 30.39 24.81 -18.68
CA GLN A 765 29.03 24.68 -18.15
C GLN A 765 28.00 25.41 -19.04
N ALA A 766 28.34 26.62 -19.52
CA ALA A 766 27.52 27.35 -20.47
C ALA A 766 27.43 26.64 -21.84
N GLU A 767 28.54 26.10 -22.35
CA GLU A 767 28.55 25.35 -23.62
C GLU A 767 27.67 24.09 -23.54
N LEU A 768 27.73 23.32 -22.45
CA LEU A 768 26.85 22.16 -22.21
C LEU A 768 25.37 22.57 -22.24
N GLU A 769 25.01 23.64 -21.53
CA GLU A 769 23.64 24.16 -21.50
C GLU A 769 23.18 24.67 -22.88
N ASP A 770 24.04 25.34 -23.64
CA ASP A 770 23.70 25.87 -24.97
C ASP A 770 23.58 24.77 -26.03
N ARG A 771 24.48 23.78 -26.04
CA ARG A 771 24.38 22.65 -26.99
C ARG A 771 23.13 21.81 -26.75
N GLN A 772 22.73 21.62 -25.49
CA GLN A 772 21.47 20.95 -25.14
C GLN A 772 20.23 21.66 -25.72
N LYS A 773 20.25 22.99 -25.87
CA LYS A 773 19.16 23.79 -26.47
C LYS A 773 19.05 23.61 -27.99
N MET A 774 20.13 23.24 -28.65
CA MET A 774 20.17 23.08 -30.12
C MET A 774 19.61 21.72 -30.60
N LEU A 775 19.33 20.78 -29.69
CA LEU A 775 18.85 19.45 -30.03
C LEU A 775 17.37 19.47 -30.47
N PRO A 776 16.97 18.73 -31.52
CA PRO A 776 15.58 18.68 -31.99
C PRO A 776 14.62 17.99 -31.01
N LEU A 777 15.12 17.44 -29.91
CA LEU A 777 14.37 16.64 -28.94
C LEU A 777 13.24 17.42 -28.25
N ARG A 778 13.49 18.64 -27.77
CA ARG A 778 12.47 19.43 -27.04
C ARG A 778 11.24 19.76 -27.89
N PRO A 779 11.37 20.38 -29.08
CA PRO A 779 10.19 20.61 -29.92
C PRO A 779 9.54 19.28 -30.33
N THR A 780 10.30 18.25 -30.66
CA THR A 780 9.74 16.93 -31.03
C THR A 780 8.87 16.34 -29.91
N LYS A 781 9.32 16.37 -28.64
CA LYS A 781 8.49 15.97 -27.47
C LYS A 781 7.21 16.79 -27.46
N SER A 782 7.30 18.12 -27.39
CA SER A 782 6.14 18.98 -27.16
C SER A 782 5.08 18.86 -28.26
N PHE A 783 5.46 18.97 -29.54
CA PHE A 783 4.49 18.88 -30.63
C PHE A 783 3.88 17.48 -30.78
N LEU A 784 4.66 16.41 -30.57
CA LEU A 784 4.14 15.05 -30.65
C LEU A 784 3.24 14.70 -29.45
N SER A 785 3.59 15.10 -28.22
CA SER A 785 2.74 14.98 -27.04
C SER A 785 1.34 15.55 -27.29
N TYR A 786 1.22 16.82 -27.73
CA TYR A 786 -0.09 17.43 -28.01
C TYR A 786 -0.82 16.83 -29.22
N SER A 787 -0.11 16.09 -30.07
CA SER A 787 -0.70 15.33 -31.20
C SER A 787 -1.42 14.05 -30.74
N VAL A 788 -0.98 13.40 -29.65
CA VAL A 788 -1.52 12.08 -29.25
C VAL A 788 -2.16 12.02 -27.85
N GLU A 789 -1.80 12.94 -26.96
CA GLU A 789 -2.26 12.90 -25.57
C GLU A 789 -3.73 13.28 -25.42
N LYS A 790 -4.43 12.55 -24.55
CA LYS A 790 -5.83 12.81 -24.14
C LYS A 790 -6.77 12.93 -25.36
N LEU A 791 -6.59 12.04 -26.33
CA LEU A 791 -7.40 11.92 -27.55
C LEU A 791 -7.99 10.51 -27.70
N GLU A 792 -9.24 10.46 -28.15
CA GLU A 792 -9.86 9.22 -28.63
C GLU A 792 -9.39 8.92 -30.05
N LYS A 793 -9.08 7.65 -30.36
CA LYS A 793 -8.56 7.21 -31.67
C LYS A 793 -9.52 7.51 -32.84
N SER A 794 -10.81 7.59 -32.55
CA SER A 794 -11.89 7.96 -33.49
C SER A 794 -12.01 9.46 -33.77
N SER A 795 -11.36 10.33 -32.96
CA SER A 795 -11.54 11.78 -33.04
C SER A 795 -10.84 12.43 -34.24
N GLN A 796 -11.41 13.51 -34.77
CA GLN A 796 -10.82 14.27 -35.88
C GLN A 796 -9.38 14.75 -35.60
N PRO A 797 -9.03 15.30 -34.41
CA PRO A 797 -7.64 15.68 -34.11
C PRO A 797 -6.68 14.47 -34.14
N PHE A 798 -7.07 13.31 -33.61
CA PHE A 798 -6.24 12.12 -33.70
C PHE A 798 -6.02 11.68 -35.16
N GLN A 799 -7.06 11.73 -35.98
CA GLN A 799 -6.96 11.44 -37.42
C GLN A 799 -6.12 12.49 -38.18
N ALA A 800 -6.09 13.74 -37.73
CA ALA A 800 -5.19 14.77 -38.26
C ALA A 800 -3.73 14.47 -37.88
N SER A 801 -3.47 14.14 -36.61
CA SER A 801 -2.15 13.69 -36.13
C SER A 801 -1.62 12.48 -36.87
N TYR A 802 -2.49 11.53 -37.20
CA TYR A 802 -2.16 10.34 -37.99
C TYR A 802 -1.78 10.67 -39.45
N ARG A 803 -2.19 11.83 -39.99
CA ARG A 803 -1.74 12.30 -41.32
C ARG A 803 -0.47 13.14 -41.22
N LEU A 804 -0.36 13.94 -40.17
CA LEU A 804 0.76 14.85 -39.89
C LEU A 804 2.06 14.08 -39.59
N TRP A 805 1.97 13.07 -38.72
CA TRP A 805 3.07 12.17 -38.34
C TRP A 805 3.03 10.88 -39.16
N ASN A 806 3.11 11.04 -40.48
CA ASN A 806 3.10 9.95 -41.45
C ASN A 806 4.40 9.10 -41.41
N ASN A 807 4.45 8.06 -42.25
CA ASN A 807 5.63 7.19 -42.42
C ASN A 807 6.94 7.97 -42.68
N GLU A 808 6.89 9.07 -43.43
CA GLU A 808 8.07 9.88 -43.76
C GLU A 808 8.60 10.61 -42.51
N ALA A 809 7.71 11.16 -41.67
CA ALA A 809 8.09 11.74 -40.39
C ALA A 809 8.71 10.68 -39.45
N PHE A 810 8.15 9.47 -39.41
CA PHE A 810 8.71 8.35 -38.64
C PHE A 810 10.11 7.95 -39.15
N GLN A 811 10.28 7.78 -40.46
CA GLN A 811 11.57 7.44 -41.07
C GLN A 811 12.64 8.53 -40.90
N ALA A 812 12.22 9.80 -40.84
CA ALA A 812 13.13 10.92 -40.64
C ALA A 812 13.63 11.06 -39.19
N ILE A 813 12.87 10.59 -38.20
CA ILE A 813 13.13 10.82 -36.76
C ILE A 813 13.62 9.55 -36.05
N LEU A 814 12.96 8.41 -36.26
CA LEU A 814 13.08 7.23 -35.41
C LEU A 814 14.50 6.62 -35.37
N PRO A 815 15.26 6.49 -36.48
CA PRO A 815 16.60 5.90 -36.44
C PRO A 815 17.57 6.73 -35.58
N ASP A 816 17.58 8.05 -35.79
CA ASP A 816 18.44 9.00 -35.08
C ASP A 816 18.02 9.15 -33.60
N LEU A 817 16.72 9.06 -33.31
CA LEU A 817 16.18 9.01 -31.94
C LEU A 817 16.65 7.77 -31.16
N LEU A 818 16.70 6.60 -31.79
CA LEU A 818 17.22 5.38 -31.16
C LEU A 818 18.74 5.47 -30.91
N GLN A 819 19.50 6.12 -31.81
CA GLN A 819 20.91 6.41 -31.57
C GLN A 819 21.12 7.37 -30.40
N PHE A 820 20.36 8.46 -30.30
CA PHE A 820 20.37 9.36 -29.15
C PHE A 820 20.16 8.62 -27.83
N LEU A 821 19.14 7.75 -27.77
CA LEU A 821 18.84 6.96 -26.57
C LEU A 821 19.98 5.98 -26.25
N SER A 822 20.46 5.24 -27.26
CA SER A 822 21.56 4.27 -27.09
C SER A 822 22.83 4.95 -26.56
N HIS A 823 23.22 6.10 -27.11
CA HIS A 823 24.39 6.86 -26.66
C HIS A 823 24.21 7.48 -25.26
N ALA A 824 23.00 7.92 -24.90
CA ALA A 824 22.69 8.40 -23.55
C ALA A 824 22.79 7.26 -22.51
N HIS A 825 22.36 6.05 -22.85
CA HIS A 825 22.56 4.85 -22.01
C HIS A 825 24.03 4.43 -21.96
N ALA A 826 24.70 4.38 -23.11
CA ALA A 826 26.13 4.05 -23.23
C ALA A 826 27.02 4.97 -22.39
N SER A 827 26.62 6.23 -22.19
CA SER A 827 27.34 7.17 -21.32
C SER A 827 27.43 6.72 -19.86
N HIS A 828 26.52 5.87 -19.38
CA HIS A 828 26.56 5.32 -18.01
C HIS A 828 27.46 4.09 -17.90
N ASN A 829 27.83 3.45 -19.02
CA ASN A 829 28.74 2.31 -19.02
C ASN A 829 30.21 2.79 -18.84
N PRO A 830 30.92 2.35 -17.79
CA PRO A 830 32.31 2.73 -17.55
C PRO A 830 33.28 2.43 -18.71
N ASP A 831 33.01 1.39 -19.51
CA ASP A 831 33.87 0.99 -20.63
C ASP A 831 33.94 2.07 -21.73
N ASN A 832 32.94 2.96 -21.80
CA ASN A 832 32.89 4.10 -22.72
C ASN A 832 33.65 5.35 -22.22
N TRP A 833 34.46 5.20 -21.16
CA TRP A 833 35.34 6.22 -20.60
C TRP A 833 36.82 5.78 -20.58
N PRO A 834 37.39 5.26 -21.71
CA PRO A 834 38.74 4.67 -21.73
C PRO A 834 39.87 5.66 -21.45
N GLU A 835 39.59 6.97 -21.50
CA GLU A 835 40.54 8.04 -21.16
C GLU A 835 40.73 8.27 -19.66
N PHE A 836 39.90 7.64 -18.82
CA PHE A 836 40.02 7.67 -17.37
C PHE A 836 40.83 6.46 -16.87
N PRO A 837 41.86 6.65 -16.02
CA PRO A 837 42.50 5.57 -15.29
C PRO A 837 41.48 4.79 -14.44
N ASN A 838 41.78 3.53 -14.11
CA ASN A 838 40.92 2.70 -13.25
C ASN A 838 40.54 3.38 -11.92
N GLU A 839 41.43 4.21 -11.38
CA GLU A 839 41.26 5.02 -10.16
C GLU A 839 40.18 6.12 -10.29
N MET A 840 39.87 6.56 -11.52
CA MET A 840 38.81 7.53 -11.82
C MET A 840 37.44 6.88 -12.10
N GLY A 841 37.30 5.54 -12.07
CA GLY A 841 36.00 4.88 -12.35
C GLY A 841 34.86 5.30 -11.42
N THR A 842 35.17 5.71 -10.20
CA THR A 842 34.22 6.28 -9.22
C THR A 842 33.68 7.65 -9.64
N VAL A 843 34.44 8.43 -10.42
CA VAL A 843 34.06 9.75 -10.94
C VAL A 843 32.86 9.63 -11.88
N VAL A 844 32.88 8.65 -12.80
CA VAL A 844 31.76 8.41 -13.74
C VAL A 844 30.46 8.15 -12.98
N LYS A 845 30.53 7.30 -11.95
CA LYS A 845 29.38 7.02 -11.08
C LYS A 845 28.93 8.27 -10.32
N ARG A 846 29.85 9.07 -9.75
CA ARG A 846 29.53 10.31 -9.01
C ARG A 846 28.86 11.36 -9.91
N VAL A 847 29.36 11.55 -11.13
CA VAL A 847 28.79 12.49 -12.12
C VAL A 847 27.38 12.07 -12.50
N LEU A 848 27.17 10.81 -12.93
CA LEU A 848 25.92 10.37 -13.56
C LEU A 848 24.83 9.87 -12.60
N SER A 849 25.15 9.68 -11.31
CA SER A 849 24.13 9.34 -10.31
C SER A 849 23.23 10.54 -10.02
N ASP A 850 21.92 10.39 -10.22
CA ASP A 850 20.91 11.39 -9.86
C ASP A 850 20.88 11.63 -8.36
N ARG A 851 20.86 12.92 -7.98
CA ARG A 851 20.66 13.37 -6.59
C ARG A 851 19.23 13.91 -6.47
N PHE A 852 18.52 13.46 -5.45
CA PHE A 852 17.12 13.82 -5.19
C PHE A 852 16.91 13.97 -3.69
N TRP A 853 15.86 14.70 -3.32
CA TRP A 853 15.40 14.81 -1.94
C TRP A 853 14.30 13.77 -1.69
N GLN A 854 14.39 13.08 -0.57
CA GLN A 854 13.38 12.13 -0.11
C GLN A 854 12.96 12.44 1.33
N ALA A 855 11.65 12.59 1.54
CA ALA A 855 11.06 12.86 2.85
C ALA A 855 11.46 11.78 3.87
N GLY A 856 11.92 12.21 5.04
CA GLY A 856 12.33 11.32 6.14
C GLY A 856 13.68 10.61 5.96
N ILE A 857 14.42 10.86 4.86
CA ILE A 857 15.80 10.36 4.68
C ILE A 857 16.77 11.50 4.35
N SER A 858 16.35 12.50 3.57
CA SER A 858 17.16 13.67 3.26
C SER A 858 17.05 14.74 4.34
N GLU A 859 18.18 15.35 4.71
CA GLU A 859 18.23 16.47 5.66
C GLU A 859 17.60 17.76 5.11
N GLY A 860 16.86 18.46 5.97
CA GLY A 860 16.21 19.73 5.65
C GLY A 860 15.00 19.58 4.73
N SER A 861 14.35 20.69 4.41
CA SER A 861 13.19 20.68 3.51
C SER A 861 13.57 20.41 2.05
N LYS A 862 12.56 20.04 1.24
CA LYS A 862 12.70 19.89 -0.22
C LYS A 862 13.24 21.18 -0.85
N ASP A 863 12.69 22.33 -0.45
CA ASP A 863 13.07 23.63 -1.00
C ASP A 863 14.52 24.01 -0.60
N GLU A 864 14.95 23.75 0.64
CA GLU A 864 16.35 23.90 1.05
C GLU A 864 17.31 23.02 0.25
N PHE A 865 16.89 21.80 -0.13
CA PHE A 865 17.69 20.95 -1.01
C PHE A 865 17.90 21.60 -2.39
N TYR A 866 16.84 22.08 -3.05
CA TYR A 866 16.97 22.75 -4.35
C TYR A 866 17.71 24.09 -4.26
N ALA A 867 17.56 24.84 -3.16
CA ALA A 867 18.34 26.03 -2.88
C ALA A 867 19.85 25.69 -2.81
N ARG A 868 20.23 24.70 -2.01
CA ARG A 868 21.63 24.22 -1.88
C ARG A 868 22.22 23.69 -3.19
N VAL A 869 21.42 23.02 -4.03
CA VAL A 869 21.85 22.59 -5.38
C VAL A 869 22.13 23.79 -6.27
N THR A 870 21.28 24.82 -6.21
CA THR A 870 21.42 26.04 -7.02
C THR A 870 22.57 26.94 -6.53
N ASP A 871 22.82 27.00 -5.22
CA ASP A 871 23.99 27.69 -4.63
C ASP A 871 25.31 27.12 -5.18
N ARG A 872 25.36 25.79 -5.34
CA ARG A 872 26.55 25.07 -5.81
C ARG A 872 26.72 25.08 -7.33
N LYS A 873 25.92 25.85 -8.10
CA LYS A 873 26.00 25.82 -9.58
C LYS A 873 27.41 26.14 -10.11
N GLY A 874 28.12 27.09 -9.49
CA GLY A 874 29.49 27.48 -9.88
C GLY A 874 30.62 26.57 -9.36
N THR A 875 30.32 25.35 -8.92
CA THR A 875 31.29 24.41 -8.32
C THR A 875 31.47 23.16 -9.17
N LEU A 876 32.45 22.32 -8.86
CA LEU A 876 32.67 21.03 -9.52
C LEU A 876 31.42 20.12 -9.45
N GLU A 877 30.68 20.16 -8.33
CA GLU A 877 29.39 19.48 -8.20
C GLU A 877 28.31 20.11 -9.11
N GLY A 878 28.36 21.42 -9.32
CA GLY A 878 27.50 22.15 -10.26
C GLY A 878 27.75 21.74 -11.72
N LEU A 879 29.02 21.66 -12.14
CA LEU A 879 29.40 21.16 -13.46
C LEU A 879 28.97 19.70 -13.64
N ALA A 880 29.19 18.85 -12.64
CA ALA A 880 28.72 17.46 -12.64
C ALA A 880 27.20 17.37 -12.80
N SER A 881 26.45 18.26 -12.13
CA SER A 881 24.99 18.32 -12.27
C SER A 881 24.54 18.80 -13.64
N THR A 882 25.28 19.70 -14.30
CA THR A 882 25.02 20.08 -15.70
C THR A 882 25.26 18.91 -16.65
N ILE A 883 26.41 18.23 -16.57
CA ILE A 883 26.74 17.04 -17.38
C ILE A 883 25.65 15.96 -17.25
N ARG A 884 25.29 15.63 -16.01
CA ARG A 884 24.20 14.70 -15.67
C ARG A 884 22.88 15.15 -16.25
N GLY A 885 22.52 16.42 -16.09
CA GLY A 885 21.30 17.02 -16.61
C GLY A 885 21.18 16.93 -18.13
N SER A 886 22.27 17.15 -18.86
CA SER A 886 22.29 17.05 -20.32
C SER A 886 22.11 15.61 -20.82
N VAL A 887 22.77 14.62 -20.22
CA VAL A 887 22.57 13.19 -20.56
C VAL A 887 21.17 12.72 -20.17
N ARG A 888 20.69 13.11 -18.98
CA ARG A 888 19.34 12.83 -18.49
C ARG A 888 18.27 13.35 -19.44
N PHE A 889 18.40 14.62 -19.86
CA PHE A 889 17.48 15.26 -20.79
C PHE A 889 17.35 14.49 -22.10
N VAL A 890 18.47 14.02 -22.69
CA VAL A 890 18.42 13.20 -23.91
C VAL A 890 17.61 11.92 -23.68
N ARG A 891 17.97 11.13 -22.67
CA ARG A 891 17.30 9.86 -22.34
C ARG A 891 15.79 10.04 -22.12
N GLU A 892 15.42 10.97 -21.24
CA GLU A 892 14.04 11.14 -20.78
C GLU A 892 13.15 11.78 -21.86
N THR A 893 13.70 12.69 -22.66
CA THR A 893 12.98 13.22 -23.83
C THR A 893 12.81 12.14 -24.90
N CYS A 894 13.79 11.26 -25.11
CA CYS A 894 13.64 10.12 -26.02
C CYS A 894 12.55 9.15 -25.54
N TYR A 895 12.48 8.83 -24.24
CA TYR A 895 11.41 8.01 -23.67
C TYR A 895 10.02 8.62 -23.92
N ALA A 896 9.86 9.92 -23.67
CA ALA A 896 8.60 10.62 -23.93
C ALA A 896 8.23 10.58 -25.43
N ILE A 897 9.17 10.84 -26.33
CA ILE A 897 8.92 10.77 -27.79
C ILE A 897 8.54 9.35 -28.21
N ILE A 898 9.27 8.31 -27.77
CA ILE A 898 8.97 6.91 -28.10
C ILE A 898 7.56 6.51 -27.63
N TYR A 899 7.18 6.87 -26.40
CA TYR A 899 5.82 6.67 -25.91
C TYR A 899 4.78 7.39 -26.78
N CYS A 900 5.01 8.66 -27.13
CA CYS A 900 4.06 9.37 -27.99
C CYS A 900 4.01 8.79 -29.42
N MET A 901 5.11 8.26 -29.95
CA MET A 901 5.13 7.56 -31.24
C MET A 901 4.36 6.24 -31.19
N SER A 902 4.44 5.47 -30.09
CA SER A 902 3.72 4.19 -29.96
C SER A 902 2.21 4.33 -29.95
N ARG A 903 1.68 5.52 -29.60
CA ARG A 903 0.25 5.86 -29.72
C ARG A 903 -0.26 5.87 -31.17
N LEU A 904 0.62 6.02 -32.17
CA LEU A 904 0.31 6.02 -33.60
C LEU A 904 0.46 4.60 -34.18
N GLU A 905 -0.29 3.68 -33.58
CA GLU A 905 -0.14 2.21 -33.61
C GLU A 905 0.48 1.61 -34.88
N THR A 906 -0.16 1.76 -36.05
CA THR A 906 0.29 1.08 -37.28
C THR A 906 1.64 1.61 -37.80
N TYR A 907 2.01 2.86 -37.52
CA TYR A 907 3.29 3.41 -37.97
C TYR A 907 4.45 3.01 -37.05
N PHE A 908 4.17 2.81 -35.76
CA PHE A 908 5.17 2.36 -34.79
C PHE A 908 5.28 0.83 -34.78
N TYR A 909 4.25 0.12 -34.35
CA TYR A 909 4.27 -1.35 -34.23
C TYR A 909 4.23 -2.08 -35.57
N GLY A 910 3.81 -1.41 -36.65
CA GLY A 910 3.84 -1.97 -38.01
C GLY A 910 5.17 -1.79 -38.74
N PHE A 911 6.16 -1.10 -38.16
CA PHE A 911 7.49 -0.96 -38.76
C PHE A 911 8.32 -2.22 -38.48
N GLY A 912 8.37 -3.14 -39.46
CA GLY A 912 8.88 -4.50 -39.28
C GLY A 912 10.36 -4.64 -38.87
N GLU A 913 11.14 -3.56 -38.96
CA GLU A 913 12.55 -3.52 -38.53
C GLU A 913 12.73 -2.92 -37.13
N LEU A 914 11.67 -2.41 -36.48
CA LEU A 914 11.75 -1.70 -35.19
C LEU A 914 12.06 -2.58 -33.96
N PRO A 915 11.50 -3.80 -33.79
CA PRO A 915 11.50 -4.45 -32.47
C PRO A 915 12.90 -4.70 -31.88
N SER A 916 13.86 -5.16 -32.69
CA SER A 916 15.23 -5.45 -32.22
C SER A 916 16.04 -4.17 -31.95
N PRO A 917 16.14 -3.19 -32.87
CA PRO A 917 16.83 -1.91 -32.59
C PRO A 917 16.23 -1.14 -31.41
N LEU A 918 14.91 -1.18 -31.23
CA LEU A 918 14.25 -0.57 -30.07
C LEU A 918 14.65 -1.29 -28.77
N ALA A 919 14.61 -2.62 -28.74
CA ALA A 919 15.01 -3.40 -27.59
C ALA A 919 16.51 -3.24 -27.27
N GLU A 920 17.37 -3.10 -28.28
CA GLU A 920 18.79 -2.80 -28.12
C GLU A 920 19.01 -1.42 -27.51
N ALA A 921 18.44 -0.35 -28.10
CA ALA A 921 18.57 1.01 -27.58
C ALA A 921 18.04 1.16 -26.14
N LEU A 922 16.93 0.50 -25.81
CA LEU A 922 16.36 0.48 -24.46
C LEU A 922 17.23 -0.28 -23.46
N PHE A 923 17.70 -1.49 -23.81
CA PHE A 923 18.17 -2.46 -22.83
C PHE A 923 19.68 -2.79 -22.88
N GLN A 924 20.40 -2.55 -23.97
CA GLN A 924 21.80 -2.97 -24.14
C GLN A 924 22.71 -2.49 -23.00
N ASN A 925 22.56 -1.23 -22.56
CA ASN A 925 23.33 -0.63 -21.47
C ASN A 925 22.50 -0.42 -20.18
N ALA A 926 21.29 -0.99 -20.08
CA ALA A 926 20.35 -0.69 -19.00
C ALA A 926 20.84 -1.09 -17.60
N VAL A 927 21.71 -2.11 -17.48
CA VAL A 927 22.33 -2.52 -16.20
C VAL A 927 23.24 -1.44 -15.60
N HIS A 928 23.79 -0.55 -16.43
CA HIS A 928 24.66 0.55 -15.99
C HIS A 928 23.88 1.79 -15.52
N LEU A 929 22.59 1.89 -15.84
CA LEU A 929 21.72 2.94 -15.31
C LEU A 929 21.59 2.82 -13.78
N SER A 930 21.27 3.93 -13.09
CA SER A 930 20.95 3.85 -11.66
C SER A 930 19.60 3.16 -11.44
N ALA A 931 19.37 2.63 -10.23
CA ALA A 931 18.09 2.00 -9.86
C ALA A 931 16.90 2.96 -10.08
N HIS A 932 17.09 4.27 -9.83
CA HIS A 932 16.07 5.30 -10.05
C HIS A 932 15.74 5.45 -11.54
N GLN A 933 16.77 5.47 -12.40
CA GLN A 933 16.62 5.64 -13.84
C GLN A 933 15.94 4.44 -14.51
N GLN A 934 16.09 3.24 -13.94
CA GLN A 934 15.37 2.05 -14.42
C GLN A 934 13.86 2.11 -14.19
N ILE A 935 13.36 2.83 -13.18
CA ILE A 935 11.90 2.98 -12.95
C ILE A 935 11.23 3.55 -14.22
N ASN A 936 11.83 4.58 -14.82
CA ASN A 936 11.32 5.22 -16.03
C ASN A 936 11.37 4.29 -17.26
N LEU A 937 12.42 3.47 -17.37
CA LEU A 937 12.56 2.46 -18.43
C LEU A 937 11.48 1.36 -18.32
N LEU A 938 11.23 0.86 -17.11
CA LEU A 938 10.21 -0.16 -16.86
C LEU A 938 8.79 0.38 -17.10
N ASN A 939 8.52 1.62 -16.67
CA ASN A 939 7.24 2.29 -16.96
C ASN A 939 7.01 2.46 -18.46
N LEU A 940 7.99 2.96 -19.22
CA LEU A 940 7.91 3.02 -20.69
C LEU A 940 7.62 1.64 -21.29
N THR A 941 8.34 0.62 -20.84
CA THR A 941 8.18 -0.76 -21.34
C THR A 941 6.78 -1.28 -21.07
N ARG A 942 6.21 -1.01 -19.89
CA ARG A 942 4.82 -1.34 -19.58
C ARG A 942 3.84 -0.70 -20.57
N TYR A 943 3.96 0.60 -20.85
CA TYR A 943 3.09 1.26 -21.83
C TYR A 943 3.26 0.70 -23.25
N LEU A 944 4.48 0.37 -23.67
CA LEU A 944 4.74 -0.28 -24.97
C LEU A 944 4.13 -1.68 -25.08
N VAL A 945 3.94 -2.39 -23.97
CA VAL A 945 3.29 -3.70 -23.94
C VAL A 945 1.76 -3.55 -23.91
N ASP A 946 1.25 -2.60 -23.14
CA ASP A 946 -0.18 -2.31 -22.98
C ASP A 946 -0.81 -1.72 -24.26
N ASP A 947 -0.12 -0.79 -24.94
CA ASP A 947 -0.57 -0.17 -26.20
C ASP A 947 -0.25 -1.05 -27.45
N CYS A 948 0.37 -2.23 -27.30
CA CYS A 948 0.72 -3.11 -28.44
C CYS A 948 -0.52 -3.79 -29.05
N PRO A 949 -0.84 -3.57 -30.35
CA PRO A 949 -1.95 -4.24 -31.03
C PRO A 949 -1.84 -5.76 -31.03
N LEU A 950 -2.98 -6.46 -30.95
CA LEU A 950 -3.04 -7.93 -30.93
C LEU A 950 -2.30 -8.56 -32.12
N GLU A 951 -2.44 -7.97 -33.30
CA GLU A 951 -1.86 -8.43 -34.55
C GLU A 951 -0.33 -8.40 -34.55
N GLN A 952 0.28 -7.50 -33.77
CA GLN A 952 1.73 -7.25 -33.76
C GLN A 952 2.46 -7.92 -32.60
N ARG A 953 1.74 -8.45 -31.60
CA ARG A 953 2.35 -9.04 -30.38
C ARG A 953 3.44 -10.06 -30.68
N GLU A 954 3.17 -10.99 -31.59
CA GLU A 954 4.07 -12.07 -32.01
C GLU A 954 5.42 -11.56 -32.54
N HIS A 955 5.40 -10.44 -33.26
CA HIS A 955 6.58 -9.86 -33.89
C HIS A 955 7.31 -8.87 -32.95
N PHE A 956 6.55 -8.08 -32.20
CA PHE A 956 7.07 -6.92 -31.47
C PHE A 956 7.50 -7.24 -30.03
N LEU A 957 6.71 -8.04 -29.31
CA LEU A 957 6.92 -8.26 -27.86
C LEU A 957 8.09 -9.19 -27.50
N PRO A 958 8.40 -10.29 -28.23
CA PRO A 958 9.47 -11.21 -27.83
C PRO A 958 10.86 -10.57 -27.66
N PRO A 959 11.42 -9.77 -28.59
CA PRO A 959 12.73 -9.15 -28.38
C PRO A 959 12.70 -8.11 -27.25
N LEU A 960 11.60 -7.35 -27.12
CA LEU A 960 11.42 -6.33 -26.09
C LEU A 960 11.39 -6.94 -24.68
N LEU A 961 10.48 -7.89 -24.44
CA LEU A 961 10.27 -8.50 -23.12
C LEU A 961 11.44 -9.39 -22.71
N ALA A 962 12.03 -10.15 -23.64
CA ALA A 962 13.17 -11.01 -23.34
C ALA A 962 14.40 -10.21 -22.90
N ASN A 963 14.67 -9.06 -23.52
CA ASN A 963 15.75 -8.17 -23.11
C ASN A 963 15.40 -7.41 -21.82
N CYS A 964 14.14 -6.95 -21.67
CA CYS A 964 13.66 -6.31 -20.46
C CYS A 964 13.89 -7.19 -19.23
N PHE A 965 13.32 -8.41 -19.19
CA PHE A 965 13.41 -9.27 -18.01
C PHE A 965 14.84 -9.68 -17.68
N ARG A 966 15.69 -9.95 -18.68
CA ARG A 966 17.11 -10.26 -18.46
C ARG A 966 17.88 -9.10 -17.82
N GLN A 967 17.70 -7.87 -18.30
CA GLN A 967 18.43 -6.69 -17.80
C GLN A 967 17.86 -6.17 -16.48
N MET A 968 16.55 -6.30 -16.29
CA MET A 968 15.85 -6.00 -15.03
C MET A 968 16.32 -6.93 -13.91
N ASP A 969 16.40 -8.24 -14.15
CA ASP A 969 16.94 -9.20 -13.18
C ASP A 969 18.42 -8.93 -12.87
N ALA A 970 19.25 -8.84 -13.92
CA ALA A 970 20.68 -8.59 -13.77
C ALA A 970 20.97 -7.34 -12.94
N LYS A 971 20.18 -6.27 -13.11
CA LYS A 971 20.29 -5.08 -12.27
C LYS A 971 19.79 -5.31 -10.85
N ILE A 972 18.51 -5.63 -10.69
CA ILE A 972 17.85 -5.59 -9.38
C ILE A 972 18.49 -6.63 -8.44
N SER A 973 18.77 -7.83 -8.94
CA SER A 973 19.41 -8.90 -8.16
C SER A 973 20.87 -8.59 -7.82
N SER A 974 21.61 -7.86 -8.65
CA SER A 974 22.99 -7.42 -8.32
C SER A 974 23.03 -6.27 -7.31
N GLU A 975 22.10 -5.32 -7.38
CA GLU A 975 21.99 -4.23 -6.40
C GLU A 975 21.54 -4.72 -5.03
N TRP A 976 20.60 -5.67 -4.95
CA TRP A 976 20.24 -6.33 -3.68
C TRP A 976 21.43 -7.06 -3.07
N LYS A 977 22.16 -7.85 -3.87
CA LYS A 977 23.37 -8.53 -3.41
C LYS A 977 24.44 -7.54 -2.90
N ARG A 978 24.66 -6.44 -3.63
CA ARG A 978 25.57 -5.36 -3.21
C ARG A 978 25.19 -4.80 -1.84
N LEU A 979 23.90 -4.54 -1.62
CA LEU A 979 23.39 -4.03 -0.36
C LEU A 979 23.56 -5.04 0.79
N GLU A 980 23.30 -6.34 0.55
CA GLU A 980 23.56 -7.39 1.54
C GLU A 980 25.05 -7.55 1.91
N ASP A 981 25.96 -7.25 0.98
CA ASP A 981 27.40 -7.26 1.23
C ASP A 981 27.88 -5.98 1.95
N GLN A 982 27.22 -4.83 1.74
CA GLN A 982 27.52 -3.57 2.42
C GLN A 982 27.08 -3.56 3.89
N GLN A 983 25.89 -4.10 4.21
CA GLN A 983 25.36 -4.21 5.58
C GLN A 983 26.22 -5.05 6.55
N LYS A 984 27.32 -5.66 6.08
CA LYS A 984 28.30 -6.40 6.89
C LYS A 984 29.45 -5.53 7.40
N ILE A 985 29.53 -4.27 6.96
CA ILE A 985 30.59 -3.32 7.27
C ILE A 985 29.99 -2.20 8.13
N ASP A 986 30.66 -1.83 9.22
CA ASP A 986 30.23 -0.74 10.10
C ASP A 986 30.66 0.60 9.48
N VAL A 987 29.72 1.53 9.25
CA VAL A 987 29.92 2.75 8.44
C VAL A 987 29.44 4.02 9.17
N GLY A 988 29.97 5.19 8.77
CA GLY A 988 29.66 6.48 9.40
C GLY A 988 28.26 7.03 9.09
N SER A 989 27.86 8.10 9.78
CA SER A 989 26.54 8.73 9.69
C SER A 989 26.14 9.18 8.28
N ASP A 990 27.07 9.78 7.55
CA ASP A 990 26.80 10.40 6.25
C ASP A 990 26.65 9.31 5.18
N ASP A 991 27.44 8.24 5.28
CA ASP A 991 27.36 7.06 4.43
C ASP A 991 26.03 6.30 4.64
N LEU A 992 25.56 6.20 5.89
CA LEU A 992 24.26 5.60 6.23
C LEU A 992 23.09 6.33 5.52
N THR A 993 23.16 7.65 5.39
CA THR A 993 22.11 8.44 4.72
C THR A 993 22.03 8.13 3.22
N GLU A 994 23.17 7.95 2.54
CA GLU A 994 23.22 7.56 1.12
C GLU A 994 22.91 6.06 0.92
N GLU A 995 23.22 5.20 1.90
CA GLU A 995 22.79 3.80 1.93
C GLU A 995 21.26 3.70 2.02
N MET A 996 20.63 4.40 2.98
CA MET A 996 19.17 4.43 3.15
C MET A 996 18.43 4.93 1.90
N LYS A 997 18.95 5.97 1.23
CA LYS A 997 18.41 6.42 -0.08
C LYS A 997 18.56 5.32 -1.13
N SER A 998 19.73 4.72 -1.24
CA SER A 998 20.01 3.64 -2.20
C SER A 998 19.07 2.44 -1.99
N GLU A 999 18.84 2.04 -0.75
CA GLU A 999 17.89 0.98 -0.40
C GLU A 999 16.45 1.38 -0.78
N SER A 1000 16.04 2.60 -0.45
CA SER A 1000 14.67 3.04 -0.74
C SER A 1000 14.37 3.11 -2.25
N ILE A 1001 15.32 3.56 -3.07
CA ILE A 1001 15.19 3.48 -4.53
C ILE A 1001 15.11 2.02 -4.98
N LEU A 1002 15.98 1.15 -4.42
CA LEU A 1002 16.03 -0.25 -4.80
C LEU A 1002 14.70 -0.96 -4.50
N ARG A 1003 14.07 -0.68 -3.36
CA ARG A 1003 12.70 -1.10 -3.03
C ARG A 1003 11.69 -0.57 -4.06
N GLN A 1004 11.77 0.71 -4.43
CA GLN A 1004 10.85 1.31 -5.41
C GLN A 1004 10.96 0.66 -6.80
N VAL A 1005 12.17 0.46 -7.33
CA VAL A 1005 12.34 -0.19 -8.65
C VAL A 1005 11.99 -1.68 -8.61
N THR A 1006 12.27 -2.36 -7.49
CA THR A 1006 11.82 -3.75 -7.27
C THR A 1006 10.29 -3.81 -7.30
N HIS A 1007 9.60 -2.86 -6.67
CA HIS A 1007 8.15 -2.76 -6.69
C HIS A 1007 7.60 -2.49 -8.10
N THR A 1008 8.17 -1.54 -8.85
CA THR A 1008 7.78 -1.29 -10.25
C THR A 1008 7.93 -2.55 -11.12
N ALA A 1009 9.06 -3.26 -11.00
CA ALA A 1009 9.32 -4.51 -11.70
C ALA A 1009 8.30 -5.61 -11.34
N VAL A 1010 8.03 -5.81 -10.04
CA VAL A 1010 7.08 -6.81 -9.55
C VAL A 1010 5.64 -6.50 -9.94
N ILE A 1011 5.21 -5.23 -9.91
CA ILE A 1011 3.88 -4.82 -10.37
C ILE A 1011 3.74 -5.02 -11.89
N MET A 1012 4.78 -4.74 -12.68
CA MET A 1012 4.77 -5.01 -14.12
C MET A 1012 4.59 -6.51 -14.40
N VAL A 1013 5.31 -7.39 -13.68
CA VAL A 1013 5.15 -8.85 -13.80
C VAL A 1013 3.74 -9.30 -13.37
N ALA A 1014 3.24 -8.79 -12.25
CA ALA A 1014 1.91 -9.13 -11.74
C ALA A 1014 0.78 -8.72 -12.69
N ASP A 1015 0.90 -7.55 -13.31
CA ASP A 1015 -0.05 -7.01 -14.28
C ASP A 1015 -0.04 -7.76 -15.62
N PHE A 1016 1.15 -8.12 -16.12
CA PHE A 1016 1.27 -8.93 -17.34
C PHE A 1016 0.74 -10.36 -17.14
N LEU A 1017 0.74 -10.87 -15.91
CA LEU A 1017 0.22 -12.18 -15.54
C LEU A 1017 -1.17 -12.15 -14.87
N ASP A 1018 -1.86 -11.01 -14.85
CA ASP A 1018 -3.18 -10.87 -14.25
C ASP A 1018 -4.22 -11.75 -15.00
N PRO A 1019 -4.86 -12.73 -14.34
CA PRO A 1019 -5.87 -13.58 -14.99
C PRO A 1019 -7.17 -12.85 -15.34
N THR A 1020 -7.40 -11.65 -14.82
CA THR A 1020 -8.60 -10.83 -15.06
C THR A 1020 -8.44 -9.87 -16.26
N LYS A 1021 -7.19 -9.63 -16.71
CA LYS A 1021 -6.87 -8.70 -17.80
C LYS A 1021 -7.34 -9.23 -19.15
N ARG A 1022 -8.34 -8.56 -19.74
CA ARG A 1022 -8.94 -8.93 -21.03
C ARG A 1022 -8.12 -8.40 -22.21
N ASN A 1023 -8.25 -9.03 -23.37
CA ASN A 1023 -7.66 -8.51 -24.60
C ASN A 1023 -8.44 -7.28 -25.10
N PRO A 1024 -7.76 -6.28 -25.70
CA PRO A 1024 -8.42 -5.24 -26.49
C PRO A 1024 -9.01 -5.82 -27.77
N ALA A 1025 -9.91 -5.08 -28.44
CA ALA A 1025 -10.40 -5.48 -29.76
C ALA A 1025 -9.27 -5.40 -30.82
N PRO A 1026 -9.24 -6.31 -31.82
CA PRO A 1026 -8.31 -6.20 -32.96
C PRO A 1026 -8.48 -4.88 -33.72
N LEU A 1027 -7.39 -4.31 -34.23
CA LEU A 1027 -7.43 -3.12 -35.09
C LEU A 1027 -8.06 -3.43 -36.46
N ARG A 1028 -7.91 -4.66 -36.97
CA ARG A 1028 -8.51 -5.11 -38.22
C ARG A 1028 -9.15 -6.49 -38.05
N PRO A 1029 -10.47 -6.54 -37.77
CA PRO A 1029 -11.22 -7.79 -37.77
C PRO A 1029 -11.04 -8.55 -39.08
N GLN A 1030 -10.70 -9.84 -38.98
CA GLN A 1030 -10.58 -10.75 -40.13
C GLN A 1030 -11.74 -11.75 -40.10
N ASP A 1031 -12.17 -12.21 -41.28
CA ASP A 1031 -13.12 -13.31 -41.44
C ASP A 1031 -12.43 -14.50 -42.14
N PRO A 1032 -12.37 -15.69 -41.53
CA PRO A 1032 -12.81 -16.02 -40.17
C PRO A 1032 -11.95 -15.34 -39.08
N PRO A 1033 -12.49 -15.15 -37.85
CA PRO A 1033 -11.79 -14.45 -36.78
C PRO A 1033 -10.52 -15.17 -36.34
N LYS A 1034 -9.35 -14.55 -36.59
CA LYS A 1034 -8.07 -14.98 -36.04
C LYS A 1034 -8.10 -14.81 -34.52
N ARG A 1035 -7.80 -15.89 -33.80
CA ARG A 1035 -7.75 -15.89 -32.33
C ARG A 1035 -6.37 -15.48 -31.82
N TYR A 1036 -6.34 -14.84 -30.65
CA TYR A 1036 -5.14 -14.33 -29.99
C TYR A 1036 -5.12 -14.76 -28.51
N PRO A 1037 -3.97 -15.15 -27.96
CA PRO A 1037 -3.83 -15.43 -26.53
C PRO A 1037 -3.99 -14.13 -25.71
N THR A 1038 -4.36 -14.27 -24.42
CA THR A 1038 -4.23 -13.17 -23.46
C THR A 1038 -2.77 -12.78 -23.27
N LEU A 1039 -2.48 -11.59 -22.72
CA LEU A 1039 -1.09 -11.20 -22.43
C LEU A 1039 -0.41 -12.19 -21.47
N ARG A 1040 -1.10 -12.62 -20.41
CA ARG A 1040 -0.66 -13.69 -19.50
C ARG A 1040 -0.25 -14.95 -20.27
N LYS A 1041 -1.17 -15.49 -21.08
CA LYS A 1041 -0.93 -16.72 -21.85
C LYS A 1041 0.22 -16.54 -22.85
N PHE A 1042 0.28 -15.39 -23.54
CA PHE A 1042 1.35 -15.05 -24.47
C PHE A 1042 2.72 -15.09 -23.79
N CYS A 1043 2.86 -14.45 -22.62
CA CYS A 1043 4.10 -14.45 -21.85
C CYS A 1043 4.52 -15.86 -21.39
N LEU A 1044 3.57 -16.71 -20.97
CA LEU A 1044 3.86 -18.08 -20.52
C LEU A 1044 4.14 -19.07 -21.66
N MET A 1045 3.71 -18.78 -22.90
CA MET A 1045 3.93 -19.64 -24.07
C MET A 1045 5.29 -19.42 -24.75
N HIS A 1046 5.92 -18.26 -24.59
CA HIS A 1046 7.19 -17.93 -25.25
C HIS A 1046 8.39 -18.20 -24.35
N SER A 1047 9.26 -19.16 -24.73
CA SER A 1047 10.47 -19.53 -23.95
C SER A 1047 11.36 -18.32 -23.64
N SER A 1048 11.65 -17.50 -24.65
CA SER A 1048 12.46 -16.28 -24.53
C SER A 1048 11.92 -15.25 -23.54
N ILE A 1049 10.63 -15.30 -23.19
CA ILE A 1049 9.95 -14.40 -22.26
C ILE A 1049 9.80 -15.07 -20.88
N VAL A 1050 9.27 -16.30 -20.84
CA VAL A 1050 8.92 -17.00 -19.60
C VAL A 1050 10.16 -17.38 -18.78
N GLU A 1051 11.27 -17.77 -19.41
CA GLU A 1051 12.51 -18.14 -18.72
C GLU A 1051 13.07 -16.99 -17.87
N PRO A 1052 13.39 -15.80 -18.41
CA PRO A 1052 13.88 -14.68 -17.60
C PRO A 1052 12.81 -14.09 -16.67
N LEU A 1053 11.52 -14.18 -17.01
CA LEU A 1053 10.42 -13.77 -16.12
C LEU A 1053 10.39 -14.64 -14.86
N LEU A 1054 10.44 -15.96 -15.01
CA LEU A 1054 10.44 -16.90 -13.88
C LEU A 1054 11.74 -16.81 -13.07
N LEU A 1055 12.88 -16.56 -13.70
CA LEU A 1055 14.15 -16.32 -13.01
C LEU A 1055 14.06 -15.09 -12.09
N PHE A 1056 13.66 -13.93 -12.64
CA PHE A 1056 13.44 -12.72 -11.85
C PHE A 1056 12.44 -12.96 -10.70
N SER A 1057 11.33 -13.61 -11.00
CA SER A 1057 10.29 -13.90 -10.00
C SER A 1057 10.83 -14.81 -8.88
N THR A 1058 11.73 -15.75 -9.20
CA THR A 1058 12.39 -16.62 -8.22
C THR A 1058 13.35 -15.82 -7.33
N HIS A 1059 14.16 -14.93 -7.91
CA HIS A 1059 15.00 -14.02 -7.14
C HIS A 1059 14.17 -13.06 -6.27
N ALA A 1060 13.03 -12.58 -6.74
CA ALA A 1060 12.15 -11.69 -5.99
C ALA A 1060 11.52 -12.31 -4.73
N ILE A 1061 11.47 -13.64 -4.61
CA ILE A 1061 11.12 -14.34 -3.35
C ILE A 1061 12.22 -14.18 -2.29
N ARG A 1062 13.47 -14.01 -2.73
CA ARG A 1062 14.68 -13.85 -1.89
C ARG A 1062 15.05 -12.39 -1.60
N MET A 1063 14.52 -11.42 -2.34
CA MET A 1063 14.79 -10.00 -2.11
C MET A 1063 14.21 -9.53 -0.77
N ARG A 1064 14.94 -8.70 -0.02
CA ARG A 1064 14.54 -8.19 1.30
C ARG A 1064 13.49 -7.07 1.21
N ASP A 1065 12.42 -7.32 0.47
CA ASP A 1065 11.23 -6.49 0.37
C ASP A 1065 9.99 -7.38 0.55
N GLY A 1066 9.42 -7.31 1.75
CA GLY A 1066 8.27 -8.14 2.11
C GLY A 1066 7.00 -7.86 1.30
N ARG A 1067 6.82 -6.63 0.78
CA ARG A 1067 5.69 -6.29 -0.08
C ARG A 1067 5.85 -6.96 -1.44
N CYS A 1068 7.02 -6.77 -2.06
CA CYS A 1068 7.34 -7.35 -3.36
C CYS A 1068 7.30 -8.88 -3.33
N CYS A 1069 7.86 -9.50 -2.30
CA CYS A 1069 7.78 -10.94 -2.08
C CYS A 1069 6.30 -11.38 -1.95
N ASN A 1070 5.46 -10.71 -1.15
CA ASN A 1070 4.04 -11.10 -1.02
C ASN A 1070 3.28 -11.08 -2.35
N ILE A 1071 3.53 -10.07 -3.20
CA ILE A 1071 2.91 -9.97 -4.54
C ILE A 1071 3.37 -11.13 -5.42
N ILE A 1072 4.68 -11.42 -5.50
CA ILE A 1072 5.20 -12.53 -6.30
C ILE A 1072 4.71 -13.89 -5.79
N LEU A 1073 4.57 -14.10 -4.49
CA LEU A 1073 3.96 -15.30 -3.92
C LEU A 1073 2.47 -15.46 -4.28
N ARG A 1074 1.75 -14.37 -4.60
CA ARG A 1074 0.39 -14.43 -5.17
C ARG A 1074 0.43 -14.74 -6.67
N VAL A 1075 1.34 -14.12 -7.42
CA VAL A 1075 1.54 -14.39 -8.86
C VAL A 1075 1.84 -15.87 -9.09
N PHE A 1076 2.82 -16.44 -8.37
CA PHE A 1076 3.12 -17.88 -8.46
C PHE A 1076 1.93 -18.77 -8.11
N ARG A 1077 1.21 -18.48 -7.01
CA ARG A 1077 -0.03 -19.22 -6.67
C ARG A 1077 -1.10 -19.12 -7.75
N SER A 1078 -1.13 -18.03 -8.51
CA SER A 1078 -2.05 -17.84 -9.62
C SER A 1078 -1.64 -18.63 -10.87
N ILE A 1079 -0.35 -18.76 -11.20
CA ILE A 1079 0.13 -19.47 -12.40
C ILE A 1079 0.39 -20.96 -12.21
N VAL A 1080 0.59 -21.45 -10.97
CA VAL A 1080 0.78 -22.90 -10.70
C VAL A 1080 -0.33 -23.78 -11.31
N PRO A 1081 -1.63 -23.43 -11.23
CA PRO A 1081 -2.68 -24.20 -11.88
C PRO A 1081 -2.58 -24.28 -13.41
N ASP A 1082 -2.02 -23.25 -14.08
CA ASP A 1082 -1.94 -23.17 -15.55
C ASP A 1082 -1.09 -24.30 -16.14
N PHE A 1083 -0.21 -24.92 -15.34
CA PHE A 1083 0.68 -26.02 -15.73
C PHE A 1083 0.23 -27.38 -15.18
N GLN A 1084 -0.99 -27.51 -14.66
CA GLN A 1084 -1.46 -28.79 -14.09
C GLN A 1084 -1.91 -29.81 -15.17
N SER A 1085 -2.37 -29.36 -16.33
CA SER A 1085 -3.01 -30.24 -17.33
C SER A 1085 -2.05 -31.24 -17.97
N SER A 1086 -2.29 -32.53 -17.73
CA SER A 1086 -1.87 -33.63 -18.61
C SER A 1086 -3.03 -33.99 -19.56
N ASP A 1087 -2.73 -34.24 -20.83
CA ASP A 1087 -3.73 -34.57 -21.85
C ASP A 1087 -4.37 -35.96 -21.64
N VAL A 1088 -5.36 -36.06 -20.76
CA VAL A 1088 -6.24 -37.23 -20.63
C VAL A 1088 -7.69 -36.81 -20.32
N THR A 1089 -8.38 -36.17 -21.28
CA THR A 1089 -9.82 -36.38 -21.62
C THR A 1089 -10.31 -35.46 -22.74
N ALA A 1090 -9.57 -35.36 -23.85
CA ALA A 1090 -10.09 -34.77 -25.10
C ALA A 1090 -11.00 -35.75 -25.89
N ALA A 1091 -11.76 -36.61 -25.18
CA ALA A 1091 -12.69 -37.58 -25.76
C ALA A 1091 -13.70 -38.11 -24.71
N GLY A 1092 -14.91 -37.53 -24.69
CA GLY A 1092 -16.09 -38.09 -24.00
C GLY A 1092 -16.39 -37.51 -22.61
N GLY A 1093 -17.47 -36.71 -22.52
CA GLY A 1093 -17.95 -36.14 -21.25
C GLY A 1093 -18.99 -35.05 -21.46
N ASP A 1094 -20.21 -35.41 -21.87
CA ASP A 1094 -21.30 -34.46 -22.10
C ASP A 1094 -21.78 -33.74 -20.83
N GLY A 1095 -21.93 -32.42 -20.94
CA GLY A 1095 -23.10 -31.69 -20.42
C GLY A 1095 -23.27 -31.52 -18.91
N ASN A 1096 -22.54 -30.58 -18.29
CA ASN A 1096 -23.16 -29.52 -17.46
C ASN A 1096 -22.15 -28.43 -17.01
N THR A 1097 -21.89 -27.46 -17.89
CA THR A 1097 -21.49 -26.10 -17.47
C THR A 1097 -22.54 -25.12 -17.98
N GLN A 1098 -22.99 -24.24 -17.10
CA GLN A 1098 -24.07 -23.30 -17.38
C GLN A 1098 -23.68 -22.35 -18.53
N GLN A 1099 -24.66 -22.05 -19.38
CA GLN A 1099 -24.54 -21.05 -20.43
C GLN A 1099 -24.47 -19.65 -19.82
N ASP A 1100 -23.26 -19.15 -19.53
CA ASP A 1100 -23.03 -17.71 -19.46
C ASP A 1100 -22.85 -17.16 -20.87
N GLY A 1101 -23.59 -16.07 -21.16
CA GLY A 1101 -23.61 -15.47 -22.49
C GLY A 1101 -22.36 -14.64 -22.78
N GLY A 1102 -21.71 -14.89 -23.93
CA GLY A 1102 -20.67 -14.02 -24.49
C GLY A 1102 -19.25 -14.59 -24.44
N ALA A 1103 -19.03 -15.75 -25.06
CA ALA A 1103 -17.66 -16.19 -25.38
C ALA A 1103 -17.01 -15.21 -26.38
N ASP A 1104 -15.87 -14.64 -26.02
CA ASP A 1104 -15.09 -13.73 -26.88
C ASP A 1104 -14.60 -14.50 -28.13
N PRO A 1105 -15.05 -14.13 -29.36
CA PRO A 1105 -14.70 -14.85 -30.57
C PRO A 1105 -13.21 -14.73 -30.95
N TRP A 1106 -12.50 -13.74 -30.40
CA TRP A 1106 -11.08 -13.49 -30.66
C TRP A 1106 -10.15 -14.19 -29.66
N LEU A 1107 -10.69 -14.82 -28.61
CA LEU A 1107 -9.88 -15.41 -27.55
C LEU A 1107 -9.36 -16.80 -27.93
N ASP A 1108 -8.04 -17.01 -27.83
CA ASP A 1108 -7.43 -18.32 -27.97
C ASP A 1108 -7.45 -19.12 -26.65
N THR A 1109 -8.33 -20.12 -26.59
CA THR A 1109 -8.54 -21.02 -25.45
C THR A 1109 -7.70 -22.30 -25.46
N THR A 1110 -6.74 -22.46 -26.39
CA THR A 1110 -5.85 -23.64 -26.40
C THR A 1110 -5.01 -23.75 -25.11
N ALA A 1111 -4.63 -24.96 -24.71
CA ALA A 1111 -3.73 -25.17 -23.58
C ALA A 1111 -2.29 -24.73 -23.90
N ILE A 1112 -1.47 -24.52 -22.86
CA ILE A 1112 -0.03 -24.37 -23.02
C ILE A 1112 0.54 -25.73 -23.45
N ASP A 1113 1.44 -25.72 -24.42
CA ASP A 1113 2.14 -26.91 -24.91
C ASP A 1113 2.72 -27.79 -23.78
N HIS A 1114 2.49 -29.11 -23.87
CA HIS A 1114 2.76 -30.06 -22.79
C HIS A 1114 4.25 -30.17 -22.44
N GLU A 1115 5.14 -30.09 -23.42
CA GLU A 1115 6.59 -30.13 -23.17
C GLU A 1115 7.02 -28.90 -22.37
N ARG A 1116 6.61 -27.70 -22.81
CA ARG A 1116 6.87 -26.44 -22.09
C ARG A 1116 6.24 -26.40 -20.71
N ALA A 1117 5.00 -26.84 -20.57
CA ALA A 1117 4.32 -26.92 -19.27
C ALA A 1117 5.08 -27.86 -18.30
N THR A 1118 5.67 -28.93 -18.81
CA THR A 1118 6.51 -29.85 -18.02
C THR A 1118 7.82 -29.18 -17.59
N GLN A 1119 8.53 -28.50 -18.50
CA GLN A 1119 9.77 -27.78 -18.17
C GLN A 1119 9.55 -26.69 -17.11
N ILE A 1120 8.49 -25.89 -17.24
CA ILE A 1120 8.12 -24.85 -16.26
C ILE A 1120 7.72 -25.46 -14.92
N ARG A 1121 6.93 -26.54 -14.93
CA ARG A 1121 6.55 -27.30 -13.73
C ARG A 1121 7.77 -27.84 -12.97
N GLU A 1122 8.78 -28.37 -13.66
CA GLU A 1122 10.03 -28.82 -13.03
C GLU A 1122 10.83 -27.66 -12.42
N TYR A 1123 10.93 -26.53 -13.14
CA TYR A 1123 11.58 -25.32 -12.61
C TYR A 1123 10.90 -24.80 -11.34
N ILE A 1124 9.56 -24.71 -11.33
CA ILE A 1124 8.79 -24.30 -10.14
C ILE A 1124 8.94 -25.33 -9.00
N SER A 1125 8.93 -26.63 -9.33
CA SER A 1125 9.07 -27.74 -8.38
C SER A 1125 10.45 -27.85 -7.73
N THR A 1126 11.45 -27.13 -8.25
CA THR A 1126 12.83 -27.16 -7.77
C THR A 1126 13.28 -25.76 -7.32
N GLN A 1127 13.52 -24.84 -8.24
CA GLN A 1127 14.12 -23.52 -7.98
C GLN A 1127 13.20 -22.58 -7.20
N VAL A 1128 11.91 -22.50 -7.56
CA VAL A 1128 10.94 -21.67 -6.83
C VAL A 1128 10.67 -22.25 -5.44
N LEU A 1129 10.60 -23.58 -5.33
CA LEU A 1129 10.43 -24.29 -4.06
C LEU A 1129 11.63 -24.09 -3.12
N GLU A 1130 12.86 -24.14 -3.65
CA GLU A 1130 14.11 -23.85 -2.94
C GLU A 1130 14.15 -22.40 -2.44
N ALA A 1131 13.79 -21.44 -3.30
CA ALA A 1131 13.67 -20.04 -2.90
C ALA A 1131 12.66 -19.84 -1.76
N CYS A 1132 11.49 -20.48 -1.84
CA CYS A 1132 10.47 -20.42 -0.79
C CYS A 1132 10.94 -21.00 0.54
N VAL A 1133 11.56 -22.19 0.53
CA VAL A 1133 12.07 -22.85 1.75
C VAL A 1133 13.22 -22.06 2.38
N THR A 1134 14.08 -21.46 1.56
CA THR A 1134 15.21 -20.68 2.09
C THR A 1134 14.73 -19.36 2.72
N SER A 1135 13.83 -18.63 2.05
CA SER A 1135 13.17 -17.47 2.67
C SER A 1135 12.40 -17.86 3.94
N PHE A 1136 11.74 -19.03 3.97
CA PHE A 1136 11.04 -19.52 5.16
C PHE A 1136 11.95 -19.71 6.40
N HIS A 1137 13.22 -20.08 6.16
CA HIS A 1137 14.25 -20.21 7.19
C HIS A 1137 14.81 -18.86 7.66
N GLU A 1138 14.74 -17.81 6.83
CA GLU A 1138 15.44 -16.56 7.09
C GLU A 1138 14.68 -15.62 8.06
N PRO A 1139 15.38 -14.99 9.03
CA PRO A 1139 14.77 -14.12 10.05
C PRO A 1139 13.98 -12.92 9.49
N TYR A 1140 14.30 -12.49 8.27
CA TYR A 1140 13.67 -11.35 7.60
C TYR A 1140 12.24 -11.66 7.13
N PHE A 1141 11.97 -12.89 6.69
CA PHE A 1141 10.70 -13.27 6.07
C PHE A 1141 9.71 -13.94 7.04
N VAL A 1142 9.92 -13.81 8.35
CA VAL A 1142 9.08 -14.43 9.39
C VAL A 1142 7.61 -14.04 9.26
N ASP A 1143 7.32 -12.77 8.99
CA ASP A 1143 5.95 -12.29 8.76
C ASP A 1143 5.31 -12.84 7.48
N LEU A 1144 6.12 -13.31 6.53
CA LEU A 1144 5.70 -13.92 5.26
C LEU A 1144 5.62 -15.45 5.27
N GLN A 1145 6.03 -16.12 6.36
CA GLN A 1145 6.00 -17.58 6.47
C GLN A 1145 4.64 -18.20 6.14
N LYS A 1146 3.53 -17.49 6.41
CA LYS A 1146 2.17 -17.94 6.07
C LYS A 1146 1.92 -17.95 4.56
N ASP A 1147 2.38 -16.93 3.82
CA ASP A 1147 2.25 -16.84 2.37
C ASP A 1147 3.23 -17.79 1.67
N LEU A 1148 4.46 -17.91 2.17
CA LEU A 1148 5.46 -18.89 1.71
C LEU A 1148 4.92 -20.32 1.84
N ALA A 1149 4.41 -20.69 3.02
CA ALA A 1149 3.79 -22.00 3.23
C ALA A 1149 2.55 -22.24 2.35
N SER A 1150 1.80 -21.17 2.00
CA SER A 1150 0.67 -21.26 1.08
C SER A 1150 1.10 -21.51 -0.38
N LEU A 1151 2.23 -20.97 -0.83
CA LEU A 1151 2.78 -21.28 -2.15
C LEU A 1151 3.40 -22.68 -2.20
N ILE A 1152 4.18 -23.06 -1.19
CA ILE A 1152 4.75 -24.42 -1.08
C ILE A 1152 3.62 -25.47 -1.12
N ALA A 1153 2.53 -25.24 -0.38
CA ALA A 1153 1.32 -26.07 -0.42
C ALA A 1153 0.75 -26.17 -1.85
N ALA A 1154 0.56 -25.04 -2.55
CA ALA A 1154 0.04 -25.03 -3.91
C ALA A 1154 0.94 -25.81 -4.89
N ILE A 1155 2.26 -25.60 -4.84
CA ILE A 1155 3.24 -26.32 -5.69
C ILE A 1155 3.14 -27.84 -5.45
N VAL A 1156 3.16 -28.28 -4.19
CA VAL A 1156 3.06 -29.70 -3.85
C VAL A 1156 1.72 -30.28 -4.31
N VAL A 1157 0.60 -29.69 -3.91
CA VAL A 1157 -0.73 -30.29 -4.11
C VAL A 1157 -1.14 -30.30 -5.59
N HIS A 1158 -0.72 -29.32 -6.40
CA HIS A 1158 -1.00 -29.32 -7.84
C HIS A 1158 -0.06 -30.24 -8.65
N TYR A 1159 1.19 -30.47 -8.22
CA TYR A 1159 2.19 -31.17 -9.04
C TYR A 1159 2.60 -32.57 -8.53
N MET A 1160 2.29 -32.97 -7.29
CA MET A 1160 2.73 -34.25 -6.71
C MET A 1160 2.20 -35.51 -7.41
N THR A 1161 1.16 -35.40 -8.25
CA THR A 1161 0.67 -36.49 -9.11
C THR A 1161 1.30 -36.50 -10.50
N LEU A 1162 2.13 -35.50 -10.81
CA LEU A 1162 2.71 -35.23 -12.13
C LEU A 1162 4.24 -35.33 -12.11
N THR A 1163 4.87 -35.06 -10.96
CA THR A 1163 6.32 -35.16 -10.76
C THR A 1163 6.67 -35.46 -9.30
N ASP A 1164 7.73 -36.25 -9.09
CA ASP A 1164 8.33 -36.52 -7.77
C ASP A 1164 9.25 -35.37 -7.29
N SER A 1165 9.55 -34.36 -8.11
CA SER A 1165 10.52 -33.31 -7.76
C SER A 1165 10.23 -32.56 -6.44
N PRO A 1166 8.99 -32.11 -6.13
CA PRO A 1166 8.68 -31.46 -4.86
C PRO A 1166 8.91 -32.39 -3.65
N LYS A 1167 8.60 -33.69 -3.81
CA LYS A 1167 8.79 -34.73 -2.80
C LYS A 1167 10.28 -34.99 -2.55
N ASN A 1168 11.05 -35.17 -3.61
CA ASN A 1168 12.49 -35.40 -3.52
C ASN A 1168 13.22 -34.21 -2.88
N PHE A 1169 12.83 -32.97 -3.23
CA PHE A 1169 13.39 -31.77 -2.61
C PHE A 1169 13.02 -31.67 -1.12
N LEU A 1170 11.74 -31.74 -0.76
CA LEU A 1170 11.31 -31.55 0.64
C LEU A 1170 11.84 -32.64 1.58
N LEU A 1171 11.96 -33.89 1.11
CA LEU A 1171 12.54 -34.99 1.90
C LEU A 1171 14.06 -34.91 2.03
N SER A 1172 14.75 -34.09 1.24
CA SER A 1172 16.20 -33.85 1.41
C SER A 1172 16.51 -32.95 2.62
N ILE A 1173 15.52 -32.21 3.12
CA ILE A 1173 15.66 -31.24 4.21
C ILE A 1173 15.71 -31.98 5.57
N PRO A 1174 16.74 -31.74 6.41
CA PRO A 1174 16.82 -32.32 7.74
C PRO A 1174 15.57 -32.05 8.60
N GLY A 1175 15.06 -33.08 9.27
CA GLY A 1175 13.86 -33.00 10.14
C GLY A 1175 12.53 -33.31 9.43
N VAL A 1176 12.47 -33.18 8.10
CA VAL A 1176 11.24 -33.45 7.34
C VAL A 1176 10.91 -34.95 7.32
N LYS A 1177 9.69 -35.31 7.75
CA LYS A 1177 9.22 -36.71 7.82
C LYS A 1177 8.28 -37.05 6.65
N PHE A 1178 8.52 -38.17 5.99
CA PHE A 1178 7.69 -38.66 4.89
C PHE A 1178 6.19 -38.75 5.23
N LYS A 1179 5.85 -39.26 6.42
CA LYS A 1179 4.46 -39.35 6.92
C LYS A 1179 3.73 -38.00 7.03
N ASP A 1180 4.45 -36.88 7.16
CA ASP A 1180 3.85 -35.56 7.22
C ASP A 1180 3.67 -34.95 5.82
N PHE A 1181 4.50 -35.35 4.85
CA PHE A 1181 4.33 -35.02 3.43
C PHE A 1181 3.14 -35.77 2.82
N GLU A 1182 2.95 -37.06 3.12
CA GLU A 1182 1.85 -37.88 2.57
C GLU A 1182 0.46 -37.27 2.81
N LYS A 1183 0.26 -36.57 3.94
CA LYS A 1183 -1.00 -35.89 4.30
C LYS A 1183 -1.40 -34.78 3.32
N LEU A 1184 -0.45 -34.18 2.59
CA LEU A 1184 -0.77 -33.21 1.52
C LEU A 1184 -1.42 -33.90 0.31
N GLY A 1185 -1.19 -35.21 0.13
CA GLY A 1185 -1.77 -36.01 -0.95
C GLY A 1185 -3.30 -36.13 -0.88
N GLU A 1186 -3.90 -35.98 0.30
CA GLU A 1186 -5.36 -35.97 0.48
C GLU A 1186 -6.04 -34.82 -0.28
N PHE A 1187 -5.32 -33.72 -0.53
CA PHE A 1187 -5.82 -32.55 -1.24
C PHE A 1187 -5.59 -32.58 -2.75
N ALA A 1188 -4.71 -33.45 -3.26
CA ALA A 1188 -4.37 -33.53 -4.68
C ALA A 1188 -5.58 -33.74 -5.63
N PRO A 1189 -6.66 -34.48 -5.26
CA PRO A 1189 -7.86 -34.58 -6.09
C PRO A 1189 -8.68 -33.28 -6.19
N LYS A 1190 -8.54 -32.35 -5.24
CA LYS A 1190 -9.22 -31.04 -5.21
C LYS A 1190 -8.29 -29.96 -4.64
N PRO A 1191 -7.24 -29.53 -5.37
CA PRO A 1191 -6.20 -28.64 -4.85
C PRO A 1191 -6.70 -27.29 -4.31
N SER A 1192 -7.84 -26.79 -4.83
CA SER A 1192 -8.47 -25.55 -4.38
C SER A 1192 -9.20 -25.66 -3.03
N SER A 1193 -9.31 -26.85 -2.44
CA SER A 1193 -10.03 -27.08 -1.18
C SER A 1193 -9.10 -27.15 0.04
N GLY A 1194 -9.55 -26.62 1.18
CA GLY A 1194 -8.83 -26.79 2.46
C GLY A 1194 -7.53 -25.97 2.61
N SER A 1195 -7.41 -24.82 1.94
CA SER A 1195 -6.17 -24.01 1.92
C SER A 1195 -5.53 -23.71 3.29
N ARG A 1196 -6.33 -23.45 4.35
CA ARG A 1196 -5.82 -23.30 5.73
C ARG A 1196 -5.16 -24.58 6.26
N GLN A 1197 -5.71 -25.75 5.92
CA GLN A 1197 -5.19 -27.06 6.33
C GLN A 1197 -3.91 -27.40 5.56
N GLN A 1198 -3.88 -27.15 4.25
CA GLN A 1198 -2.66 -27.34 3.44
C GLN A 1198 -1.52 -26.43 3.93
N ARG A 1199 -1.79 -25.15 4.19
CA ARG A 1199 -0.81 -24.20 4.78
C ARG A 1199 -0.30 -24.70 6.13
N ALA A 1200 -1.21 -25.12 7.01
CA ALA A 1200 -0.85 -25.63 8.32
C ALA A 1200 0.05 -26.87 8.21
N LEU A 1201 -0.28 -27.84 7.34
CA LEU A 1201 0.58 -29.00 7.07
C LEU A 1201 2.02 -28.60 6.73
N VAL A 1202 2.20 -27.65 5.82
CA VAL A 1202 3.53 -27.15 5.45
C VAL A 1202 4.24 -26.46 6.62
N LEU A 1203 3.53 -25.68 7.44
CA LEU A 1203 4.10 -25.05 8.64
C LEU A 1203 4.60 -26.08 9.67
N HIS A 1204 3.95 -27.25 9.80
CA HIS A 1204 4.46 -28.35 10.62
C HIS A 1204 5.56 -29.16 9.93
N LEU A 1205 5.46 -29.37 8.61
CA LEU A 1205 6.47 -30.06 7.82
C LEU A 1205 7.84 -29.37 7.93
N LEU A 1206 7.85 -28.04 7.92
CA LEU A 1206 9.05 -27.20 7.98
C LEU A 1206 9.33 -26.61 9.37
N LYS A 1207 8.68 -27.11 10.43
CA LYS A 1207 8.75 -26.52 11.80
C LYS A 1207 10.19 -26.42 12.34
N ASP A 1208 11.03 -27.40 12.05
CA ASP A 1208 12.41 -27.50 12.53
C ASP A 1208 13.37 -26.59 11.71
N VAL A 1209 12.88 -26.05 10.59
CA VAL A 1209 13.59 -25.13 9.68
C VAL A 1209 12.96 -23.73 9.72
N LYS A 1210 11.96 -23.50 10.58
CA LYS A 1210 11.24 -22.22 10.67
C LYS A 1210 12.16 -21.10 11.17
N GLY A 1211 12.29 -20.04 10.38
CA GLY A 1211 13.00 -18.82 10.78
C GLY A 1211 12.38 -18.16 12.02
N VAL A 1212 13.24 -17.56 12.84
CA VAL A 1212 12.88 -16.82 14.06
C VAL A 1212 13.31 -15.35 13.89
N SER A 1213 12.48 -14.40 14.31
CA SER A 1213 12.75 -12.99 14.08
C SER A 1213 13.99 -12.51 14.87
N MET A 1214 14.73 -11.52 14.35
CA MET A 1214 15.93 -11.00 15.05
C MET A 1214 15.60 -10.44 16.44
N ALA A 1215 14.38 -9.90 16.62
CA ALA A 1215 13.86 -9.44 17.91
C ALA A 1215 13.52 -10.57 18.90
N GLU A 1216 13.50 -11.82 18.44
CA GLU A 1216 13.27 -13.04 19.23
C GLU A 1216 14.52 -13.91 19.37
N MET A 1217 15.53 -13.78 18.49
CA MET A 1217 16.81 -14.52 18.57
C MET A 1217 17.53 -14.40 19.93
N HIS A 1218 17.35 -13.28 20.64
CA HIS A 1218 17.93 -13.03 21.96
C HIS A 1218 16.96 -13.30 23.12
N LYS A 1219 15.75 -13.81 22.84
CA LYS A 1219 14.75 -14.17 23.84
C LYS A 1219 14.66 -15.69 23.90
N LEU A 1220 14.66 -16.24 25.13
CA LEU A 1220 14.36 -17.66 25.33
C LEU A 1220 13.02 -18.01 24.62
N PRO A 1221 12.93 -19.18 23.96
CA PRO A 1221 11.76 -19.54 23.16
C PRO A 1221 10.49 -19.47 24.02
N LYS A 1222 9.59 -18.55 23.68
CA LYS A 1222 8.35 -18.33 24.42
C LYS A 1222 7.35 -19.45 24.16
N SER A 1223 7.49 -20.59 24.86
CA SER A 1223 6.39 -21.53 25.06
C SER A 1223 5.40 -20.96 26.09
N GLY A 1224 4.68 -19.93 25.68
CA GLY A 1224 3.68 -19.24 26.49
C GLY A 1224 2.61 -18.61 25.59
N LEU A 1225 1.45 -18.35 26.19
CA LEU A 1225 0.32 -17.66 25.57
C LEU A 1225 0.77 -16.36 24.86
N PRO A 1226 0.05 -15.92 23.80
CA PRO A 1226 0.31 -14.62 23.20
C PRO A 1226 0.26 -13.56 24.31
N ALA A 1227 1.37 -12.85 24.50
CA ALA A 1227 1.43 -11.76 25.45
C ALA A 1227 0.56 -10.62 24.89
N VAL A 1228 -0.68 -10.52 25.36
CA VAL A 1228 -1.65 -9.48 24.97
C VAL A 1228 -1.10 -8.07 25.22
N GLN A 1229 -0.09 -7.93 26.09
CA GLN A 1229 0.74 -6.73 26.21
C GLN A 1229 1.93 -6.76 25.23
N LYS A 1230 1.63 -6.60 23.92
CA LYS A 1230 2.51 -5.77 23.08
C LYS A 1230 2.27 -4.30 23.46
N LYS A 1231 3.22 -3.40 23.15
CA LYS A 1231 2.90 -1.95 23.08
C LYS A 1231 1.60 -1.79 22.26
N PRO A 1232 0.71 -0.83 22.56
CA PRO A 1232 -0.52 -0.65 21.80
C PRO A 1232 -0.16 -0.38 20.33
N ALA A 1233 -0.27 -1.43 19.52
CA ALA A 1233 0.03 -1.32 18.10
C ALA A 1233 -1.10 -0.52 17.46
N ARG A 1234 -0.75 0.48 16.62
CA ARG A 1234 -1.74 1.23 15.83
C ARG A 1234 -2.73 0.25 15.21
N SER A 1235 -4.03 0.55 15.28
CA SER A 1235 -5.05 -0.33 14.71
C SER A 1235 -4.81 -0.54 13.21
N LYS A 1236 -5.34 -1.63 12.66
CA LYS A 1236 -5.25 -1.88 11.22
C LYS A 1236 -5.89 -0.74 10.39
N MET A 1237 -6.95 -0.11 10.89
CA MET A 1237 -7.60 1.03 10.22
C MET A 1237 -6.70 2.28 10.27
N ALA A 1238 -6.07 2.56 11.42
CA ALA A 1238 -5.12 3.66 11.55
C ALA A 1238 -3.88 3.47 10.66
N GLN A 1239 -3.36 2.24 10.56
CA GLN A 1239 -2.27 1.90 9.63
C GLN A 1239 -2.68 2.13 8.17
N GLU A 1240 -3.87 1.69 7.75
CA GLU A 1240 -4.38 1.91 6.39
C GLU A 1240 -4.45 3.41 6.02
N PHE A 1241 -4.77 4.30 6.98
CA PHE A 1241 -4.72 5.75 6.75
C PHE A 1241 -3.31 6.34 6.65
N MET A 1242 -2.30 5.70 7.22
CA MET A 1242 -0.88 6.10 7.12
C MET A 1242 -0.19 5.52 5.88
N THR A 1243 -0.83 4.61 5.15
CA THR A 1243 -0.30 4.09 3.87
C THR A 1243 -0.75 4.93 2.67
N PRO A 1244 0.09 5.07 1.61
CA PRO A 1244 -0.31 5.71 0.37
C PRO A 1244 -1.52 5.01 -0.28
N ALA A 1245 -2.35 5.81 -0.96
CA ALA A 1245 -3.64 5.37 -1.52
C ALA A 1245 -3.58 4.10 -2.40
N ASP A 1246 -2.53 3.98 -3.21
CA ASP A 1246 -2.36 2.90 -4.18
C ASP A 1246 -2.02 1.55 -3.50
N GLU A 1247 -1.63 1.57 -2.23
CA GLU A 1247 -1.23 0.38 -1.47
C GLU A 1247 -2.43 -0.27 -0.76
N ALA A 1248 -3.35 0.56 -0.26
CA ALA A 1248 -4.59 0.11 0.38
C ALA A 1248 -5.57 -0.54 -0.61
N GLY A 1249 -5.49 -0.21 -1.91
CA GLY A 1249 -6.39 -0.68 -2.97
C GLY A 1249 -6.31 -2.18 -3.31
N SER A 1250 -5.35 -2.94 -2.77
CA SER A 1250 -5.13 -4.37 -3.09
C SER A 1250 -6.31 -5.32 -2.76
N LYS A 1251 -7.43 -4.84 -2.21
CA LYS A 1251 -8.61 -5.65 -1.85
C LYS A 1251 -9.89 -5.23 -2.56
N GLY A 1252 -10.11 -5.83 -3.73
CA GLY A 1252 -11.46 -6.32 -4.06
C GLY A 1252 -12.47 -5.36 -4.69
N GLN A 1253 -12.04 -4.27 -5.34
CA GLN A 1253 -12.89 -3.59 -6.32
C GLN A 1253 -12.13 -3.35 -7.64
N PRO A 1254 -12.69 -3.75 -8.80
CA PRO A 1254 -12.11 -3.40 -10.08
C PRO A 1254 -12.34 -1.90 -10.33
N SER A 1255 -11.25 -1.13 -10.46
CA SER A 1255 -11.31 0.29 -10.78
C SER A 1255 -11.86 0.50 -12.19
N THR A 1256 -13.15 0.81 -12.30
CA THR A 1256 -13.83 1.06 -13.57
C THR A 1256 -13.43 2.42 -14.15
N GLY A 1257 -12.37 2.45 -14.97
CA GLY A 1257 -12.20 3.40 -16.07
C GLY A 1257 -12.36 4.90 -15.77
N VAL A 1258 -11.97 5.37 -14.59
CA VAL A 1258 -11.80 6.81 -14.34
C VAL A 1258 -10.39 7.20 -14.76
N ALA A 1259 -10.25 8.33 -15.45
CA ALA A 1259 -9.01 8.77 -16.06
C ALA A 1259 -7.84 8.77 -15.07
N ASP A 1260 -6.81 8.00 -15.39
CA ASP A 1260 -5.67 7.75 -14.53
C ASP A 1260 -4.72 8.96 -14.52
N ASP A 1261 -4.58 9.61 -13.35
CA ASP A 1261 -3.63 10.71 -13.15
C ASP A 1261 -2.17 10.24 -13.27
N SER A 1262 -1.89 8.92 -13.24
CA SER A 1262 -0.55 8.37 -13.53
C SER A 1262 -0.03 8.76 -14.92
N LEU A 1263 -0.92 8.91 -15.90
CA LEU A 1263 -0.58 9.25 -17.29
C LEU A 1263 -0.16 10.73 -17.44
N VAL A 1264 -0.61 11.60 -16.55
CA VAL A 1264 -0.08 12.97 -16.42
C VAL A 1264 1.27 12.94 -15.69
N GLY A 1265 1.42 12.01 -14.74
CA GLY A 1265 2.65 11.75 -14.02
C GLY A 1265 3.86 11.53 -14.92
N LEU A 1266 3.76 10.75 -16.00
CA LEU A 1266 4.96 10.45 -16.82
C LEU A 1266 5.48 11.64 -17.64
N ALA A 1267 4.61 12.42 -18.28
CA ALA A 1267 5.03 13.61 -19.02
C ALA A 1267 5.65 14.66 -18.08
N ASN A 1268 5.00 14.87 -16.92
CA ASN A 1268 5.43 15.81 -15.89
C ASN A 1268 6.65 15.31 -15.08
N LEU A 1269 6.91 13.99 -15.01
CA LEU A 1269 8.12 13.42 -14.39
C LEU A 1269 9.39 13.93 -15.07
N PHE A 1270 9.29 14.23 -16.37
CA PHE A 1270 10.39 14.68 -17.23
C PHE A 1270 10.38 16.20 -17.47
N ASP A 1271 9.55 16.97 -16.76
CA ASP A 1271 9.45 18.44 -16.87
C ASP A 1271 10.02 19.18 -15.63
N ALA A 1272 10.93 18.52 -14.89
CA ALA A 1272 11.74 19.09 -13.80
C ALA A 1272 13.17 19.50 -14.24
#